data_AF-A0A0C2D3V9-F1
#
_entry.id   AF-A0A0C2D3V9-F1
#
_cell.length_a   1.000
_cell.length_b   1.000
_cell.length_c   1.000
_cell.angle_alpha   90.00
_cell.angle_beta   90.00
_cell.angle_gamma   90.00
#
_symmetry.space_group_name_H-M   'P 1'
#
loop_
_entity.id
_entity.type
_entity.pdbx_description
1 polymer ?
#
loop_
_entity_poly.entity_id
_entity_poly.type
_entity_poly.pdbx_seq_one_letter_code
_entity_poly.pdbx_strand_id
1 'polypeptide(L)'
;MANLDITRQLLQRKKHYAGVRMQQGRSLLDSDWNEDALLVAEDLRQTLMELVGIQGSTNNGFAVTDVVVTEGSIWEPDTYDFTLNPGSIFVGGCRLQLDQAESLATQSDWLRRSVEVTAPARPGITHLLPLPLAQLQHLTPAQIQKLPPVRRHDLVLLETWEQPVTVVEDSELRERALSGPDSAARIRRMRRVHVISDIGTDNPMEGLAAFATELGNDGYVTFEDNNNELFPTARLTVTPVAETGDLPCGPQPPSGYLGHEDQAIRVEMRGDTSITWGFGSAAPLYRVKLGVDLKTITFLNQPRDARLAPRADQIVEIIPWGAKLCNDEKVAELTGQLFQVAKGYNSASRELELGSLAPQEWVDWLNANPQHWNSEDPSSGYFYLRLWDRGSDTSSGTTIDLANGPVELGHTGLQVRLSGKGRPGDYWVVPARRATPNNVVPWQLMDNDAPVGPRRFFAPLAIIEWEAPLEFMGLHDALVAMTSVTGIAVQYNNGPPLGGGALYPVWRHPVARVIDGRCKLQRLCVSGCCTITVGDGEESNGMVNSLQEALDLLPSTGGKICLLPGLHDGEVELDGVTGVTIAGCGPLSKLQNVNLEDLGSEITTKGAAVVTLTDCQDITLKNFSVVANRASGVEIRGVNDECKRIRIEGLEFTQDGAYTLAPNTFALPQPAVLALGGEDLTVVNCRVQVEDKLSYTGALVLGGIKLRIHDNWVQAGAFNTGAVADAMGGIHVLSQSVDVEVARNVVHGGWGFGVALGHALGWVAAPGASQTIAMSDIWTAAERGLGEPVSSLFEYPPVTGAPLGDPGMGKLWTPAGHLVDVRLDRNRISAMGLSGISTGMMRFSHIMLSGGDVPAFIVVAKLLITNNHIHRNLQITSIDSDIFAPRGEGCCDLGLGGLTISAGIDCTVAQNRIVNNGADHSTPSCGLGFVAMQNLVVVDNYVVDNGLEASGSVPEGFRGGIAIQEVTALRGDTYYDTIHFNITVPQPSFTVGTGSVALKVHKNEVAHRTGKALWVRGAFNDVQVTENSFTSKGDTADNALIDNSVLRYGSMEHGMGGACVQIIGLSPASEVAWTGTTLPTMHMVDPGQGPVMGGTISFCDNRGLLDWTVAGGHAAAYLLSSLDSVVVSNNFLEVDTHQLAEEFDEDFVNDVMAAPAGYSFVVTNCYVGAACSVQVRANRFREGLRDALLSVLAGPAVAPTDATVTELREASLITSCVGDHCGTSFSTPPTAAVVVNNVFINRLNSTYCVYTTHNHEQLGSLHIVGVTA
;
A
#
# COMPACT_ATOMS: atom_id res chain seq x y z
N MET A 1 -17.60 13.67 51.51
CA MET A 1 -17.76 15.11 51.32
C MET A 1 -19.22 15.46 51.19
N ALA A 2 -19.70 16.59 51.70
CA ALA A 2 -19.10 17.49 52.67
C ALA A 2 -20.26 18.21 53.39
N ASN A 3 -21.30 18.61 52.65
CA ASN A 3 -22.43 19.36 53.18
C ASN A 3 -23.77 18.89 52.57
N LEU A 4 -24.03 17.58 52.58
CA LEU A 4 -25.31 17.01 52.10
C LEU A 4 -26.19 16.66 53.30
N ASP A 5 -27.30 17.37 53.44
CA ASP A 5 -28.34 17.03 54.42
C ASP A 5 -29.19 15.89 53.85
N ILE A 6 -28.78 14.66 54.15
CA ILE A 6 -29.42 13.44 53.66
C ILE A 6 -29.89 12.56 54.81
N THR A 7 -31.05 11.94 54.65
CA THR A 7 -31.67 11.11 55.70
C THR A 7 -31.07 9.71 55.81
N ARG A 8 -30.56 9.15 54.72
CA ARG A 8 -29.82 7.88 54.64
C ARG A 8 -29.04 7.80 53.32
N GLN A 9 -28.01 6.96 53.28
CA GLN A 9 -27.30 6.61 52.04
C GLN A 9 -27.24 5.08 51.90
N LEU A 10 -27.79 4.55 50.80
CA LEU A 10 -27.85 3.12 50.53
C LEU A 10 -27.26 2.86 49.13
N LEU A 11 -25.95 2.60 49.05
CA LEU A 11 -25.32 2.16 47.79
C LEU A 11 -24.79 0.73 47.97
N GLN A 12 -25.60 -0.25 47.62
CA GLN A 12 -25.29 -1.67 47.80
C GLN A 12 -24.88 -2.32 46.47
N ARG A 13 -23.67 -2.03 45.98
CA ARG A 13 -23.18 -2.48 44.65
C ARG A 13 -23.35 -3.98 44.39
N LYS A 14 -23.13 -4.81 45.41
CA LYS A 14 -23.27 -6.29 45.35
C LYS A 14 -24.71 -6.78 45.10
N LYS A 15 -25.71 -5.92 45.18
CA LYS A 15 -27.12 -6.26 44.94
C LYS A 15 -27.60 -5.96 43.51
N HIS A 16 -26.78 -5.30 42.70
CA HIS A 16 -27.08 -5.00 41.28
C HIS A 16 -28.43 -4.29 41.07
N TYR A 17 -28.80 -3.34 41.94
CA TYR A 17 -29.94 -2.46 41.68
C TYR A 17 -29.61 -1.50 40.52
N ALA A 18 -30.56 -1.28 39.62
CA ALA A 18 -30.37 -0.45 38.42
C ALA A 18 -31.13 0.91 38.47
N GLY A 19 -31.88 1.16 39.54
CA GLY A 19 -32.61 2.41 39.75
C GLY A 19 -33.80 2.26 40.69
N VAL A 20 -34.42 3.39 41.03
CA VAL A 20 -35.55 3.50 41.96
C VAL A 20 -36.84 3.75 41.18
N ARG A 21 -37.99 3.29 41.70
CA ARG A 21 -39.31 3.48 41.07
C ARG A 21 -40.28 4.10 42.06
N MET A 22 -40.81 5.27 41.72
CA MET A 22 -41.88 5.90 42.49
C MET A 22 -43.15 5.04 42.43
N GLN A 23 -43.72 4.74 43.59
CA GLN A 23 -44.92 3.92 43.70
C GLN A 23 -46.15 4.78 44.02
N GLN A 24 -47.29 4.44 43.41
CA GLN A 24 -48.54 5.17 43.62
C GLN A 24 -48.93 5.18 45.11
N GLY A 25 -49.19 6.38 45.64
CA GLY A 25 -49.65 6.57 47.02
C GLY A 25 -48.58 6.36 48.10
N ARG A 26 -47.29 6.27 47.74
CA ARG A 26 -46.16 6.21 48.69
C ARG A 26 -45.48 7.58 48.81
N SER A 27 -44.97 7.88 50.01
CA SER A 27 -44.18 9.10 50.26
C SER A 27 -42.85 9.01 49.52
N LEU A 28 -42.44 10.11 48.90
CA LEU A 28 -41.10 10.25 48.32
C LEU A 28 -40.12 10.70 49.41
N LEU A 29 -39.00 9.99 49.56
CA LEU A 29 -37.91 10.39 50.43
C LEU A 29 -36.77 11.01 49.61
N ASP A 30 -36.04 11.95 50.20
CA ASP A 30 -34.79 12.49 49.65
C ASP A 30 -33.79 11.37 49.32
N SER A 31 -33.69 10.37 50.19
CA SER A 31 -32.80 9.24 50.00
C SER A 31 -33.14 8.37 48.79
N ASP A 32 -34.42 8.24 48.44
CA ASP A 32 -34.83 7.48 47.25
C ASP A 32 -34.39 8.19 45.97
N TRP A 33 -34.50 9.53 45.95
CA TRP A 33 -34.02 10.35 44.83
C TRP A 33 -32.49 10.36 44.73
N ASN A 34 -31.80 10.49 45.86
CA ASN A 34 -30.33 10.45 45.90
C ASN A 34 -29.78 9.07 45.52
N GLU A 35 -30.43 7.98 45.94
CA GLU A 35 -30.03 6.61 45.57
C GLU A 35 -30.20 6.37 44.06
N ASP A 36 -31.31 6.82 43.44
CA ASP A 36 -31.49 6.72 42.00
C ASP A 36 -30.39 7.46 41.22
N ALA A 37 -30.09 8.70 41.62
CA ALA A 37 -29.04 9.50 41.01
C ALA A 37 -27.65 8.84 41.12
N LEU A 38 -27.35 8.23 42.28
CA LEU A 38 -26.09 7.51 42.50
C LEU A 38 -26.01 6.23 41.66
N LEU A 39 -27.10 5.47 41.53
CA LEU A 39 -27.13 4.25 40.72
C LEU A 39 -26.92 4.57 39.23
N VAL A 40 -27.59 5.60 38.72
CA VAL A 40 -27.42 6.06 37.32
C VAL A 40 -26.01 6.58 37.07
N ALA A 41 -25.46 7.37 37.99
CA ALA A 41 -24.11 7.89 37.85
C ALA A 41 -23.05 6.78 37.86
N GLU A 42 -23.21 5.77 38.73
CA GLU A 42 -22.30 4.63 38.80
C GLU A 42 -22.41 3.71 37.58
N ASP A 43 -23.63 3.43 37.10
CA ASP A 43 -23.87 2.65 35.88
C ASP A 43 -23.26 3.33 34.64
N LEU A 44 -23.45 4.66 34.51
CA LEU A 44 -22.82 5.44 33.45
C LEU A 44 -21.29 5.41 33.55
N ARG A 45 -20.73 5.55 34.75
CA ARG A 45 -19.27 5.51 34.96
C ARG A 45 -18.69 4.15 34.58
N GLN A 46 -19.31 3.06 35.02
CA GLN A 46 -18.90 1.70 34.67
C GLN A 46 -19.04 1.44 33.17
N THR A 47 -20.16 1.84 32.57
CA THR A 47 -20.38 1.76 31.12
C THR A 47 -19.31 2.53 30.34
N LEU A 48 -18.99 3.76 30.75
CA LEU A 48 -17.93 4.56 30.10
C LEU A 48 -16.56 3.89 30.25
N MET A 49 -16.26 3.32 31.40
CA MET A 49 -15.00 2.60 31.62
C MET A 49 -14.89 1.35 30.73
N GLU A 50 -15.98 0.60 30.53
CA GLU A 50 -16.03 -0.55 29.62
C GLU A 50 -15.97 -0.15 28.13
N LEU A 51 -16.59 0.98 27.76
CA LEU A 51 -16.63 1.44 26.36
C LEU A 51 -15.38 2.23 25.93
N VAL A 52 -14.84 3.04 26.83
CA VAL A 52 -13.77 4.02 26.55
C VAL A 52 -12.41 3.53 27.08
N GLY A 53 -12.40 2.64 28.07
CA GLY A 53 -11.21 2.21 28.78
C GLY A 53 -11.04 2.92 30.12
N ILE A 54 -10.06 2.45 30.91
CA ILE A 54 -9.83 2.86 32.30
C ILE A 54 -9.38 4.32 32.39
N GLN A 55 -8.59 4.78 31.43
CA GLN A 55 -8.14 6.16 31.34
C GLN A 55 -7.81 6.55 29.89
N GLY A 56 -7.77 7.86 29.61
CA GLY A 56 -7.23 8.39 28.36
C GLY A 56 -7.90 9.66 27.88
N SER A 57 -7.40 10.24 26.80
CA SER A 57 -7.93 11.47 26.20
C SER A 57 -8.22 11.29 24.72
N THR A 58 -9.33 11.87 24.24
CA THR A 58 -9.66 11.94 22.80
C THR A 58 -9.08 13.17 22.10
N ASN A 59 -8.35 14.02 22.82
CA ASN A 59 -7.74 15.26 22.32
C ASN A 59 -6.44 15.59 23.09
N ASN A 60 -5.84 16.76 22.85
CA ASN A 60 -4.63 17.19 23.55
C ASN A 60 -4.87 17.68 24.99
N GLY A 61 -6.08 17.49 25.53
CA GLY A 61 -6.41 17.87 26.90
C GLY A 61 -5.59 17.14 27.95
N PHE A 62 -5.10 17.88 28.93
CA PHE A 62 -4.23 17.41 30.01
C PHE A 62 -2.85 16.94 29.55
N ALA A 63 -2.45 17.22 28.30
CA ALA A 63 -1.06 17.01 27.87
C ALA A 63 -0.12 17.89 28.70
N VAL A 64 0.99 17.32 29.16
CA VAL A 64 2.07 18.04 29.83
C VAL A 64 2.98 18.63 28.75
N THR A 65 3.18 19.94 28.79
CA THR A 65 3.99 20.70 27.82
C THR A 65 4.74 21.82 28.53
N ASP A 66 5.64 22.50 27.82
CA ASP A 66 6.36 23.68 28.31
C ASP A 66 7.01 23.46 29.69
N VAL A 67 7.85 22.44 29.81
CA VAL A 67 8.62 22.22 31.06
C VAL A 67 9.63 23.36 31.20
N VAL A 68 9.38 24.27 32.13
CA VAL A 68 10.20 25.45 32.39
C VAL A 68 10.91 25.28 33.73
N VAL A 69 12.22 25.49 33.72
CA VAL A 69 13.04 25.54 34.93
C VAL A 69 13.03 26.97 35.46
N THR A 70 12.74 27.12 36.75
CA THR A 70 12.74 28.42 37.44
C THR A 70 14.19 28.85 37.72
N GLU A 71 14.57 30.09 37.41
CA GLU A 71 15.98 30.55 37.47
C GLU A 71 16.63 30.37 38.86
N GLY A 72 17.69 29.55 38.91
CA GLY A 72 18.65 29.49 40.01
C GLY A 72 20.03 28.96 39.54
N SER A 73 20.91 28.71 40.50
CA SER A 73 22.33 28.38 40.26
C SER A 73 22.50 26.90 39.88
N ILE A 74 23.40 26.61 38.93
CA ILE A 74 23.64 25.27 38.37
C ILE A 74 24.09 24.18 39.36
N TRP A 75 24.45 24.59 40.57
CA TRP A 75 24.98 23.75 41.63
C TRP A 75 23.92 23.38 42.68
N GLU A 76 22.76 24.05 42.67
CA GLU A 76 21.62 23.77 43.56
C GLU A 76 20.41 23.30 42.73
N PRO A 77 19.52 22.46 43.28
CA PRO A 77 18.36 22.00 42.54
C PRO A 77 17.35 23.14 42.35
N ASP A 78 17.29 23.69 41.14
CA ASP A 78 16.22 24.56 40.69
C ASP A 78 14.88 23.82 40.70
N THR A 79 13.79 24.53 40.96
CA THR A 79 12.44 23.95 40.82
C THR A 79 11.95 24.11 39.38
N TYR A 80 11.03 23.25 38.94
CA TYR A 80 10.44 23.35 37.60
C TYR A 80 8.91 23.41 37.65
N ASP A 81 8.32 24.02 36.62
CA ASP A 81 6.89 24.08 36.36
C ASP A 81 6.61 23.56 34.93
N PHE A 82 5.36 23.26 34.63
CA PHE A 82 4.91 22.86 33.29
C PHE A 82 3.45 23.22 33.07
N THR A 83 3.05 23.29 31.81
CA THR A 83 1.70 23.62 31.37
C THR A 83 0.86 22.37 31.11
N LEU A 84 -0.37 22.36 31.61
CA LEU A 84 -1.43 21.41 31.26
C LEU A 84 -2.30 22.00 30.16
N ASN A 85 -2.36 21.31 29.02
CA ASN A 85 -3.14 21.79 27.87
C ASN A 85 -4.66 21.66 28.07
N PRO A 86 -5.47 22.60 27.56
CA PRO A 86 -6.93 22.53 27.63
C PRO A 86 -7.49 21.36 26.81
N GLY A 87 -8.61 20.78 27.27
CA GLY A 87 -9.29 19.65 26.64
C GLY A 87 -9.90 18.70 27.68
N SER A 88 -10.06 17.42 27.34
CA SER A 88 -10.78 16.47 28.20
C SER A 88 -10.10 15.13 28.34
N ILE A 89 -10.07 14.59 29.55
CA ILE A 89 -9.52 13.26 29.86
C ILE A 89 -10.56 12.43 30.62
N PHE A 90 -10.57 11.12 30.41
CA PHE A 90 -11.32 10.15 31.19
C PHE A 90 -10.39 9.46 32.19
N VAL A 91 -10.83 9.31 33.43
CA VAL A 91 -10.09 8.63 34.51
C VAL A 91 -11.07 7.81 35.36
N GLY A 92 -10.94 6.49 35.39
CA GLY A 92 -11.85 5.60 36.14
C GLY A 92 -13.32 5.76 35.72
N GLY A 93 -13.58 6.04 34.44
CA GLY A 93 -14.91 6.37 33.89
C GLY A 93 -15.41 7.80 34.18
N CYS A 94 -14.66 8.61 34.92
CA CYS A 94 -14.98 10.02 35.16
C CYS A 94 -14.41 10.90 34.02
N ARG A 95 -15.27 11.62 33.30
CA ARG A 95 -14.85 12.62 32.31
C ARG A 95 -14.52 13.94 33.00
N LEU A 96 -13.30 14.42 32.79
CA LEU A 96 -12.79 15.70 33.25
C LEU A 96 -12.61 16.65 32.06
N GLN A 97 -12.75 17.95 32.31
CA GLN A 97 -12.63 19.01 31.32
C GLN A 97 -11.73 20.11 31.90
N LEU A 98 -10.80 20.58 31.09
CA LEU A 98 -9.97 21.75 31.34
C LEU A 98 -10.24 22.77 30.22
N ASP A 99 -10.75 23.93 30.58
CA ASP A 99 -11.20 24.93 29.60
C ASP A 99 -10.08 25.84 29.10
N GLN A 100 -9.05 26.06 29.91
CA GLN A 100 -7.89 26.91 29.61
C GLN A 100 -6.60 26.24 30.08
N ALA A 101 -5.47 26.61 29.46
CA ALA A 101 -4.18 26.12 29.90
C ALA A 101 -3.88 26.58 31.33
N GLU A 102 -3.35 25.69 32.17
CA GLU A 102 -2.99 25.96 33.56
C GLU A 102 -1.61 25.39 33.86
N SER A 103 -0.81 26.04 34.70
CA SER A 103 0.47 25.47 35.14
C SER A 103 0.31 24.56 36.36
N LEU A 104 1.29 23.69 36.64
CA LEU A 104 1.29 22.86 37.85
C LEU A 104 1.16 23.71 39.12
N ALA A 105 1.78 24.89 39.14
CA ALA A 105 1.75 25.80 40.29
C ALA A 105 0.40 26.54 40.48
N THR A 106 -0.39 26.72 39.41
CA THR A 106 -1.56 27.62 39.39
C THR A 106 -2.91 26.91 39.16
N GLN A 107 -2.99 25.63 39.52
CA GLN A 107 -4.18 24.79 39.34
C GLN A 107 -5.44 25.39 40.01
N SER A 108 -6.50 25.57 39.22
CA SER A 108 -7.76 26.18 39.69
C SER A 108 -8.49 25.34 40.75
N ASP A 109 -8.34 24.02 40.69
CA ASP A 109 -8.91 23.05 41.65
C ASP A 109 -7.99 22.77 42.86
N TRP A 110 -6.89 23.53 43.02
CA TRP A 110 -5.97 23.41 44.15
C TRP A 110 -5.28 24.74 44.50
N LEU A 111 -6.03 25.69 45.03
CA LEU A 111 -5.54 27.05 45.28
C LEU A 111 -4.35 27.12 46.25
N ARG A 112 -4.33 26.24 47.25
CA ARG A 112 -3.32 26.23 48.31
C ARG A 112 -2.10 25.34 48.03
N ARG A 113 -1.95 24.83 46.80
CA ARG A 113 -0.88 23.90 46.44
C ARG A 113 0.50 24.40 46.82
N SER A 114 0.83 25.67 46.56
CA SER A 114 2.16 26.24 46.82
C SER A 114 2.55 26.29 48.31
N VAL A 115 1.58 26.22 49.21
CA VAL A 115 1.82 26.16 50.67
C VAL A 115 1.79 24.72 51.16
N GLU A 116 0.97 23.87 50.55
CA GLU A 116 0.78 22.48 50.98
C GLU A 116 1.83 21.53 50.41
N VAL A 117 2.36 21.82 49.23
CA VAL A 117 3.26 20.94 48.49
C VAL A 117 4.40 21.75 47.88
N THR A 118 5.63 21.38 48.25
CA THR A 118 6.85 21.96 47.69
C THR A 118 6.87 21.79 46.16
N ALA A 119 7.41 22.79 45.44
CA ALA A 119 7.61 22.67 44.00
C ALA A 119 8.60 21.53 43.68
N PRO A 120 8.40 20.77 42.59
CA PRO A 120 9.27 19.66 42.26
C PRO A 120 10.67 20.17 41.90
N ALA A 121 11.69 19.47 42.42
CA ALA A 121 13.09 19.82 42.21
C ALA A 121 13.64 19.11 40.98
N ARG A 122 14.28 19.88 40.10
CA ARG A 122 15.05 19.36 38.96
C ARG A 122 16.28 18.59 39.45
N PRO A 123 16.69 17.48 38.80
CA PRO A 123 17.97 16.86 39.11
C PRO A 123 19.14 17.79 38.78
N GLY A 124 20.03 17.98 39.74
CA GLY A 124 21.34 18.59 39.48
C GLY A 124 22.14 17.72 38.51
N ILE A 125 22.97 18.35 37.68
CA ILE A 125 23.78 17.68 36.65
C ILE A 125 24.64 16.55 37.21
N THR A 126 25.11 16.65 38.46
CA THR A 126 25.90 15.60 39.14
C THR A 126 25.13 14.31 39.41
N HIS A 127 23.80 14.37 39.51
CA HIS A 127 22.94 13.18 39.67
C HIS A 127 22.68 12.46 38.33
N LEU A 128 22.97 13.11 37.21
CA LEU A 128 22.80 12.56 35.86
C LEU A 128 24.13 12.15 35.21
N LEU A 129 25.22 12.14 36.00
CA LEU A 129 26.50 11.64 35.53
C LEU A 129 26.55 10.10 35.68
N PRO A 130 27.09 9.39 34.68
CA PRO A 130 27.23 7.93 34.74
C PRO A 130 28.16 7.43 35.85
N LEU A 131 29.11 8.26 36.29
CA LEU A 131 30.03 8.00 37.39
C LEU A 131 30.33 9.31 38.14
N PRO A 132 30.75 9.26 39.41
CA PRO A 132 31.25 10.44 40.11
C PRO A 132 32.38 11.14 39.34
N LEU A 133 32.43 12.48 39.37
CA LEU A 133 33.46 13.28 38.68
C LEU A 133 34.89 12.80 38.96
N ALA A 134 35.19 12.39 40.19
CA ALA A 134 36.49 11.88 40.60
C ALA A 134 36.88 10.54 39.94
N GLN A 135 35.93 9.80 39.38
CA GLN A 135 36.19 8.60 38.59
C GLN A 135 36.29 8.93 37.10
N LEU A 136 35.46 9.85 36.60
CA LEU A 136 35.48 10.33 35.22
C LEU A 136 36.83 10.95 34.83
N GLN A 137 37.52 11.64 35.74
CA GLN A 137 38.86 12.22 35.52
C GLN A 137 39.95 11.19 35.18
N HIS A 138 39.71 9.90 35.44
CA HIS A 138 40.63 8.81 35.15
C HIS A 138 40.33 8.09 33.82
N LEU A 139 39.26 8.50 33.11
CA LEU A 139 38.82 7.90 31.86
C LEU A 139 39.18 8.77 30.65
N THR A 140 39.61 8.14 29.57
CA THR A 140 39.82 8.84 28.29
C THR A 140 38.48 9.29 27.69
N PRO A 141 38.46 10.34 26.83
CA PRO A 141 37.24 10.75 26.12
C PRO A 141 36.52 9.59 25.40
N ALA A 142 37.28 8.68 24.79
CA ALA A 142 36.74 7.48 24.13
C ALA A 142 36.12 6.45 25.08
N GLN A 143 36.54 6.42 26.35
CA GLN A 143 35.92 5.58 27.38
C GLN A 143 34.67 6.25 27.95
N ILE A 144 34.69 7.57 28.11
CA ILE A 144 33.54 8.36 28.55
C ILE A 144 32.39 8.26 27.54
N GLN A 145 32.69 8.32 26.23
CA GLN A 145 31.70 8.16 25.16
C GLN A 145 30.95 6.81 25.22
N LYS A 146 31.53 5.78 25.85
CA LYS A 146 30.94 4.43 25.94
C LYS A 146 30.15 4.21 27.22
N LEU A 147 30.09 5.18 28.14
CA LEU A 147 29.28 5.05 29.35
C LEU A 147 27.80 5.23 29.00
N PRO A 148 26.89 4.41 29.56
CA PRO A 148 25.46 4.59 29.35
C PRO A 148 25.00 5.91 29.99
N PRO A 149 24.07 6.66 29.34
CA PRO A 149 23.51 7.86 29.95
C PRO A 149 22.71 7.50 31.20
N VAL A 150 22.79 8.34 32.22
CA VAL A 150 21.94 8.24 33.42
C VAL A 150 20.76 9.17 33.25
N ARG A 151 19.57 8.64 33.53
CA ARG A 151 18.31 9.34 33.40
C ARG A 151 17.55 9.27 34.70
N ARG A 152 16.79 10.33 34.99
CA ARG A 152 15.82 10.36 36.08
C ARG A 152 14.42 10.53 35.49
N HIS A 153 13.46 9.77 35.99
CA HIS A 153 12.08 9.78 35.51
C HIS A 153 11.15 10.31 36.58
N ASP A 154 10.56 11.48 36.36
CA ASP A 154 9.55 12.06 37.26
C ASP A 154 8.15 11.77 36.73
N LEU A 155 7.28 11.17 37.54
CA LEU A 155 5.91 10.81 37.17
C LEU A 155 4.93 11.94 37.47
N VAL A 156 4.18 12.37 36.44
CA VAL A 156 3.07 13.31 36.58
C VAL A 156 1.76 12.54 36.70
N LEU A 157 1.05 12.70 37.82
CA LEU A 157 -0.19 11.99 38.13
C LEU A 157 -1.37 12.94 38.26
N LEU A 158 -2.52 12.53 37.74
CA LEU A 158 -3.82 13.18 37.94
C LEU A 158 -4.63 12.41 38.98
N GLU A 159 -4.99 13.06 40.08
CA GLU A 159 -5.98 12.60 41.07
C GLU A 159 -7.34 13.25 40.77
N THR A 160 -8.43 12.49 40.84
CA THR A 160 -9.79 13.02 40.73
C THR A 160 -10.78 12.41 41.72
N TRP A 161 -11.75 13.19 42.15
CA TRP A 161 -12.85 12.77 43.02
C TRP A 161 -14.11 13.62 42.77
N GLU A 162 -15.24 13.23 43.35
CA GLU A 162 -16.50 13.99 43.30
C GLU A 162 -16.82 14.64 44.65
N GLN A 163 -17.30 15.89 44.63
CA GLN A 163 -17.71 16.63 45.82
C GLN A 163 -18.98 17.46 45.62
N PRO A 164 -19.83 17.59 46.65
CA PRO A 164 -21.00 18.45 46.60
C PRO A 164 -20.59 19.92 46.76
N VAL A 165 -21.24 20.79 45.99
CA VAL A 165 -21.17 22.24 46.07
C VAL A 165 -22.55 22.74 46.49
N THR A 166 -22.59 23.49 47.58
CA THR A 166 -23.83 24.06 48.14
C THR A 166 -23.98 25.52 47.75
N VAL A 167 -25.17 26.09 48.02
CA VAL A 167 -25.41 27.52 47.79
C VAL A 167 -24.54 28.44 48.67
N VAL A 168 -23.98 27.90 49.76
CA VAL A 168 -23.03 28.62 50.63
C VAL A 168 -21.68 28.75 49.92
N GLU A 169 -21.34 27.87 49.00
CA GLU A 169 -20.10 27.91 48.24
C GLU A 169 -20.31 28.63 46.90
N ASP A 170 -21.41 28.36 46.21
CA ASP A 170 -21.77 29.00 44.94
C ASP A 170 -23.13 29.70 45.05
N SER A 171 -23.11 31.03 45.05
CA SER A 171 -24.31 31.84 45.22
C SER A 171 -25.28 31.76 44.02
N GLU A 172 -24.84 31.28 42.86
CA GLU A 172 -25.70 31.08 41.67
C GLU A 172 -26.71 29.95 41.86
N LEU A 173 -26.43 28.98 42.73
CA LEU A 173 -27.34 27.88 43.04
C LEU A 173 -28.60 28.34 43.81
N ARG A 174 -28.62 29.61 44.25
CA ARG A 174 -29.71 30.17 45.05
C ARG A 174 -30.95 30.48 44.21
N GLU A 175 -32.05 29.80 44.50
CA GLU A 175 -33.37 30.22 44.01
C GLU A 175 -33.83 31.49 44.75
N ARG A 176 -33.73 32.63 44.07
CA ARG A 176 -34.05 33.95 44.65
C ARG A 176 -35.53 34.06 45.03
N ALA A 177 -36.43 33.37 44.31
CA ALA A 177 -37.87 33.38 44.58
C ALA A 177 -38.23 32.78 45.96
N LEU A 178 -37.44 31.83 46.47
CA LEU A 178 -37.71 31.17 47.74
C LEU A 178 -37.23 31.99 48.96
N SER A 179 -36.64 33.16 48.75
CA SER A 179 -36.14 34.03 49.83
C SER A 179 -35.07 33.39 50.73
N GLY A 180 -34.35 32.36 50.25
CA GLY A 180 -33.12 31.85 50.87
C GLY A 180 -33.04 30.41 51.42
N PRO A 181 -34.01 29.47 51.28
CA PRO A 181 -33.80 28.06 51.61
C PRO A 181 -32.98 27.33 50.54
N ASP A 182 -32.20 26.35 50.97
CA ASP A 182 -31.37 25.51 50.08
C ASP A 182 -32.27 24.44 49.48
N SER A 183 -32.34 24.35 48.15
CA SER A 183 -33.18 23.35 47.50
C SER A 183 -32.43 22.04 47.24
N ALA A 184 -31.19 22.11 46.73
CA ALA A 184 -30.35 20.97 46.41
C ALA A 184 -28.89 21.39 46.24
N ALA A 185 -27.96 20.46 46.43
CA ALA A 185 -26.55 20.64 46.08
C ALA A 185 -26.27 20.23 44.63
N ARG A 186 -25.06 20.52 44.13
CA ARG A 186 -24.52 19.98 42.86
C ARG A 186 -23.32 19.11 43.13
N ILE A 187 -23.12 18.03 42.37
CA ILE A 187 -21.89 17.25 42.44
C ILE A 187 -20.92 17.79 41.38
N ARG A 188 -19.71 18.16 41.79
CA ARG A 188 -18.61 18.61 40.94
C ARG A 188 -17.49 17.58 40.97
N ARG A 189 -16.90 17.32 39.80
CA ARG A 189 -15.65 16.54 39.68
C ARG A 189 -14.46 17.46 39.89
N MET A 190 -13.62 17.07 40.82
CA MET A 190 -12.40 17.78 41.20
C MET A 190 -11.19 17.09 40.61
N ARG A 191 -10.10 17.84 40.44
CA ARG A 191 -8.84 17.30 39.93
C ARG A 191 -7.63 17.94 40.60
N ARG A 192 -6.56 17.17 40.77
CA ARG A 192 -5.25 17.64 41.23
C ARG A 192 -4.14 16.93 40.48
N VAL A 193 -3.13 17.67 40.05
CA VAL A 193 -1.93 17.13 39.42
C VAL A 193 -0.78 17.14 40.42
N HIS A 194 -0.19 15.96 40.59
CA HIS A 194 0.93 15.66 41.48
C HIS A 194 2.16 15.26 40.66
N VAL A 195 3.35 15.43 41.25
CA VAL A 195 4.62 15.00 40.66
C VAL A 195 5.36 14.14 41.66
N ILE A 196 5.75 12.94 41.24
CA ILE A 196 6.57 12.01 42.03
C ILE A 196 7.95 11.95 41.37
N SER A 197 8.97 12.30 42.14
CA SER A 197 10.33 12.35 41.63
C SER A 197 10.97 10.96 41.59
N ASP A 198 11.68 10.68 40.50
CA ASP A 198 12.55 9.51 40.35
C ASP A 198 11.90 8.14 40.61
N ILE A 199 10.94 7.76 39.76
CA ILE A 199 10.26 6.46 39.82
C ILE A 199 11.05 5.30 39.18
N GLY A 200 12.20 5.59 38.56
CA GLY A 200 13.12 4.58 38.01
C GLY A 200 12.63 3.81 36.77
N THR A 201 11.52 4.20 36.14
CA THR A 201 11.00 3.63 34.89
C THR A 201 10.54 4.75 33.97
N ASP A 202 10.71 4.55 32.65
CA ASP A 202 10.21 5.43 31.59
C ASP A 202 8.80 5.02 31.11
N ASN A 203 8.22 3.96 31.71
CA ASN A 203 6.88 3.49 31.43
C ASN A 203 5.86 4.11 32.42
N PRO A 204 4.92 4.96 31.95
CA PRO A 204 3.97 5.66 32.81
C PRO A 204 3.05 4.73 33.63
N MET A 205 2.71 3.55 33.10
CA MET A 205 1.85 2.58 33.79
C MET A 205 2.60 1.79 34.86
N GLU A 206 3.86 1.45 34.62
CA GLU A 206 4.74 0.87 35.66
C GLU A 206 4.98 1.89 36.78
N GLY A 207 5.15 3.16 36.42
CA GLY A 207 5.23 4.26 37.38
C GLY A 207 3.99 4.37 38.25
N LEU A 208 2.79 4.30 37.67
CA LEU A 208 1.54 4.27 38.42
C LEU A 208 1.47 3.08 39.38
N ALA A 209 1.87 1.89 38.92
CA ALA A 209 1.88 0.68 39.73
C ALA A 209 2.89 0.76 40.90
N ALA A 210 4.06 1.35 40.67
CA ALA A 210 5.06 1.59 41.70
C ALA A 210 4.52 2.55 42.78
N PHE A 211 3.88 3.65 42.37
CA PHE A 211 3.21 4.57 43.27
C PHE A 211 2.07 3.90 44.06
N ALA A 212 1.25 3.11 43.38
CA ALA A 212 0.17 2.36 44.01
C ALA A 212 0.70 1.36 45.06
N THR A 213 1.82 0.70 44.76
CA THR A 213 2.49 -0.22 45.69
C THR A 213 3.02 0.50 46.91
N GLU A 214 3.63 1.67 46.74
CA GLU A 214 4.10 2.51 47.83
C GLU A 214 2.94 2.92 48.76
N LEU A 215 1.83 3.41 48.18
CA LEU A 215 0.61 3.71 48.93
C LEU A 215 0.01 2.50 49.66
N GLY A 216 0.12 1.30 49.08
CA GLY A 216 -0.35 0.04 49.65
C GLY A 216 0.49 -0.44 50.83
N ASN A 217 1.80 -0.21 50.82
CA ASN A 217 2.73 -0.61 51.88
C ASN A 217 2.41 0.05 53.24
N ASP A 218 1.85 1.26 53.21
CA ASP A 218 1.45 1.99 54.41
C ASP A 218 0.15 1.45 55.07
N GLY A 219 -0.58 0.59 54.35
CA GLY A 219 -1.77 -0.13 54.83
C GLY A 219 -3.08 0.67 54.82
N TYR A 220 -3.08 1.90 54.28
CA TYR A 220 -4.28 2.76 54.21
C TYR A 220 -5.24 2.39 53.11
N VAL A 221 -4.72 1.87 52.00
CA VAL A 221 -5.46 1.76 50.75
C VAL A 221 -5.02 0.53 49.95
N THR A 222 -5.91 0.03 49.11
CA THR A 222 -5.59 -0.93 48.04
C THR A 222 -5.96 -0.28 46.72
N PHE A 223 -5.05 -0.28 45.76
CA PHE A 223 -5.32 0.22 44.42
C PHE A 223 -5.91 -0.91 43.57
N GLU A 224 -7.03 -0.66 42.89
CA GLU A 224 -7.59 -1.62 41.94
C GLU A 224 -7.24 -1.19 40.52
N ASP A 225 -6.26 -1.86 39.93
CA ASP A 225 -5.70 -1.55 38.59
C ASP A 225 -6.78 -1.48 37.51
N ASN A 226 -7.82 -2.32 37.60
CA ASN A 226 -8.90 -2.40 36.62
C ASN A 226 -9.82 -1.17 36.62
N ASN A 227 -9.83 -0.38 37.69
CA ASN A 227 -10.73 0.77 37.88
C ASN A 227 -9.97 2.09 38.06
N ASN A 228 -8.64 2.04 38.17
CA ASN A 228 -7.80 3.15 38.63
C ASN A 228 -8.33 3.81 39.92
N GLU A 229 -9.02 3.03 40.76
CA GLU A 229 -9.68 3.49 41.98
C GLU A 229 -8.86 3.11 43.21
N LEU A 230 -8.75 4.07 44.13
CA LEU A 230 -8.13 3.87 45.42
C LEU A 230 -9.18 3.44 46.45
N PHE A 231 -9.14 2.19 46.89
CA PHE A 231 -10.07 1.66 47.89
C PHE A 231 -9.49 1.80 49.30
N PRO A 232 -10.20 2.46 50.24
CA PRO A 232 -9.78 2.49 51.64
C PRO A 232 -9.79 1.09 52.28
N THR A 233 -8.81 0.78 53.13
CA THR A 233 -8.81 -0.47 53.91
C THR A 233 -9.67 -0.36 55.16
N ALA A 234 -9.95 0.85 55.65
CA ALA A 234 -10.82 1.13 56.78
C ALA A 234 -12.22 0.53 56.61
N ARG A 235 -12.74 -0.04 57.69
CA ARG A 235 -14.10 -0.57 57.79
C ARG A 235 -14.71 -0.22 59.14
N LEU A 236 -15.99 0.13 59.15
CA LEU A 236 -16.72 0.51 60.35
C LEU A 236 -17.74 -0.57 60.73
N THR A 237 -17.73 -0.96 61.99
CA THR A 237 -18.79 -1.76 62.63
C THR A 237 -19.57 -0.87 63.59
N VAL A 238 -20.89 -0.82 63.46
CA VAL A 238 -21.83 -0.12 64.35
C VAL A 238 -22.62 -1.16 65.14
N THR A 239 -22.58 -1.09 66.46
CA THR A 239 -23.35 -1.99 67.32
C THR A 239 -24.15 -1.21 68.35
N PRO A 240 -25.36 -1.68 68.72
CA PRO A 240 -26.10 -1.10 69.83
C PRO A 240 -25.39 -1.37 71.15
N VAL A 241 -25.42 -0.38 72.05
CA VAL A 241 -24.98 -0.56 73.43
C VAL A 241 -26.13 -1.21 74.22
N ALA A 242 -25.81 -2.24 75.01
CA ALA A 242 -26.75 -2.84 75.95
C ALA A 242 -26.55 -2.20 77.33
N GLU A 243 -27.54 -1.45 77.83
CA GLU A 243 -27.50 -0.98 79.22
C GLU A 243 -27.71 -2.18 80.17
N THR A 244 -26.69 -2.53 80.95
CA THR A 244 -26.82 -3.48 82.04
C THR A 244 -27.23 -2.74 83.32
N GLY A 245 -28.53 -2.77 83.64
CA GLY A 245 -29.04 -2.26 84.90
C GLY A 245 -30.37 -2.92 85.25
N ASP A 246 -30.38 -3.75 86.31
CA ASP A 246 -31.64 -4.18 86.91
C ASP A 246 -32.35 -2.96 87.50
N LEU A 247 -33.41 -2.48 86.85
CA LEU A 247 -34.37 -1.56 87.44
C LEU A 247 -35.48 -2.40 88.10
N PRO A 248 -35.41 -2.68 89.42
CA PRO A 248 -36.35 -3.60 90.08
C PRO A 248 -37.83 -3.18 90.02
N CYS A 249 -38.14 -1.95 89.58
CA CYS A 249 -39.51 -1.46 89.38
C CYS A 249 -39.70 -0.56 88.13
N GLY A 250 -38.73 -0.52 87.20
CA GLY A 250 -38.81 0.29 85.98
C GLY A 250 -38.92 -0.55 84.70
N PRO A 251 -39.39 0.00 83.57
CA PRO A 251 -39.21 -0.67 82.28
C PRO A 251 -37.71 -0.91 82.04
N GLN A 252 -37.35 -2.10 81.54
CA GLN A 252 -35.99 -2.40 81.12
C GLN A 252 -35.52 -1.30 80.16
N PRO A 253 -34.31 -0.73 80.35
CA PRO A 253 -33.82 0.30 79.45
C PRO A 253 -33.79 -0.25 78.02
N PRO A 254 -34.31 0.50 77.03
CA PRO A 254 -34.30 0.06 75.65
C PRO A 254 -32.85 -0.09 75.18
N SER A 255 -32.52 -1.24 74.60
CA SER A 255 -31.23 -1.44 73.93
C SER A 255 -31.23 -0.73 72.57
N GLY A 256 -30.06 -0.19 72.18
CA GLY A 256 -29.84 0.46 70.89
C GLY A 256 -30.02 1.98 70.92
N TYR A 257 -30.39 2.56 69.78
CA TYR A 257 -30.45 4.01 69.60
C TYR A 257 -31.44 4.70 70.57
N LEU A 258 -30.92 5.62 71.39
CA LEU A 258 -31.63 6.33 72.46
C LEU A 258 -32.08 7.75 72.08
N GLY A 259 -31.84 8.18 70.83
CA GLY A 259 -32.17 9.54 70.40
C GLY A 259 -33.68 9.81 70.33
N HIS A 260 -34.07 11.06 70.61
CA HIS A 260 -35.47 11.50 70.59
C HIS A 260 -36.03 11.73 69.18
N GLU A 261 -35.18 11.81 68.15
CA GLU A 261 -35.54 12.04 66.74
C GLU A 261 -34.81 11.01 65.86
N ASP A 262 -35.29 10.77 64.65
CA ASP A 262 -34.54 9.97 63.67
C ASP A 262 -33.38 10.82 63.13
N GLN A 263 -32.17 10.23 63.06
CA GLN A 263 -30.95 10.97 62.74
C GLN A 263 -30.13 10.30 61.64
N ALA A 264 -29.40 11.10 60.87
CA ALA A 264 -28.31 10.64 60.03
C ALA A 264 -26.99 11.08 60.67
N ILE A 265 -26.23 10.13 61.21
CA ILE A 265 -24.97 10.40 61.90
C ILE A 265 -23.82 10.22 60.92
N ARG A 266 -23.02 11.26 60.70
CA ARG A 266 -21.77 11.12 59.95
C ARG A 266 -20.65 10.75 60.89
N VAL A 267 -19.88 9.73 60.53
CA VAL A 267 -18.62 9.34 61.19
C VAL A 267 -17.52 9.54 60.16
N GLU A 268 -16.54 10.38 60.43
CA GLU A 268 -15.49 10.75 59.48
C GLU A 268 -14.09 10.60 60.07
N MET A 269 -13.19 10.01 59.30
CA MET A 269 -11.77 9.83 59.63
C MET A 269 -11.03 11.16 59.66
N ARG A 270 -10.20 11.35 60.70
CA ARG A 270 -9.34 12.53 60.92
C ARG A 270 -7.86 12.21 61.08
N GLY A 271 -7.51 10.93 61.19
CA GLY A 271 -6.16 10.38 61.16
C GLY A 271 -6.27 8.85 61.08
N ASP A 272 -5.17 8.12 61.21
CA ASP A 272 -5.10 6.67 60.91
C ASP A 272 -6.17 5.83 61.63
N THR A 273 -6.46 6.17 62.89
CA THR A 273 -7.43 5.50 63.77
C THR A 273 -8.40 6.46 64.46
N SER A 274 -8.33 7.76 64.12
CA SER A 274 -9.15 8.78 64.79
C SER A 274 -10.29 9.27 63.92
N ILE A 275 -11.44 9.54 64.54
CA ILE A 275 -12.66 10.02 63.89
C ILE A 275 -13.18 11.32 64.52
N THR A 276 -14.09 11.98 63.82
CA THR A 276 -15.08 12.90 64.37
C THR A 276 -16.47 12.41 63.96
N TRP A 277 -17.52 12.82 64.69
CA TRP A 277 -18.88 12.51 64.32
C TRP A 277 -19.85 13.66 64.62
N GLY A 278 -21.01 13.64 63.97
CA GLY A 278 -22.08 14.60 64.21
C GLY A 278 -23.42 14.22 63.53
N PHE A 279 -24.52 14.77 64.05
CA PHE A 279 -25.87 14.65 63.51
C PHE A 279 -26.07 15.43 62.20
N GLY A 280 -27.20 15.16 61.53
CA GLY A 280 -27.56 15.82 60.26
C GLY A 280 -26.51 15.63 59.16
N SER A 281 -25.82 14.48 59.14
CA SER A 281 -24.71 14.19 58.23
C SER A 281 -23.56 15.23 58.27
N ALA A 282 -23.46 16.02 59.34
CA ALA A 282 -22.61 17.21 59.46
C ALA A 282 -22.77 18.19 58.27
N ALA A 283 -24.01 18.36 57.80
CA ALA A 283 -24.33 19.16 56.62
C ALA A 283 -24.21 20.70 56.78
N PRO A 284 -24.50 21.33 57.94
CA PRO A 284 -24.51 22.78 58.03
C PRO A 284 -23.14 23.42 57.75
N LEU A 285 -23.10 24.28 56.72
CA LEU A 285 -21.93 25.03 56.29
C LEU A 285 -22.21 26.54 56.35
N TYR A 286 -21.22 27.32 56.78
CA TYR A 286 -21.31 28.76 56.89
C TYR A 286 -20.09 29.44 56.28
N ARG A 287 -20.27 30.60 55.65
CA ARG A 287 -19.19 31.56 55.39
C ARG A 287 -18.96 32.36 56.67
N VAL A 288 -17.73 32.37 57.14
CA VAL A 288 -17.34 33.05 58.38
C VAL A 288 -16.07 33.87 58.19
N LYS A 289 -15.93 34.93 58.96
CA LYS A 289 -14.73 35.75 59.03
C LYS A 289 -13.97 35.45 60.32
N LEU A 290 -12.65 35.30 60.22
CA LEU A 290 -11.76 35.18 61.37
C LEU A 290 -11.38 36.58 61.86
N GLY A 291 -11.49 36.81 63.17
CA GLY A 291 -11.06 38.02 63.85
C GLY A 291 -9.53 38.16 63.88
N VAL A 292 -9.05 39.37 64.15
CA VAL A 292 -7.60 39.66 64.27
C VAL A 292 -6.94 38.94 65.46
N ASP A 293 -7.74 38.45 66.41
CA ASP A 293 -7.32 37.66 67.56
C ASP A 293 -7.18 36.16 67.25
N LEU A 294 -7.49 35.73 66.00
CA LEU A 294 -7.54 34.34 65.54
C LEU A 294 -8.46 33.42 66.37
N LYS A 295 -9.39 33.99 67.14
CA LYS A 295 -10.32 33.27 68.02
C LYS A 295 -11.77 33.64 67.79
N THR A 296 -12.04 34.91 67.53
CA THR A 296 -13.39 35.39 67.28
C THR A 296 -13.79 35.05 65.85
N ILE A 297 -14.95 34.43 65.66
CA ILE A 297 -15.49 34.09 64.34
C ILE A 297 -16.80 34.86 64.15
N THR A 298 -16.90 35.62 63.06
CA THR A 298 -18.12 36.36 62.69
C THR A 298 -18.82 35.69 61.52
N PHE A 299 -20.10 35.38 61.63
CA PHE A 299 -20.89 34.74 60.56
C PHE A 299 -21.31 35.75 59.48
N LEU A 300 -21.06 35.40 58.22
CA LEU A 300 -21.50 36.18 57.06
C LEU A 300 -22.90 35.75 56.62
N ASN A 301 -23.21 34.46 56.70
CA ASN A 301 -24.55 33.91 56.61
C ASN A 301 -24.98 33.33 57.97
N GLN A 302 -26.13 33.78 58.47
CA GLN A 302 -26.59 33.43 59.82
C GLN A 302 -27.22 32.02 59.84
N PRO A 303 -27.10 31.28 60.97
CA PRO A 303 -27.89 30.08 61.21
C PRO A 303 -29.39 30.37 61.07
N ARG A 304 -30.12 29.48 60.39
CA ARG A 304 -31.57 29.65 60.14
C ARG A 304 -32.41 29.52 61.41
N ASP A 305 -31.97 28.70 62.35
CA ASP A 305 -32.62 28.46 63.63
C ASP A 305 -31.60 28.17 64.74
N ALA A 306 -32.10 28.00 65.96
CA ALA A 306 -31.29 27.77 67.15
C ALA A 306 -30.62 26.38 67.21
N ARG A 307 -31.11 25.38 66.46
CA ARG A 307 -30.50 24.04 66.39
C ARG A 307 -29.23 24.07 65.53
N LEU A 308 -29.25 24.86 64.47
CA LEU A 308 -28.13 25.02 63.55
C LEU A 308 -27.05 26.01 64.06
N ALA A 309 -27.32 26.71 65.17
CA ALA A 309 -26.40 27.63 65.81
C ALA A 309 -25.39 26.88 66.71
N PRO A 310 -24.06 27.05 66.50
CA PRO A 310 -23.07 26.42 67.37
C PRO A 310 -23.17 26.89 68.82
N ARG A 311 -23.12 25.94 69.77
CA ARG A 311 -23.19 26.16 71.22
C ARG A 311 -21.80 26.01 71.84
N ALA A 312 -21.64 26.50 73.07
CA ALA A 312 -20.42 26.26 73.84
C ALA A 312 -20.16 24.75 73.95
N ASP A 313 -18.88 24.38 73.96
CA ASP A 313 -18.33 23.03 74.03
C ASP A 313 -18.61 22.12 72.82
N GLN A 314 -19.37 22.58 71.80
CA GLN A 314 -19.52 21.85 70.55
C GLN A 314 -18.25 21.91 69.69
N ILE A 315 -18.18 21.02 68.70
CA ILE A 315 -17.08 20.95 67.75
C ILE A 315 -17.48 21.64 66.44
N VAL A 316 -16.62 22.53 65.96
CA VAL A 316 -16.73 23.17 64.65
C VAL A 316 -15.45 22.92 63.85
N GLU A 317 -15.57 22.93 62.54
CA GLU A 317 -14.45 22.78 61.61
C GLU A 317 -14.31 24.05 60.79
N ILE A 318 -13.14 24.68 60.82
CA ILE A 318 -12.83 25.81 59.94
C ILE A 318 -12.08 25.29 58.72
N ILE A 319 -12.63 25.54 57.54
CA ILE A 319 -12.20 24.99 56.26
C ILE A 319 -11.76 26.14 55.33
N PRO A 320 -10.54 26.08 54.76
CA PRO A 320 -10.06 27.09 53.82
C PRO A 320 -10.68 26.94 52.41
N TRP A 321 -10.35 27.89 51.52
CA TRP A 321 -10.66 27.78 50.09
C TRP A 321 -9.85 26.66 49.46
N GLY A 322 -10.52 25.71 48.80
CA GLY A 322 -9.88 24.60 48.09
C GLY A 322 -9.76 24.81 46.59
N ALA A 323 -10.81 25.33 45.95
CA ALA A 323 -10.88 25.53 44.50
C ALA A 323 -11.59 26.83 44.13
N LYS A 324 -11.29 27.35 42.93
CA LYS A 324 -11.94 28.52 42.34
C LYS A 324 -12.84 28.11 41.18
N LEU A 325 -14.08 28.59 41.19
CA LEU A 325 -15.07 28.40 40.13
C LEU A 325 -14.84 29.41 38.99
N CYS A 326 -15.43 29.14 37.82
CA CYS A 326 -15.36 30.04 36.67
C CYS A 326 -16.10 31.37 36.86
N ASN A 327 -17.04 31.43 37.82
CA ASN A 327 -17.70 32.67 38.26
C ASN A 327 -16.96 33.35 39.42
N ASP A 328 -15.69 33.00 39.65
CA ASP A 328 -14.81 33.51 40.70
C ASP A 328 -15.26 33.24 42.15
N GLU A 329 -16.30 32.44 42.38
CA GLU A 329 -16.66 31.91 43.71
C GLU A 329 -15.69 30.79 44.13
N LYS A 330 -15.66 30.45 45.43
CA LYS A 330 -14.69 29.51 46.00
C LYS A 330 -15.40 28.31 46.59
N VAL A 331 -14.85 27.12 46.39
CA VAL A 331 -15.37 25.90 47.02
C VAL A 331 -14.53 25.57 48.25
N ALA A 332 -15.16 25.04 49.29
CA ALA A 332 -14.45 24.64 50.50
C ALA A 332 -13.49 23.48 50.20
N GLU A 333 -12.38 23.41 50.92
CA GLU A 333 -11.51 22.24 50.90
C GLU A 333 -12.21 21.00 51.48
N LEU A 334 -11.68 19.82 51.15
CA LEU A 334 -12.17 18.51 51.61
C LEU A 334 -12.34 18.44 53.14
N THR A 335 -11.32 18.90 53.85
CA THR A 335 -11.23 18.94 55.31
C THR A 335 -10.55 20.23 55.76
N GLY A 336 -10.84 20.64 56.98
CA GLY A 336 -10.20 21.73 57.69
C GLY A 336 -9.76 21.31 59.10
N GLN A 337 -9.48 22.29 59.94
CA GLN A 337 -9.07 22.04 61.33
C GLN A 337 -10.29 22.08 62.27
N LEU A 338 -10.33 21.14 63.21
CA LEU A 338 -11.39 21.03 64.21
C LEU A 338 -11.05 21.88 65.45
N PHE A 339 -12.05 22.59 65.96
CA PHE A 339 -11.97 23.44 67.13
C PHE A 339 -13.15 23.16 68.05
N GLN A 340 -12.92 23.22 69.36
CA GLN A 340 -13.98 23.29 70.35
C GLN A 340 -14.45 24.74 70.49
N VAL A 341 -15.75 24.96 70.63
CA VAL A 341 -16.34 26.29 70.80
C VAL A 341 -16.25 26.72 72.26
N ALA A 342 -15.52 27.80 72.56
CA ALA A 342 -15.42 28.35 73.90
C ALA A 342 -16.66 29.18 74.29
N LYS A 343 -17.17 30.00 73.36
CA LYS A 343 -18.43 30.72 73.53
C LYS A 343 -19.32 30.48 72.33
N GLY A 344 -20.52 29.99 72.59
CA GLY A 344 -21.53 29.71 71.57
C GLY A 344 -21.95 30.98 70.79
N TYR A 345 -22.58 30.75 69.64
CA TYR A 345 -23.04 31.78 68.72
C TYR A 345 -24.03 32.75 69.39
N ASN A 346 -23.75 34.05 69.27
CA ASN A 346 -24.64 35.11 69.71
C ASN A 346 -25.37 35.72 68.50
N SER A 347 -26.70 35.65 68.48
CA SER A 347 -27.50 36.14 67.35
C SER A 347 -27.49 37.66 67.17
N ALA A 348 -27.17 38.44 68.21
CA ALA A 348 -27.11 39.89 68.14
C ALA A 348 -25.78 40.38 67.55
N SER A 349 -24.64 39.80 67.97
CA SER A 349 -23.32 40.15 67.42
C SER A 349 -22.93 39.33 66.19
N ARG A 350 -23.59 38.19 65.95
CA ARG A 350 -23.25 37.19 64.94
C ARG A 350 -21.88 36.55 65.13
N GLU A 351 -21.42 36.47 66.37
CA GLU A 351 -20.07 36.00 66.70
C GLU A 351 -20.08 34.71 67.53
N LEU A 352 -19.00 33.92 67.41
CA LEU A 352 -18.63 32.83 68.31
C LEU A 352 -17.14 32.96 68.70
N GLU A 353 -16.70 32.27 69.76
CA GLU A 353 -15.28 32.24 70.17
C GLU A 353 -14.74 30.80 70.15
N LEU A 354 -13.58 30.59 69.51
CA LEU A 354 -12.87 29.30 69.46
C LEU A 354 -12.06 29.05 70.75
N GLY A 355 -11.95 27.77 71.15
CA GLY A 355 -11.16 27.33 72.31
C GLY A 355 -9.65 27.48 72.14
N SER A 356 -9.16 27.40 70.90
CA SER A 356 -7.76 27.58 70.52
C SER A 356 -7.62 28.58 69.38
N LEU A 357 -6.40 29.11 69.19
CA LEU A 357 -6.10 30.04 68.09
C LEU A 357 -6.11 29.28 66.75
N ALA A 358 -6.77 29.86 65.75
CA ALA A 358 -6.63 29.41 64.37
C ALA A 358 -5.21 29.75 63.83
N PRO A 359 -4.70 29.00 62.83
CA PRO A 359 -3.36 29.25 62.28
C PRO A 359 -3.25 30.62 61.60
N GLN A 360 -2.22 31.39 61.95
CA GLN A 360 -1.92 32.69 61.32
C GLN A 360 -1.64 32.55 59.81
N GLU A 361 -1.04 31.44 59.40
CA GLU A 361 -0.70 31.11 58.00
C GLU A 361 -1.92 31.18 57.06
N TRP A 362 -3.12 30.92 57.57
CA TRP A 362 -4.34 30.98 56.76
C TRP A 362 -4.70 32.41 56.36
N VAL A 363 -4.49 33.37 57.26
CA VAL A 363 -4.72 34.79 57.00
C VAL A 363 -3.61 35.33 56.10
N ASP A 364 -2.37 34.92 56.36
CA ASP A 364 -1.21 35.33 55.56
C ASP A 364 -1.35 34.86 54.10
N TRP A 365 -1.83 33.63 53.90
CA TRP A 365 -2.11 33.11 52.56
C TRP A 365 -3.20 33.90 51.83
N LEU A 366 -4.31 34.23 52.48
CA LEU A 366 -5.38 35.04 51.86
C LEU A 366 -4.87 36.40 51.42
N ASN A 367 -4.05 37.06 52.25
CA ASN A 367 -3.47 38.37 51.96
C ASN A 367 -2.44 38.31 50.83
N ALA A 368 -1.66 37.21 50.74
CA ALA A 368 -0.66 37.01 49.71
C ALA A 368 -1.25 36.68 48.33
N ASN A 369 -2.55 36.34 48.25
CA ASN A 369 -3.19 35.86 47.02
C ASN A 369 -4.42 36.67 46.58
N PRO A 370 -4.30 38.00 46.33
CA PRO A 370 -5.41 38.86 45.91
C PRO A 370 -6.04 38.45 44.57
N GLN A 371 -5.31 37.73 43.71
CA GLN A 371 -5.79 37.25 42.40
C GLN A 371 -6.98 36.28 42.48
N HIS A 372 -7.21 35.67 43.64
CA HIS A 372 -8.36 34.77 43.83
C HIS A 372 -9.62 35.50 44.29
N TRP A 373 -9.54 36.78 44.64
CA TRP A 373 -10.66 37.54 45.18
C TRP A 373 -11.63 38.01 44.09
N ASN A 374 -12.91 38.19 44.45
CA ASN A 374 -13.93 38.81 43.62
C ASN A 374 -14.56 40.02 44.32
N SER A 375 -15.42 40.77 43.61
CA SER A 375 -16.01 42.01 44.14
C SER A 375 -17.04 41.81 45.26
N GLU A 376 -17.59 40.60 45.39
CA GLU A 376 -18.59 40.26 46.41
C GLU A 376 -17.93 39.73 47.70
N ASP A 377 -16.63 39.44 47.67
CA ASP A 377 -15.89 38.98 48.83
C ASP A 377 -15.73 40.11 49.87
N PRO A 378 -15.87 39.80 51.18
CA PRO A 378 -15.53 40.77 52.22
C PRO A 378 -14.07 41.20 52.11
N SER A 379 -13.77 42.47 52.36
CA SER A 379 -12.43 43.07 52.24
C SER A 379 -11.33 42.44 53.11
N SER A 380 -11.68 41.50 53.98
CA SER A 380 -10.78 40.76 54.87
C SER A 380 -10.72 39.26 54.57
N GLY A 381 -11.34 38.82 53.47
CA GLY A 381 -11.52 37.42 53.14
C GLY A 381 -12.53 36.72 54.05
N TYR A 382 -12.75 35.43 53.80
CA TYR A 382 -13.63 34.57 54.59
C TYR A 382 -13.16 33.10 54.53
N PHE A 383 -13.64 32.30 55.47
CA PHE A 383 -13.45 30.86 55.56
C PHE A 383 -14.81 30.16 55.60
N TYR A 384 -14.80 28.84 55.46
CA TYR A 384 -15.99 28.02 55.68
C TYR A 384 -15.98 27.45 57.10
N LEU A 385 -17.14 27.36 57.73
CA LEU A 385 -17.34 26.72 59.03
C LEU A 385 -18.36 25.60 58.89
N ARG A 386 -17.98 24.38 59.26
CA ARG A 386 -18.90 23.24 59.41
C ARG A 386 -19.18 22.95 60.87
N LEU A 387 -20.44 22.69 61.21
CA LEU A 387 -20.85 22.28 62.55
C LEU A 387 -20.86 20.75 62.68
N TRP A 388 -20.15 20.22 63.67
CA TRP A 388 -20.18 18.82 64.07
C TRP A 388 -21.05 18.66 65.33
N ASP A 389 -22.38 18.68 65.16
CA ASP A 389 -23.32 18.60 66.29
C ASP A 389 -23.35 17.19 66.90
N ARG A 390 -22.79 17.03 68.10
CA ARG A 390 -22.82 15.77 68.88
C ARG A 390 -23.94 15.72 69.92
N GLY A 391 -24.92 16.61 69.83
CA GLY A 391 -26.07 16.67 70.73
C GLY A 391 -25.70 17.12 72.15
N SER A 392 -25.75 16.19 73.11
CA SER A 392 -25.42 16.42 74.51
C SER A 392 -24.02 15.92 74.89
N ASP A 393 -23.26 15.35 73.96
CA ASP A 393 -21.86 15.00 74.19
C ASP A 393 -20.98 16.24 74.06
N THR A 394 -20.58 16.77 75.22
CA THR A 394 -19.62 17.87 75.36
C THR A 394 -18.31 17.41 76.00
N SER A 395 -18.14 16.10 76.18
CA SER A 395 -17.00 15.50 76.91
C SER A 395 -15.94 14.93 75.97
N SER A 396 -16.34 14.51 74.78
CA SER A 396 -15.41 14.00 73.77
C SER A 396 -14.53 15.11 73.20
N GLY A 397 -13.25 14.77 72.96
CA GLY A 397 -12.29 15.68 72.32
C GLY A 397 -12.67 16.01 70.87
N THR A 398 -11.95 16.95 70.26
CA THR A 398 -12.16 17.33 68.84
C THR A 398 -12.07 16.11 67.91
N THR A 399 -11.09 15.22 68.14
CA THR A 399 -10.99 13.90 67.53
C THR A 399 -11.10 12.79 68.59
N ILE A 400 -11.56 11.61 68.16
CA ILE A 400 -11.79 10.44 69.02
C ILE A 400 -11.01 9.27 68.43
N ASP A 401 -10.11 8.66 69.20
CA ASP A 401 -9.28 7.54 68.75
C ASP A 401 -9.95 6.18 69.03
N LEU A 402 -10.00 5.31 68.01
CA LEU A 402 -10.61 3.99 68.07
C LEU A 402 -9.58 2.85 68.18
N ALA A 403 -8.29 3.17 68.34
CA ALA A 403 -7.22 2.16 68.42
C ALA A 403 -7.41 1.12 69.54
N ASN A 404 -8.12 1.47 70.63
CA ASN A 404 -8.24 0.63 71.83
C ASN A 404 -9.56 -0.15 71.95
N GLY A 405 -10.42 -0.17 70.91
CA GLY A 405 -11.68 -0.92 70.90
C GLY A 405 -12.90 -0.10 70.48
N PRO A 406 -14.13 -0.64 70.64
CA PRO A 406 -15.35 0.08 70.34
C PRO A 406 -15.49 1.36 71.19
N VAL A 407 -16.01 2.43 70.59
CA VAL A 407 -16.24 3.73 71.23
C VAL A 407 -17.70 4.13 71.07
N GLU A 408 -18.33 4.54 72.16
CA GLU A 408 -19.71 5.05 72.15
C GLU A 408 -19.79 6.42 71.46
N LEU A 409 -20.79 6.61 70.60
CA LEU A 409 -21.08 7.89 69.96
C LEU A 409 -21.89 8.75 70.93
N GLY A 410 -21.22 9.32 71.94
CA GLY A 410 -21.87 10.11 72.98
C GLY A 410 -22.99 9.34 73.67
N HIS A 411 -24.13 9.99 73.91
CA HIS A 411 -25.31 9.37 74.53
C HIS A 411 -26.31 8.78 73.51
N THR A 412 -25.86 8.41 72.30
CA THR A 412 -26.77 7.91 71.26
C THR A 412 -27.23 6.47 71.48
N GLY A 413 -26.58 5.70 72.35
CA GLY A 413 -26.82 4.26 72.50
C GLY A 413 -26.23 3.40 71.38
N LEU A 414 -25.39 3.98 70.53
CA LEU A 414 -24.64 3.29 69.48
C LEU A 414 -23.13 3.42 69.77
N GLN A 415 -22.40 2.33 69.53
CA GLN A 415 -20.93 2.33 69.56
C GLN A 415 -20.38 1.93 68.19
N VAL A 416 -19.20 2.45 67.87
CA VAL A 416 -18.50 2.20 66.62
C VAL A 416 -17.14 1.58 66.88
N ARG A 417 -16.72 0.68 65.99
CA ARG A 417 -15.39 0.09 65.98
C ARG A 417 -14.81 0.19 64.59
N LEU A 418 -13.53 0.53 64.50
CA LEU A 418 -12.78 0.58 63.24
C LEU A 418 -11.95 -0.71 63.08
N SER A 419 -11.87 -1.21 61.84
CA SER A 419 -10.83 -2.16 61.44
C SER A 419 -10.11 -1.64 60.18
N GLY A 420 -8.80 -1.87 60.06
CA GLY A 420 -7.97 -1.27 59.01
C GLY A 420 -7.63 0.20 59.29
N LYS A 421 -6.96 0.86 58.33
CA LYS A 421 -6.60 2.28 58.39
C LYS A 421 -7.32 3.05 57.27
N GLY A 422 -7.63 4.32 57.48
CA GLY A 422 -8.31 5.15 56.47
C GLY A 422 -7.63 6.49 56.28
N ARG A 423 -8.00 7.21 55.21
CA ARG A 423 -7.47 8.55 54.95
C ARG A 423 -8.36 9.61 55.60
N PRO A 424 -7.79 10.75 56.02
CA PRO A 424 -8.60 11.89 56.45
C PRO A 424 -9.66 12.26 55.40
N GLY A 425 -10.90 12.42 55.87
CA GLY A 425 -12.06 12.70 55.03
C GLY A 425 -12.87 11.48 54.58
N ASP A 426 -12.36 10.25 54.73
CA ASP A 426 -13.17 9.04 54.54
C ASP A 426 -14.29 8.99 55.58
N TYR A 427 -15.53 8.70 55.17
CA TYR A 427 -16.68 8.76 56.09
C TYR A 427 -17.76 7.72 55.83
N TRP A 428 -18.60 7.51 56.84
CA TRP A 428 -19.82 6.72 56.82
C TRP A 428 -21.01 7.59 57.24
N VAL A 429 -22.20 7.23 56.75
CA VAL A 429 -23.48 7.82 57.18
C VAL A 429 -24.32 6.72 57.82
N VAL A 430 -24.58 6.84 59.12
CA VAL A 430 -25.31 5.87 59.93
C VAL A 430 -26.74 6.41 60.16
N PRO A 431 -27.77 5.84 59.50
CA PRO A 431 -29.15 6.23 59.73
C PRO A 431 -29.67 5.55 60.99
N ALA A 432 -29.72 6.31 62.08
CA ALA A 432 -30.27 5.88 63.36
C ALA A 432 -31.78 6.16 63.39
N ARG A 433 -32.57 5.17 63.81
CA ARG A 433 -34.05 5.22 63.78
C ARG A 433 -34.64 4.77 65.11
N ARG A 434 -35.62 5.51 65.63
CA ARG A 434 -36.31 5.18 66.90
C ARG A 434 -37.16 3.93 66.83
N ALA A 435 -37.76 3.69 65.67
CA ALA A 435 -38.63 2.52 65.46
C ALA A 435 -37.84 1.21 65.39
N THR A 436 -36.55 1.27 65.06
CA THR A 436 -35.66 0.11 64.94
C THR A 436 -34.32 0.38 65.65
N PRO A 437 -34.32 0.59 66.98
CA PRO A 437 -33.16 1.12 67.70
C PRO A 437 -31.95 0.18 67.67
N ASN A 438 -32.17 -1.13 67.51
CA ASN A 438 -31.12 -2.14 67.47
C ASN A 438 -30.51 -2.40 66.08
N ASN A 439 -31.06 -1.80 65.02
CA ASN A 439 -30.65 -2.07 63.65
C ASN A 439 -30.32 -0.77 62.91
N VAL A 440 -29.21 -0.78 62.16
CA VAL A 440 -28.87 0.28 61.21
C VAL A 440 -28.87 -0.28 59.79
N VAL A 441 -29.12 0.59 58.80
CA VAL A 441 -29.10 0.23 57.37
C VAL A 441 -28.07 1.08 56.63
N PRO A 442 -27.32 0.55 55.66
CA PRO A 442 -27.30 -0.84 55.20
C PRO A 442 -26.80 -1.80 56.30
N TRP A 443 -27.31 -3.05 56.33
CA TRP A 443 -26.97 -4.01 57.38
C TRP A 443 -25.47 -4.32 57.46
N GLN A 444 -24.72 -4.08 56.38
CA GLN A 444 -23.27 -4.16 56.33
C GLN A 444 -22.58 -3.30 57.40
N LEU A 445 -23.18 -2.17 57.81
CA LEU A 445 -22.67 -1.34 58.91
C LEU A 445 -22.62 -2.09 60.24
N MET A 446 -23.44 -3.11 60.45
CA MET A 446 -23.41 -3.92 61.68
C MET A 446 -22.30 -4.98 61.69
N ASP A 447 -21.65 -5.21 60.54
CA ASP A 447 -20.57 -6.18 60.39
C ASP A 447 -19.22 -5.48 60.19
N ASN A 448 -18.99 -4.91 59.01
CA ASN A 448 -17.70 -4.29 58.64
C ASN A 448 -17.82 -3.52 57.30
N ASP A 449 -18.50 -2.38 57.27
CA ASP A 449 -18.79 -1.68 56.01
C ASP A 449 -17.66 -0.74 55.56
N ALA A 450 -17.49 -0.59 54.24
CA ALA A 450 -16.52 0.34 53.66
C ALA A 450 -17.03 1.79 53.73
N PRO A 451 -16.14 2.80 53.78
CA PRO A 451 -16.55 4.19 53.74
C PRO A 451 -17.24 4.50 52.41
N VAL A 452 -18.23 5.40 52.44
CA VAL A 452 -19.04 5.74 51.26
C VAL A 452 -18.40 6.82 50.38
N GLY A 453 -17.34 7.48 50.85
CA GLY A 453 -16.54 8.42 50.07
C GLY A 453 -15.53 9.18 50.94
N PRO A 454 -14.75 10.10 50.34
CA PRO A 454 -14.69 10.40 48.91
C PRO A 454 -13.93 9.33 48.12
N ARG A 455 -14.47 8.95 46.97
CA ARG A 455 -13.81 8.03 46.04
C ARG A 455 -12.76 8.78 45.23
N ARG A 456 -11.57 8.20 45.08
CA ARG A 456 -10.44 8.83 44.40
C ARG A 456 -9.96 7.94 43.27
N PHE A 457 -9.70 8.53 42.12
CA PHE A 457 -9.17 7.86 40.94
C PHE A 457 -7.88 8.52 40.49
N PHE A 458 -6.95 7.73 39.95
CA PHE A 458 -5.63 8.19 39.54
C PHE A 458 -5.33 7.84 38.08
N ALA A 459 -4.56 8.67 37.40
CA ALA A 459 -4.07 8.39 36.04
C ALA A 459 -2.68 9.03 35.82
N PRO A 460 -1.70 8.34 35.24
CA PRO A 460 -0.49 8.98 34.75
C PRO A 460 -0.83 9.91 33.58
N LEU A 461 -0.33 11.14 33.64
CA LEU A 461 -0.40 12.09 32.54
C LEU A 461 0.87 12.07 31.70
N ALA A 462 2.04 11.97 32.32
CA ALA A 462 3.32 11.95 31.63
C ALA A 462 4.45 11.44 32.54
N ILE A 463 5.56 11.07 31.92
CA ILE A 463 6.87 11.02 32.58
C ILE A 463 7.71 12.17 32.05
N ILE A 464 8.32 12.94 32.97
CA ILE A 464 9.34 13.92 32.65
C ILE A 464 10.68 13.21 32.83
N GLU A 465 11.30 12.86 31.72
CA GLU A 465 12.63 12.27 31.67
C GLU A 465 13.69 13.37 31.65
N TRP A 466 14.60 13.31 32.60
CA TRP A 466 15.73 14.22 32.71
C TRP A 466 17.02 13.52 32.27
N GLU A 467 17.75 14.15 31.34
CA GLU A 467 19.07 13.70 30.90
C GLU A 467 20.03 14.90 30.82
N ALA A 468 21.30 14.70 31.13
CA ALA A 468 22.34 15.70 30.87
C ALA A 468 23.02 15.37 29.53
N PRO A 469 22.83 16.17 28.46
CA PRO A 469 23.43 15.88 27.15
C PRO A 469 24.96 15.94 27.20
N LEU A 470 25.64 14.96 26.61
CA LEU A 470 27.10 14.92 26.53
C LEU A 470 27.59 15.45 25.17
N GLU A 471 28.39 16.51 25.19
CA GLU A 471 29.04 17.08 24.00
C GLU A 471 30.57 16.93 24.09
N PHE A 472 31.22 16.77 22.93
CA PHE A 472 32.67 16.76 22.80
C PHE A 472 33.12 18.02 22.07
N MET A 473 33.80 18.94 22.75
CA MET A 473 34.16 20.26 22.19
C MET A 473 35.62 20.64 22.39
N GLY A 474 36.12 21.58 21.58
CA GLY A 474 37.51 22.05 21.67
C GLY A 474 37.80 22.72 23.02
N LEU A 475 39.08 22.77 23.41
CA LEU A 475 39.49 23.30 24.72
C LEU A 475 38.94 24.70 25.02
N HIS A 476 38.94 25.59 24.02
CA HIS A 476 38.42 26.95 24.18
C HIS A 476 36.93 26.93 24.50
N ASP A 477 36.14 26.19 23.73
CA ASP A 477 34.69 26.08 23.91
C ASP A 477 34.32 25.37 25.20
N ALA A 478 35.09 24.35 25.62
CA ALA A 478 34.91 23.67 26.90
C ALA A 478 35.18 24.60 28.10
N LEU A 479 36.22 25.44 28.02
CA LEU A 479 36.50 26.46 29.03
C LEU A 479 35.43 27.55 29.04
N VAL A 480 34.91 27.96 27.88
CA VAL A 480 33.79 28.90 27.78
C VAL A 480 32.51 28.29 28.36
N ALA A 481 32.21 27.02 28.10
CA ALA A 481 31.05 26.32 28.66
C ALA A 481 31.12 26.23 30.20
N MET A 482 32.31 25.96 30.75
CA MET A 482 32.53 25.93 32.21
C MET A 482 32.43 27.32 32.85
N THR A 483 32.94 28.37 32.19
CA THR A 483 32.93 29.75 32.73
C THR A 483 31.59 30.47 32.55
N SER A 484 30.84 30.12 31.49
CA SER A 484 29.46 30.56 31.26
C SER A 484 28.45 29.78 32.08
N VAL A 485 28.90 28.82 32.90
CA VAL A 485 28.03 28.07 33.80
C VAL A 485 26.98 27.28 33.00
N THR A 486 27.30 26.85 31.77
CA THR A 486 26.37 26.14 30.84
C THR A 486 26.58 24.62 30.78
N GLY A 487 27.50 24.08 31.58
CA GLY A 487 27.79 22.65 31.66
C GLY A 487 28.96 22.31 32.59
N ILE A 488 29.22 21.02 32.80
CA ILE A 488 30.36 20.49 33.56
C ILE A 488 31.29 19.73 32.61
N ALA A 489 32.57 20.09 32.58
CA ALA A 489 33.61 19.36 31.87
C ALA A 489 34.50 18.55 32.81
N VAL A 490 35.08 17.45 32.30
CA VAL A 490 36.07 16.66 33.05
C VAL A 490 37.42 17.37 33.06
N GLN A 491 37.92 17.69 34.25
CA GLN A 491 39.27 18.25 34.42
C GLN A 491 40.29 17.12 34.58
N TYR A 492 41.21 16.98 33.63
CA TYR A 492 42.27 15.98 33.67
C TYR A 492 43.47 16.49 34.49
N ASN A 493 43.80 15.79 35.59
CA ASN A 493 44.85 16.19 36.55
C ASN A 493 46.28 16.27 35.97
N ASN A 494 46.54 15.68 34.79
CA ASN A 494 47.87 15.61 34.16
C ASN A 494 48.04 16.47 32.90
N GLY A 495 47.12 17.41 32.64
CA GLY A 495 47.08 18.22 31.42
C GLY A 495 46.51 17.46 30.21
N PRO A 496 46.05 18.17 29.15
CA PRO A 496 45.50 17.53 27.96
C PRO A 496 46.47 16.54 27.30
N PRO A 497 45.96 15.54 26.56
CA PRO A 497 46.75 14.99 25.47
C PRO A 497 47.06 16.11 24.48
N LEU A 498 48.29 16.62 24.50
CA LEU A 498 48.77 17.69 23.62
C LEU A 498 48.84 17.17 22.18
N GLY A 499 47.72 17.30 21.47
CA GLY A 499 47.60 17.21 20.01
C GLY A 499 46.48 18.16 19.58
N GLY A 500 46.70 18.95 18.52
CA GLY A 500 45.85 20.09 18.10
C GLY A 500 44.42 19.77 17.60
N GLY A 501 43.75 18.78 18.19
CA GLY A 501 42.36 18.40 17.91
C GLY A 501 41.67 17.65 19.06
N ALA A 502 42.21 17.70 20.29
CA ALA A 502 41.62 16.99 21.43
C ALA A 502 40.28 17.63 21.86
N LEU A 503 39.20 16.83 21.81
CA LEU A 503 37.86 17.21 22.27
C LEU A 503 37.66 16.82 23.74
N TYR A 504 37.02 17.69 24.49
CA TYR A 504 36.70 17.53 25.91
C TYR A 504 35.24 17.13 26.09
N PRO A 505 34.95 16.12 26.91
CA PRO A 505 33.58 15.78 27.29
C PRO A 505 33.02 16.86 28.22
N VAL A 506 31.91 17.47 27.81
CA VAL A 506 31.15 18.47 28.56
C VAL A 506 29.71 18.02 28.63
N TRP A 507 29.21 17.77 29.83
CA TRP A 507 27.78 17.58 30.05
C TRP A 507 27.10 18.95 30.12
N ARG A 508 26.09 19.14 29.29
CA ARG A 508 25.24 20.33 29.27
C ARG A 508 24.17 20.26 30.35
N HIS A 509 23.46 21.37 30.49
CA HIS A 509 22.33 21.49 31.38
C HIS A 509 21.30 20.37 31.22
N PRO A 510 20.80 19.77 32.33
CA PRO A 510 19.77 18.75 32.27
C PRO A 510 18.56 19.19 31.44
N VAL A 511 18.25 18.48 30.37
CA VAL A 511 17.08 18.75 29.55
C VAL A 511 15.93 17.83 29.96
N ALA A 512 14.71 18.37 29.90
CA ALA A 512 13.50 17.59 30.12
C ALA A 512 12.94 17.10 28.79
N ARG A 513 12.64 15.81 28.71
CA ARG A 513 11.85 15.18 27.65
C ARG A 513 10.54 14.69 28.25
N VAL A 514 9.42 15.08 27.67
CA VAL A 514 8.09 14.64 28.14
C VAL A 514 7.68 13.40 27.37
N ILE A 515 7.42 12.31 28.09
CA ILE A 515 6.84 11.07 27.59
C ILE A 515 5.36 11.09 27.97
N ASP A 516 4.46 11.16 26.99
CA ASP A 516 3.02 11.22 27.23
C ASP A 516 2.51 9.91 27.83
N GLY A 517 1.90 9.98 29.01
CA GLY A 517 1.35 8.83 29.74
C GLY A 517 -0.15 8.63 29.53
N ARG A 518 -0.80 9.54 28.79
CA ARG A 518 -2.23 9.45 28.52
C ARG A 518 -2.48 8.42 27.41
N CYS A 519 -3.42 7.51 27.65
CA CYS A 519 -3.91 6.67 26.56
C CYS A 519 -4.66 7.53 25.53
N LYS A 520 -4.28 7.45 24.24
CA LYS A 520 -5.00 8.15 23.16
C LYS A 520 -6.26 7.37 22.82
N LEU A 521 -7.41 7.95 23.12
CA LEU A 521 -8.71 7.34 22.91
C LEU A 521 -9.30 7.70 21.56
N GLN A 522 -9.85 6.72 20.86
CA GLN A 522 -10.63 6.97 19.64
C GLN A 522 -12.10 7.17 19.95
N ARG A 523 -12.78 7.98 19.13
CA ARG A 523 -14.24 8.07 19.19
C ARG A 523 -14.83 6.75 18.70
N LEU A 524 -15.76 6.17 19.47
CA LEU A 524 -16.41 4.87 19.20
C LEU A 524 -17.04 4.73 17.80
N CYS A 525 -17.25 5.85 17.10
CA CYS A 525 -17.85 5.91 15.75
C CYS A 525 -16.83 6.05 14.60
N VAL A 526 -15.52 5.97 14.87
CA VAL A 526 -14.49 5.78 13.82
C VAL A 526 -14.27 4.27 13.64
N SER A 527 -15.36 3.52 13.48
CA SER A 527 -15.32 2.10 13.13
C SER A 527 -15.01 1.95 11.64
N GLY A 528 -13.76 2.21 11.27
CA GLY A 528 -13.17 1.66 10.07
C GLY A 528 -12.46 0.35 10.43
N CYS A 529 -12.57 -0.66 9.57
CA CYS A 529 -11.88 -1.97 9.56
C CYS A 529 -10.33 -1.97 9.66
N CYS A 530 -9.72 -0.93 10.20
CA CYS A 530 -8.30 -0.63 10.17
C CYS A 530 -7.67 -0.92 11.54
N THR A 531 -6.62 -1.73 11.57
CA THR A 531 -5.79 -1.98 12.75
C THR A 531 -5.08 -0.71 13.19
N ILE A 532 -4.49 0.02 12.24
CA ILE A 532 -3.79 1.29 12.49
C ILE A 532 -4.23 2.33 11.45
N THR A 533 -4.36 3.58 11.86
CA THR A 533 -4.59 4.71 10.94
C THR A 533 -3.37 5.61 10.90
N VAL A 534 -2.98 6.03 9.70
CA VAL A 534 -1.81 6.89 9.46
C VAL A 534 -2.29 8.22 8.93
N GLY A 535 -1.97 9.29 9.65
CA GLY A 535 -2.10 10.66 9.15
C GLY A 535 -0.80 11.10 8.48
N ASP A 536 -0.85 12.21 7.75
CA ASP A 536 0.33 12.86 7.19
C ASP A 536 1.00 13.84 8.17
N GLY A 537 0.42 14.06 9.35
CA GLY A 537 0.92 14.97 10.38
C GLY A 537 0.64 16.45 10.12
N GLU A 538 0.25 16.80 8.90
CA GLU A 538 -0.08 18.15 8.45
C GLU A 538 -1.59 18.34 8.29
N GLU A 539 -2.22 17.71 7.29
CA GLU A 539 -3.65 17.84 7.00
C GLU A 539 -4.53 16.87 7.82
N SER A 540 -3.95 15.76 8.25
CA SER A 540 -4.60 14.66 8.95
C SER A 540 -3.67 14.08 10.02
N ASN A 541 -4.25 13.67 11.15
CA ASN A 541 -3.51 13.05 12.24
C ASN A 541 -4.14 11.68 12.53
N GLY A 542 -3.35 10.63 12.35
CA GLY A 542 -3.74 9.24 12.59
C GLY A 542 -3.47 8.78 14.02
N MET A 543 -3.48 7.46 14.25
CA MET A 543 -2.89 6.87 15.45
C MET A 543 -1.38 7.15 15.49
N VAL A 544 -0.76 7.08 14.31
CA VAL A 544 0.61 7.48 14.01
C VAL A 544 0.60 8.38 12.77
N ASN A 545 1.70 9.11 12.54
CA ASN A 545 1.85 9.96 11.36
C ASN A 545 2.94 9.46 10.39
N SER A 546 3.46 8.26 10.63
CA SER A 546 4.42 7.57 9.76
C SER A 546 3.89 6.18 9.41
N LEU A 547 3.99 5.82 8.14
CA LEU A 547 3.62 4.48 7.68
C LEU A 547 4.61 3.41 8.20
N GLN A 548 5.89 3.76 8.39
CA GLN A 548 6.87 2.88 9.02
C GLN A 548 6.52 2.63 10.50
N GLU A 549 6.19 3.68 11.25
CA GLU A 549 5.75 3.53 12.64
C GLU A 549 4.48 2.67 12.74
N ALA A 550 3.58 2.76 11.75
CA ALA A 550 2.41 1.90 11.68
C ALA A 550 2.79 0.43 11.49
N LEU A 551 3.75 0.13 10.61
CA LEU A 551 4.25 -1.23 10.39
C LEU A 551 4.90 -1.80 11.65
N ASP A 552 5.71 -1.00 12.35
CA ASP A 552 6.41 -1.41 13.57
C ASP A 552 5.45 -1.75 14.72
N LEU A 553 4.25 -1.14 14.73
CA LEU A 553 3.20 -1.37 15.71
C LEU A 553 2.25 -2.54 15.34
N LEU A 554 2.33 -3.08 14.13
CA LEU A 554 1.49 -4.21 13.75
C LEU A 554 1.87 -5.49 14.52
N PRO A 555 0.89 -6.34 14.90
CA PRO A 555 1.18 -7.67 15.39
C PRO A 555 1.96 -8.49 14.36
N SER A 556 2.71 -9.49 14.81
CA SER A 556 3.41 -10.44 13.92
C SER A 556 2.48 -11.24 13.00
N THR A 557 1.16 -11.24 13.26
CA THR A 557 0.13 -11.83 12.39
C THR A 557 -0.34 -10.91 11.26
N GLY A 558 0.20 -9.70 11.16
CA GLY A 558 -0.21 -8.67 10.20
C GLY A 558 -1.42 -7.85 10.65
N GLY A 559 -2.00 -7.09 9.74
CA GLY A 559 -3.13 -6.21 10.00
C GLY A 559 -3.44 -5.23 8.86
N LYS A 560 -4.47 -4.40 9.06
CA LYS A 560 -4.87 -3.39 8.07
C LYS A 560 -4.41 -2.01 8.49
N ILE A 561 -3.54 -1.39 7.69
CA ILE A 561 -3.18 0.02 7.82
C ILE A 561 -4.09 0.85 6.92
N CYS A 562 -4.62 1.95 7.44
CA CYS A 562 -5.44 2.89 6.68
C CYS A 562 -4.80 4.28 6.61
N LEU A 563 -4.44 4.69 5.39
CA LEU A 563 -3.95 6.03 5.08
C LEU A 563 -5.13 7.00 5.07
N LEU A 564 -5.06 8.03 5.89
CA LEU A 564 -6.00 9.14 5.87
C LEU A 564 -5.74 10.04 4.64
N PRO A 565 -6.68 10.93 4.26
CA PRO A 565 -6.41 11.94 3.24
C PRO A 565 -5.20 12.80 3.63
N GLY A 566 -4.27 13.01 2.71
CA GLY A 566 -3.03 13.74 2.97
C GLY A 566 -1.84 13.26 2.12
N LEU A 567 -0.70 13.92 2.28
CA LEU A 567 0.57 13.57 1.63
C LEU A 567 1.49 12.85 2.61
N HIS A 568 1.62 11.55 2.45
CA HIS A 568 2.38 10.66 3.33
C HIS A 568 3.77 10.40 2.75
N ASP A 569 4.75 10.23 3.63
CA ASP A 569 6.08 9.74 3.25
C ASP A 569 5.98 8.32 2.67
N GLY A 570 6.49 8.18 1.46
CA GLY A 570 6.47 6.97 0.68
C GLY A 570 7.77 6.18 0.70
N GLU A 571 8.85 6.55 1.39
CA GLU A 571 10.05 5.70 1.38
C GLU A 571 9.92 4.50 2.36
N VAL A 572 8.95 3.62 2.09
CA VAL A 572 8.54 2.54 3.00
C VAL A 572 9.04 1.18 2.53
N GLU A 573 9.65 0.44 3.45
CA GLU A 573 10.21 -0.88 3.22
C GLU A 573 9.50 -1.94 4.08
N LEU A 574 9.03 -3.00 3.43
CA LEU A 574 8.50 -4.19 4.07
C LEU A 574 9.45 -5.34 3.76
N ASP A 575 10.09 -5.87 4.80
CA ASP A 575 11.03 -7.00 4.69
C ASP A 575 10.53 -8.19 5.53
N GLY A 576 10.27 -9.32 4.87
CA GLY A 576 9.78 -10.54 5.53
C GLY A 576 8.38 -10.42 6.15
N VAL A 577 7.60 -9.41 5.78
CA VAL A 577 6.29 -9.11 6.37
C VAL A 577 5.21 -10.01 5.78
N THR A 578 4.24 -10.42 6.62
CA THR A 578 3.09 -11.21 6.19
C THR A 578 1.73 -10.67 6.65
N GLY A 579 0.70 -10.81 5.80
CA GLY A 579 -0.69 -10.56 6.19
C GLY A 579 -1.06 -9.09 6.35
N VAL A 580 -0.42 -8.20 5.59
CA VAL A 580 -0.62 -6.75 5.71
C VAL A 580 -1.46 -6.20 4.57
N THR A 581 -2.45 -5.39 4.91
CA THR A 581 -3.22 -4.59 3.94
C THR A 581 -3.01 -3.11 4.18
N ILE A 582 -2.47 -2.38 3.22
CA ILE A 582 -2.38 -0.92 3.23
C ILE A 582 -3.49 -0.37 2.35
N ALA A 583 -4.39 0.44 2.91
CA ALA A 583 -5.55 0.98 2.19
C ALA A 583 -5.69 2.49 2.37
N GLY A 584 -5.92 3.25 1.30
CA GLY A 584 -6.17 4.69 1.41
C GLY A 584 -7.60 5.11 1.08
N CYS A 585 -7.76 6.43 0.96
CA CYS A 585 -9.01 7.09 0.58
C CYS A 585 -9.04 7.48 -0.91
N GLY A 586 -8.52 6.61 -1.78
CA GLY A 586 -8.37 6.88 -3.22
C GLY A 586 -7.33 7.99 -3.46
N PRO A 587 -7.55 8.88 -4.45
CA PRO A 587 -6.56 9.90 -4.82
C PRO A 587 -6.32 10.99 -3.77
N LEU A 588 -7.08 10.97 -2.67
CA LEU A 588 -6.89 11.86 -1.53
C LEU A 588 -5.76 11.40 -0.60
N SER A 589 -5.41 10.11 -0.60
CA SER A 589 -4.26 9.59 0.14
C SER A 589 -3.11 9.39 -0.84
N LYS A 590 -2.02 10.15 -0.67
CA LYS A 590 -0.88 10.13 -1.59
C LYS A 590 0.36 9.66 -0.84
N LEU A 591 1.03 8.64 -1.35
CA LEU A 591 2.40 8.32 -0.95
C LEU A 591 3.36 8.94 -1.96
N GLN A 592 4.39 9.61 -1.46
CA GLN A 592 5.39 10.26 -2.28
C GLN A 592 6.78 10.03 -1.66
N ASN A 593 7.75 9.61 -2.47
CA ASN A 593 9.16 9.61 -2.07
C ASN A 593 9.72 11.04 -2.12
N VAL A 594 10.96 11.28 -1.66
CA VAL A 594 11.52 12.65 -1.55
C VAL A 594 11.22 13.54 -2.77
N ASN A 595 10.94 14.82 -2.50
CA ASN A 595 10.60 15.77 -3.57
C ASN A 595 11.73 15.89 -4.59
N LEU A 596 11.36 16.12 -5.86
CA LEU A 596 12.32 16.28 -6.96
C LEU A 596 13.38 17.36 -6.70
N GLU A 597 13.04 18.40 -5.94
CA GLU A 597 13.96 19.50 -5.58
C GLU A 597 15.03 19.06 -4.57
N ASP A 598 14.72 18.09 -3.70
CA ASP A 598 15.58 17.63 -2.60
C ASP A 598 16.61 16.57 -3.04
N LEU A 599 16.36 15.88 -4.16
CA LEU A 599 17.27 14.88 -4.75
C LEU A 599 18.57 15.48 -5.34
N GLY A 600 18.74 16.80 -5.25
CA GLY A 600 19.90 17.51 -5.76
C GLY A 600 19.94 17.63 -7.29
N SER A 601 20.91 18.40 -7.79
CA SER A 601 21.09 18.61 -9.23
C SER A 601 21.86 17.48 -9.93
N GLU A 602 22.19 16.39 -9.24
CA GLU A 602 22.83 15.23 -9.86
C GLU A 602 21.77 14.41 -10.62
N ILE A 603 21.87 14.47 -11.95
CA ILE A 603 20.81 14.03 -12.88
C ILE A 603 20.81 12.49 -13.07
N THR A 604 21.75 11.74 -12.47
CA THR A 604 21.81 10.26 -12.54
C THR A 604 21.27 9.57 -11.28
N THR A 605 20.87 10.31 -10.26
CA THR A 605 20.45 9.74 -8.98
C THR A 605 19.03 9.17 -9.08
N LYS A 606 18.91 7.84 -9.02
CA LYS A 606 17.63 7.12 -8.89
C LYS A 606 17.08 7.36 -7.47
N GLY A 607 15.83 7.78 -7.36
CA GLY A 607 15.15 7.92 -6.06
C GLY A 607 14.82 6.56 -5.46
N ALA A 608 14.62 6.51 -4.14
CA ALA A 608 14.11 5.31 -3.47
C ALA A 608 12.67 5.02 -3.92
N ALA A 609 12.33 3.73 -4.04
CA ALA A 609 10.98 3.32 -4.42
C ALA A 609 9.94 3.73 -3.37
N VAL A 610 8.71 4.00 -3.81
CA VAL A 610 7.61 4.48 -2.94
C VAL A 610 6.99 3.35 -2.09
N VAL A 611 7.18 2.09 -2.47
CA VAL A 611 6.93 0.95 -1.59
C VAL A 611 7.87 -0.14 -2.03
N THR A 612 8.68 -0.66 -1.12
CA THR A 612 9.56 -1.82 -1.38
C THR A 612 9.05 -3.02 -0.62
N LEU A 613 8.81 -4.13 -1.33
CA LEU A 613 8.41 -5.42 -0.76
C LEU A 613 9.53 -6.45 -1.01
N THR A 614 10.16 -6.90 0.07
CA THR A 614 11.23 -7.91 0.06
C THR A 614 10.77 -9.14 0.85
N ASP A 615 10.86 -10.33 0.26
CA ASP A 615 10.57 -11.62 0.91
C ASP A 615 9.17 -11.67 1.60
N CYS A 616 8.17 -10.94 1.08
CA CYS A 616 6.86 -10.71 1.72
C CYS A 616 5.76 -11.68 1.26
N GLN A 617 4.74 -11.91 2.10
CA GLN A 617 3.61 -12.78 1.75
C GLN A 617 2.24 -12.19 2.15
N ASP A 618 1.19 -12.44 1.36
CA ASP A 618 -0.18 -11.97 1.68
C ASP A 618 -0.28 -10.45 1.86
N ILE A 619 0.33 -9.69 0.96
CA ILE A 619 0.33 -8.22 0.99
C ILE A 619 -0.73 -7.68 0.03
N THR A 620 -1.55 -6.74 0.50
CA THR A 620 -2.50 -6.01 -0.35
C THR A 620 -2.29 -4.50 -0.23
N LEU A 621 -1.98 -3.85 -1.35
CA LEU A 621 -1.96 -2.39 -1.48
C LEU A 621 -3.23 -1.97 -2.22
N LYS A 622 -4.04 -1.09 -1.64
CA LYS A 622 -5.30 -0.69 -2.29
C LYS A 622 -5.77 0.75 -2.11
N ASN A 623 -6.38 1.30 -3.15
CA ASN A 623 -7.12 2.57 -3.13
C ASN A 623 -6.30 3.77 -2.59
N PHE A 624 -5.12 4.03 -3.12
CA PHE A 624 -4.37 5.28 -2.86
C PHE A 624 -3.56 5.69 -4.10
N SER A 625 -3.05 6.92 -4.10
CA SER A 625 -2.15 7.40 -5.15
C SER A 625 -0.68 7.23 -4.75
N VAL A 626 0.14 6.87 -5.73
CA VAL A 626 1.60 6.78 -5.63
C VAL A 626 2.20 7.81 -6.57
N VAL A 627 2.95 8.75 -6.01
CA VAL A 627 3.69 9.76 -6.76
C VAL A 627 5.17 9.41 -6.66
N ALA A 628 5.72 8.85 -7.74
CA ALA A 628 7.08 8.35 -7.76
C ALA A 628 7.99 9.33 -8.53
N ASN A 629 8.83 10.04 -7.79
CA ASN A 629 9.81 10.99 -8.31
C ASN A 629 11.12 10.24 -8.64
N ARG A 630 11.45 10.08 -9.94
CA ARG A 630 12.67 9.38 -10.42
C ARG A 630 12.87 7.97 -9.81
N ALA A 631 11.79 7.29 -9.44
CA ALA A 631 11.82 6.05 -8.69
C ALA A 631 10.70 5.09 -9.10
N SER A 632 10.84 3.82 -8.73
CA SER A 632 9.77 2.83 -8.89
C SER A 632 8.60 3.20 -7.97
N GLY A 633 7.36 3.02 -8.44
CA GLY A 633 6.20 3.21 -7.58
C GLY A 633 6.11 2.12 -6.51
N VAL A 634 5.91 0.87 -6.94
CA VAL A 634 5.98 -0.31 -6.09
C VAL A 634 7.05 -1.24 -6.63
N GLU A 635 7.96 -1.66 -5.76
CA GLU A 635 9.05 -2.56 -6.09
C GLU A 635 8.90 -3.87 -5.30
N ILE A 636 9.00 -5.01 -6.00
CA ILE A 636 8.80 -6.35 -5.43
C ILE A 636 10.00 -7.21 -5.78
N ARG A 637 10.65 -7.78 -4.77
CA ARG A 637 11.85 -8.62 -4.93
C ARG A 637 11.87 -9.79 -3.96
N GLY A 638 12.51 -10.88 -4.37
CA GLY A 638 12.92 -11.97 -3.48
C GLY A 638 14.44 -12.01 -3.35
N VAL A 639 14.95 -11.86 -2.13
CA VAL A 639 16.36 -11.94 -1.78
C VAL A 639 16.67 -13.31 -1.18
N ASN A 640 15.90 -13.74 -0.17
CA ASN A 640 16.07 -15.04 0.49
C ASN A 640 14.88 -15.99 0.27
N ASP A 641 13.67 -15.43 0.15
CA ASP A 641 12.43 -16.15 -0.15
C ASP A 641 11.65 -15.39 -1.24
N GLU A 642 10.76 -16.06 -1.95
CA GLU A 642 9.99 -15.37 -3.00
C GLU A 642 8.80 -14.63 -2.39
N CYS A 643 8.51 -13.42 -2.91
CA CYS A 643 7.28 -12.72 -2.60
C CYS A 643 6.06 -13.51 -3.11
N LYS A 644 5.04 -13.73 -2.27
CA LYS A 644 3.85 -14.55 -2.65
C LYS A 644 2.53 -13.88 -2.32
N ARG A 645 1.53 -14.06 -3.20
CA ARG A 645 0.16 -13.57 -3.00
C ARG A 645 0.14 -12.05 -2.76
N ILE A 646 0.76 -11.32 -3.68
CA ILE A 646 0.83 -9.86 -3.62
C ILE A 646 -0.24 -9.27 -4.53
N ARG A 647 -1.04 -8.34 -3.97
CA ARG A 647 -2.15 -7.71 -4.69
C ARG A 647 -2.02 -6.20 -4.67
N ILE A 648 -1.94 -5.60 -5.84
CA ILE A 648 -1.98 -4.16 -6.07
C ILE A 648 -3.32 -3.84 -6.75
N GLU A 649 -4.19 -3.13 -6.05
CA GLU A 649 -5.59 -2.92 -6.47
C GLU A 649 -6.03 -1.46 -6.40
N GLY A 650 -6.49 -0.90 -7.52
CA GLY A 650 -7.12 0.42 -7.48
C GLY A 650 -6.16 1.57 -7.14
N LEU A 651 -4.86 1.41 -7.46
CA LEU A 651 -3.87 2.46 -7.27
C LEU A 651 -3.81 3.39 -8.48
N GLU A 652 -3.54 4.67 -8.21
CA GLU A 652 -3.21 5.65 -9.25
C GLU A 652 -1.72 6.01 -9.17
N PHE A 653 -0.98 5.75 -10.23
CA PHE A 653 0.45 6.01 -10.32
C PHE A 653 0.72 7.25 -11.17
N THR A 654 1.54 8.16 -10.63
CA THR A 654 2.14 9.28 -11.36
C THR A 654 3.65 9.09 -11.33
N GLN A 655 4.28 9.09 -12.51
CA GLN A 655 5.70 8.82 -12.65
C GLN A 655 6.41 10.05 -13.21
N ASP A 656 7.17 10.71 -12.35
CA ASP A 656 7.81 11.98 -12.70
C ASP A 656 9.31 11.77 -12.98
N GLY A 657 9.79 12.36 -14.07
CA GLY A 657 11.20 12.37 -14.46
C GLY A 657 11.75 13.80 -14.54
N ALA A 658 13.07 13.94 -14.75
CA ALA A 658 13.66 15.24 -15.02
C ALA A 658 14.60 15.21 -16.24
N TYR A 659 14.48 16.24 -17.07
CA TYR A 659 15.27 16.40 -18.29
C TYR A 659 15.94 17.78 -18.32
N THR A 660 17.26 17.82 -18.57
CA THR A 660 18.04 19.05 -18.77
C THR A 660 18.88 18.96 -20.04
N LEU A 661 18.81 20.01 -20.87
CA LEU A 661 19.32 20.04 -22.25
C LEU A 661 20.86 20.11 -22.43
N ALA A 662 21.65 20.21 -21.37
CA ALA A 662 23.12 20.13 -21.46
C ALA A 662 23.77 20.03 -20.06
N PRO A 663 24.84 19.22 -19.88
CA PRO A 663 25.31 18.16 -20.78
C PRO A 663 24.29 16.99 -20.77
N ASN A 664 24.28 16.15 -21.80
CA ASN A 664 23.31 15.04 -22.03
C ASN A 664 23.22 14.05 -20.85
N THR A 665 22.50 14.41 -19.79
CA THR A 665 22.34 13.59 -18.59
C THR A 665 20.85 13.42 -18.34
N PHE A 666 20.40 12.19 -18.08
CA PHE A 666 18.98 11.83 -18.03
C PHE A 666 18.60 11.30 -16.64
N ALA A 667 17.59 11.90 -16.00
CA ALA A 667 16.90 11.32 -14.85
C ALA A 667 15.58 10.73 -15.34
N LEU A 668 15.62 9.46 -15.73
CA LEU A 668 14.52 8.78 -16.43
C LEU A 668 13.41 8.36 -15.45
N PRO A 669 12.12 8.51 -15.81
CA PRO A 669 11.02 7.84 -15.11
C PRO A 669 11.26 6.32 -15.08
N GLN A 670 11.05 5.73 -13.90
CA GLN A 670 11.15 4.29 -13.62
C GLN A 670 9.77 3.61 -13.76
N PRO A 671 9.61 2.29 -13.61
CA PRO A 671 8.30 1.60 -13.68
C PRO A 671 7.36 1.90 -12.51
N ALA A 672 6.04 1.89 -12.77
CA ALA A 672 5.04 2.12 -11.73
C ALA A 672 4.96 0.92 -10.80
N VAL A 673 5.07 -0.27 -11.39
CA VAL A 673 5.28 -1.52 -10.67
C VAL A 673 6.47 -2.22 -11.30
N LEU A 674 7.46 -2.54 -10.48
CA LEU A 674 8.63 -3.34 -10.84
C LEU A 674 8.63 -4.61 -9.98
N ALA A 675 8.28 -5.74 -10.56
CA ALA A 675 8.33 -7.04 -9.89
C ALA A 675 9.40 -7.93 -10.52
N LEU A 676 10.45 -8.19 -9.75
CA LEU A 676 11.63 -8.97 -10.13
C LEU A 676 11.55 -10.38 -9.52
N GLY A 677 10.53 -11.14 -9.92
CA GLY A 677 10.21 -12.45 -9.35
C GLY A 677 9.09 -12.42 -8.31
N GLY A 678 8.45 -13.57 -8.11
CA GLY A 678 7.36 -13.77 -7.15
C GLY A 678 6.30 -14.76 -7.65
N GLU A 679 5.44 -15.23 -6.75
CA GLU A 679 4.34 -16.14 -7.05
C GLU A 679 2.97 -15.50 -6.74
N ASP A 680 2.01 -15.63 -7.64
CA ASP A 680 0.64 -15.11 -7.46
C ASP A 680 0.63 -13.59 -7.25
N LEU A 681 1.12 -12.88 -8.27
CA LEU A 681 1.19 -11.42 -8.29
C LEU A 681 0.03 -10.87 -9.12
N THR A 682 -0.81 -10.04 -8.50
CA THR A 682 -1.96 -9.43 -9.15
C THR A 682 -1.84 -7.91 -9.18
N VAL A 683 -1.94 -7.31 -10.37
CA VAL A 683 -2.10 -5.87 -10.58
C VAL A 683 -3.43 -5.65 -11.27
N VAL A 684 -4.37 -5.01 -10.58
CA VAL A 684 -5.76 -4.91 -11.04
C VAL A 684 -6.40 -3.56 -10.80
N ASN A 685 -7.14 -3.08 -11.79
CA ASN A 685 -7.91 -1.83 -11.70
C ASN A 685 -7.00 -0.62 -11.37
N CYS A 686 -5.72 -0.67 -11.75
CA CYS A 686 -4.79 0.43 -11.54
C CYS A 686 -4.76 1.38 -12.74
N ARG A 687 -4.46 2.65 -12.48
CA ARG A 687 -4.26 3.67 -13.50
C ARG A 687 -2.82 4.17 -13.43
N VAL A 688 -2.09 4.04 -14.53
CA VAL A 688 -0.70 4.48 -14.65
C VAL A 688 -0.61 5.60 -15.67
N GLN A 689 -0.23 6.78 -15.19
CA GLN A 689 0.09 7.92 -16.03
C GLN A 689 1.61 8.10 -16.06
N VAL A 690 2.21 7.87 -17.22
CA VAL A 690 3.63 8.11 -17.45
C VAL A 690 3.78 9.53 -18.02
N GLU A 691 4.66 10.33 -17.42
CA GLU A 691 4.98 11.67 -17.94
C GLU A 691 5.62 11.57 -19.33
N ASP A 692 5.43 12.57 -20.19
CA ASP A 692 5.99 12.64 -21.53
C ASP A 692 7.48 13.04 -21.49
N LYS A 693 8.29 12.12 -20.93
CA LYS A 693 9.74 12.23 -20.75
C LYS A 693 10.40 10.94 -21.19
N LEU A 694 11.67 11.03 -21.60
CA LEU A 694 12.44 9.86 -22.01
C LEU A 694 12.43 8.80 -20.91
N SER A 695 11.93 7.61 -21.24
CA SER A 695 12.05 6.42 -20.39
C SER A 695 12.35 5.22 -21.26
N TYR A 696 13.21 4.31 -20.78
CA TYR A 696 13.55 3.04 -21.42
C TYR A 696 12.83 1.85 -20.78
N THR A 697 11.85 2.11 -19.90
CA THR A 697 11.23 1.10 -19.05
C THR A 697 9.72 1.03 -19.28
N GLY A 698 9.16 -0.18 -19.21
CA GLY A 698 7.71 -0.36 -19.31
C GLY A 698 7.03 0.29 -18.10
N ALA A 699 5.79 0.75 -18.28
CA ALA A 699 5.04 1.33 -17.16
C ALA A 699 4.74 0.28 -16.09
N LEU A 700 4.49 -0.96 -16.51
CA LEU A 700 4.35 -2.13 -15.63
C LEU A 700 5.37 -3.18 -16.08
N VAL A 701 6.29 -3.57 -15.20
CA VAL A 701 7.32 -4.58 -15.47
C VAL A 701 7.19 -5.70 -14.45
N LEU A 702 6.84 -6.91 -14.89
CA LEU A 702 6.58 -8.03 -13.99
C LEU A 702 7.23 -9.32 -14.49
N GLY A 703 7.90 -10.02 -13.57
CA GLY A 703 8.39 -11.38 -13.75
C GLY A 703 7.96 -12.28 -12.59
N GLY A 704 7.61 -13.53 -12.87
CA GLY A 704 7.20 -14.49 -11.84
C GLY A 704 6.19 -15.55 -12.31
N ILE A 705 5.61 -16.26 -11.35
CA ILE A 705 4.68 -17.37 -11.57
C ILE A 705 3.26 -16.91 -11.19
N LYS A 706 2.23 -17.27 -11.98
CA LYS A 706 0.82 -16.86 -11.77
C LYS A 706 0.66 -15.33 -11.75
N LEU A 707 1.05 -14.68 -12.85
CA LEU A 707 0.89 -13.23 -12.99
C LEU A 707 -0.51 -12.90 -13.50
N ARG A 708 -1.19 -11.93 -12.86
CA ARG A 708 -2.54 -11.48 -13.23
C ARG A 708 -2.54 -9.96 -13.39
N ILE A 709 -2.51 -9.50 -14.64
CA ILE A 709 -2.47 -8.07 -14.98
C ILE A 709 -3.79 -7.72 -15.65
N HIS A 710 -4.75 -7.24 -14.86
CA HIS A 710 -6.15 -7.14 -15.28
C HIS A 710 -6.74 -5.75 -15.16
N ASP A 711 -7.59 -5.36 -16.12
CA ASP A 711 -8.45 -4.18 -15.99
C ASP A 711 -7.67 -2.87 -15.69
N ASN A 712 -6.39 -2.80 -16.11
CA ASN A 712 -5.54 -1.63 -15.87
C ASN A 712 -5.59 -0.65 -17.03
N TRP A 713 -5.35 0.63 -16.74
CA TRP A 713 -5.19 1.70 -17.72
C TRP A 713 -3.76 2.21 -17.69
N VAL A 714 -2.99 1.96 -18.74
CA VAL A 714 -1.62 2.46 -18.92
C VAL A 714 -1.62 3.50 -20.03
N GLN A 715 -1.22 4.72 -19.68
CA GLN A 715 -1.14 5.82 -20.63
C GLN A 715 0.18 6.57 -20.54
N ALA A 716 0.87 6.64 -21.68
CA ALA A 716 2.03 7.49 -21.90
C ALA A 716 1.70 8.62 -22.89
N GLY A 717 2.61 9.57 -23.04
CA GLY A 717 2.52 10.64 -24.04
C GLY A 717 2.34 10.11 -25.47
N ALA A 718 1.75 10.93 -26.33
CA ALA A 718 1.62 10.58 -27.74
C ALA A 718 3.01 10.59 -28.38
N PHE A 719 3.34 9.55 -29.15
CA PHE A 719 4.62 9.51 -29.85
C PHE A 719 4.73 10.68 -30.83
N ASN A 720 5.73 11.55 -30.63
CA ASN A 720 6.01 12.68 -31.49
C ASN A 720 7.21 12.36 -32.39
N THR A 721 6.99 12.30 -33.70
CA THR A 721 8.02 12.09 -34.72
C THR A 721 9.00 13.27 -34.78
N GLY A 722 9.94 13.36 -33.83
CA GLY A 722 10.97 14.39 -33.81
C GLY A 722 11.61 14.73 -32.46
N ALA A 723 11.14 14.20 -31.33
CA ALA A 723 11.71 14.49 -30.01
C ALA A 723 12.45 13.27 -29.42
N VAL A 724 13.65 13.50 -28.88
CA VAL A 724 14.52 12.48 -28.25
C VAL A 724 14.03 12.14 -26.82
N ALA A 725 12.75 12.36 -26.51
CA ALA A 725 12.29 12.55 -25.13
C ALA A 725 10.92 11.96 -24.77
N ASP A 726 10.45 10.91 -25.45
CA ASP A 726 9.14 10.30 -25.17
C ASP A 726 9.29 9.09 -24.21
N ALA A 727 8.23 8.77 -23.45
CA ALA A 727 8.23 7.61 -22.55
C ALA A 727 7.98 6.29 -23.29
N MET A 728 8.58 5.17 -22.86
CA MET A 728 8.37 3.87 -23.53
C MET A 728 6.91 3.39 -23.39
N GLY A 729 6.31 3.57 -22.21
CA GLY A 729 4.95 3.12 -21.92
C GLY A 729 4.80 1.59 -21.89
N GLY A 730 3.57 1.10 -21.91
CA GLY A 730 3.28 -0.33 -22.11
C GLY A 730 3.44 -1.23 -20.88
N ILE A 731 3.22 -2.53 -21.12
CA ILE A 731 3.33 -3.62 -20.15
C ILE A 731 4.47 -4.54 -20.60
N HIS A 732 5.35 -4.93 -19.68
CA HIS A 732 6.46 -5.82 -19.95
C HIS A 732 6.41 -7.04 -19.03
N VAL A 733 6.21 -8.21 -19.64
CA VAL A 733 6.30 -9.51 -18.96
C VAL A 733 7.69 -10.06 -19.17
N LEU A 734 8.43 -10.29 -18.10
CA LEU A 734 9.81 -10.73 -18.17
C LEU A 734 9.91 -12.25 -18.49
N SER A 735 11.04 -12.68 -19.06
CA SER A 735 11.41 -14.10 -19.25
C SER A 735 11.38 -14.86 -17.92
N GLN A 736 11.28 -16.19 -17.96
CA GLN A 736 11.06 -17.08 -16.79
C GLN A 736 9.66 -17.02 -16.19
N SER A 737 8.76 -16.19 -16.74
CA SER A 737 7.39 -16.12 -16.25
C SER A 737 6.55 -17.31 -16.72
N VAL A 738 5.72 -17.83 -15.81
CA VAL A 738 4.87 -19.00 -16.04
C VAL A 738 3.45 -18.71 -15.58
N ASP A 739 2.44 -19.14 -16.35
CA ASP A 739 1.02 -18.88 -16.06
C ASP A 739 0.76 -17.36 -15.95
N VAL A 740 0.76 -16.70 -17.10
CA VAL A 740 0.62 -15.24 -17.20
C VAL A 740 -0.70 -14.90 -17.88
N GLU A 741 -1.53 -14.09 -17.23
CA GLU A 741 -2.74 -13.53 -17.83
C GLU A 741 -2.63 -12.01 -17.87
N VAL A 742 -2.65 -11.45 -19.08
CA VAL A 742 -2.80 -10.01 -19.33
C VAL A 742 -4.16 -9.83 -19.99
N ALA A 743 -5.13 -9.31 -19.25
CA ALA A 743 -6.50 -9.25 -19.73
C ALA A 743 -7.24 -7.96 -19.45
N ARG A 744 -8.06 -7.51 -20.41
CA ARG A 744 -8.93 -6.32 -20.28
C ARG A 744 -8.18 -5.02 -19.96
N ASN A 745 -6.91 -4.93 -20.31
CA ASN A 745 -6.13 -3.70 -20.10
C ASN A 745 -6.32 -2.72 -21.28
N VAL A 746 -6.16 -1.44 -20.99
CA VAL A 746 -6.03 -0.36 -21.98
C VAL A 746 -4.60 0.12 -21.95
N VAL A 747 -3.90 0.00 -23.08
CA VAL A 747 -2.53 0.48 -23.27
C VAL A 747 -2.51 1.48 -24.41
N HIS A 748 -2.06 2.70 -24.13
CA HIS A 748 -2.09 3.80 -25.09
C HIS A 748 -0.86 4.71 -25.02
N GLY A 749 -0.25 4.96 -26.16
CA GLY A 749 0.86 5.92 -26.30
C GLY A 749 2.20 5.40 -25.78
N GLY A 750 3.26 6.14 -26.07
CA GLY A 750 4.65 5.78 -25.80
C GLY A 750 5.38 5.24 -27.02
N TRP A 751 6.71 5.36 -27.04
CA TRP A 751 7.55 4.98 -28.18
C TRP A 751 7.82 3.47 -28.27
N GLY A 752 7.55 2.69 -27.21
CA GLY A 752 7.86 1.27 -27.11
C GLY A 752 6.80 0.31 -27.65
N PHE A 753 6.80 -0.92 -27.11
CA PHE A 753 5.77 -1.93 -27.38
C PHE A 753 4.58 -1.77 -26.42
N GLY A 754 3.38 -2.12 -26.87
CA GLY A 754 2.19 -2.15 -26.00
C GLY A 754 2.28 -3.25 -24.94
N VAL A 755 2.57 -4.47 -25.39
CA VAL A 755 2.91 -5.61 -24.52
C VAL A 755 4.21 -6.24 -25.02
N ALA A 756 5.25 -6.15 -24.20
CA ALA A 756 6.54 -6.80 -24.42
C ALA A 756 6.61 -8.14 -23.68
N LEU A 757 7.11 -9.19 -24.33
CA LEU A 757 7.27 -10.53 -23.79
C LEU A 757 8.75 -10.93 -23.80
N GLY A 758 9.32 -11.18 -22.63
CA GLY A 758 10.71 -11.59 -22.46
C GLY A 758 11.72 -10.45 -22.42
N HIS A 759 12.97 -10.81 -22.11
CA HIS A 759 14.12 -9.89 -22.12
C HIS A 759 15.42 -10.64 -22.44
N ALA A 760 16.50 -9.90 -22.66
CA ALA A 760 17.83 -10.42 -22.93
C ALA A 760 18.82 -10.00 -21.83
N LEU A 761 19.91 -10.76 -21.69
CA LEU A 761 20.97 -10.58 -20.72
C LEU A 761 22.29 -10.26 -21.43
N GLY A 762 23.03 -9.26 -20.95
CA GLY A 762 24.36 -8.91 -21.49
C GLY A 762 25.48 -9.48 -20.63
N TRP A 763 26.42 -10.22 -21.23
CA TRP A 763 27.51 -10.94 -20.55
C TRP A 763 28.86 -10.68 -21.20
N VAL A 764 29.94 -10.62 -20.42
CA VAL A 764 31.31 -10.67 -20.97
C VAL A 764 31.75 -12.14 -20.91
N ALA A 765 31.80 -12.82 -22.05
CA ALA A 765 32.22 -14.22 -22.08
C ALA A 765 33.75 -14.33 -21.89
N ALA A 766 34.20 -15.17 -20.96
CA ALA A 766 35.58 -15.66 -20.94
C ALA A 766 35.68 -16.83 -21.95
N PRO A 767 36.62 -16.81 -22.92
CA PRO A 767 36.71 -17.86 -23.94
C PRO A 767 36.84 -19.28 -23.33
N GLY A 768 35.90 -20.18 -23.62
CA GLY A 768 36.00 -21.62 -23.35
C GLY A 768 35.48 -22.13 -21.99
N ALA A 769 34.93 -21.29 -21.12
CA ALA A 769 34.34 -21.72 -19.83
C ALA A 769 32.82 -21.90 -19.92
N SER A 770 32.28 -22.95 -19.28
CA SER A 770 30.82 -23.09 -19.11
C SER A 770 30.32 -22.39 -17.85
N GLN A 771 29.24 -21.64 -17.97
CA GLN A 771 28.66 -20.82 -16.90
C GLN A 771 27.15 -21.08 -16.80
N THR A 772 26.65 -21.37 -15.61
CA THR A 772 25.22 -21.43 -15.32
C THR A 772 24.79 -20.14 -14.64
N ILE A 773 23.72 -19.50 -15.13
CA ILE A 773 23.20 -18.25 -14.57
C ILE A 773 22.19 -18.58 -13.46
N ALA A 774 22.33 -17.97 -12.29
CA ALA A 774 21.37 -18.13 -11.20
C ALA A 774 20.08 -17.34 -11.48
N MET A 775 18.94 -17.79 -10.98
CA MET A 775 17.64 -17.12 -11.18
C MET A 775 17.65 -15.66 -10.68
N SER A 776 18.29 -15.41 -9.53
CA SER A 776 18.47 -14.06 -8.97
C SER A 776 19.27 -13.13 -9.90
N ASP A 777 20.26 -13.66 -10.61
CA ASP A 777 21.05 -12.89 -11.58
C ASP A 777 20.24 -12.50 -12.82
N ILE A 778 19.28 -13.34 -13.23
CA ILE A 778 18.37 -13.06 -14.35
C ILE A 778 17.50 -11.85 -14.00
N TRP A 779 16.86 -11.87 -12.82
CA TRP A 779 16.01 -10.78 -12.36
C TRP A 779 16.79 -9.50 -12.06
N THR A 780 18.00 -9.62 -11.50
CA THR A 780 18.90 -8.48 -11.24
C THR A 780 19.43 -7.86 -12.55
N ALA A 781 19.65 -8.66 -13.58
CA ALA A 781 20.06 -8.15 -14.89
C ALA A 781 18.95 -7.38 -15.60
N ALA A 782 17.68 -7.77 -15.39
CA ALA A 782 16.53 -7.00 -15.86
C ALA A 782 16.53 -5.57 -15.28
N GLU A 783 16.96 -5.41 -14.02
CA GLU A 783 17.08 -4.09 -13.37
C GLU A 783 18.21 -3.22 -13.96
N ARG A 784 19.37 -3.80 -14.31
CA ARG A 784 20.51 -3.04 -14.88
C ARG A 784 20.20 -2.42 -16.24
N GLY A 785 19.19 -2.95 -16.95
CA GLY A 785 18.65 -2.33 -18.16
C GLY A 785 17.82 -1.07 -17.92
N LEU A 786 17.36 -0.86 -16.68
CA LEU A 786 16.43 0.20 -16.24
C LEU A 786 17.18 1.43 -15.68
N GLY A 787 18.13 2.01 -16.42
CA GLY A 787 18.74 3.26 -15.95
C GLY A 787 20.12 3.66 -16.48
N GLU A 788 20.78 2.87 -17.33
CA GLU A 788 22.06 3.28 -17.90
C GLU A 788 21.87 4.40 -18.94
N PRO A 789 22.58 5.54 -18.83
CA PRO A 789 22.51 6.64 -19.80
C PRO A 789 23.15 6.19 -21.12
N VAL A 790 22.32 5.94 -22.14
CA VAL A 790 22.79 5.72 -23.51
C VAL A 790 22.91 7.04 -24.26
N SER A 791 23.96 7.15 -25.07
CA SER A 791 24.33 8.38 -25.75
C SER A 791 23.46 8.69 -26.98
N SER A 792 22.67 7.71 -27.46
CA SER A 792 21.71 7.90 -28.55
C SER A 792 20.56 6.86 -28.53
N LEU A 793 19.38 7.26 -29.04
CA LEU A 793 18.23 6.36 -29.31
C LEU A 793 18.58 5.20 -30.25
N PHE A 794 19.66 5.34 -31.03
CA PHE A 794 20.12 4.37 -32.03
C PHE A 794 21.07 3.31 -31.45
N GLU A 795 21.58 3.54 -30.23
CA GLU A 795 22.42 2.62 -29.47
C GLU A 795 21.62 1.76 -28.49
N TYR A 796 20.30 1.68 -28.61
CA TYR A 796 19.47 0.71 -27.90
C TYR A 796 18.74 -0.09 -28.98
N PRO A 797 18.91 -1.42 -29.10
CA PRO A 797 17.96 -2.16 -29.88
C PRO A 797 16.62 -2.02 -29.11
N PRO A 798 15.46 -1.97 -29.77
CA PRO A 798 14.17 -1.89 -29.10
C PRO A 798 13.88 -3.23 -28.39
N VAL A 799 14.61 -3.44 -27.32
CA VAL A 799 14.75 -4.62 -26.47
C VAL A 799 14.86 -4.01 -25.09
N THR A 800 13.72 -3.89 -24.40
CA THR A 800 13.58 -4.43 -23.04
C THR A 800 14.89 -4.56 -22.24
N GLY A 801 15.63 -3.47 -22.00
CA GLY A 801 16.80 -3.44 -21.11
C GLY A 801 18.24 -3.54 -21.68
N ALA A 802 18.54 -3.46 -22.99
CA ALA A 802 19.91 -3.68 -23.50
C ALA A 802 20.53 -2.49 -24.29
N PRO A 803 21.73 -1.98 -23.96
CA PRO A 803 22.49 -1.08 -24.85
C PRO A 803 23.16 -1.84 -26.02
N LEU A 804 23.05 -1.33 -27.26
CA LEU A 804 23.99 -1.55 -28.36
C LEU A 804 25.32 -0.85 -28.02
N GLY A 805 26.06 -1.42 -27.10
CA GLY A 805 27.45 -1.01 -26.88
C GLY A 805 28.35 -1.55 -27.98
N ASP A 806 29.10 -0.64 -28.61
CA ASP A 806 30.30 -0.80 -29.45
C ASP A 806 30.81 -2.26 -29.61
N PRO A 807 30.91 -2.79 -30.85
CA PRO A 807 31.54 -4.09 -31.13
C PRO A 807 32.96 -4.26 -30.54
N GLY A 808 33.59 -3.19 -30.06
CA GLY A 808 34.88 -3.21 -29.35
C GLY A 808 34.89 -3.75 -27.91
N MET A 809 33.74 -3.98 -27.26
CA MET A 809 33.67 -4.26 -25.80
C MET A 809 33.55 -5.75 -25.39
N GLY A 810 33.43 -6.69 -26.32
CA GLY A 810 33.42 -8.13 -25.99
C GLY A 810 32.24 -8.62 -25.13
N LYS A 811 31.10 -7.91 -25.13
CA LYS A 811 29.85 -8.34 -24.48
C LYS A 811 28.95 -9.13 -25.45
N LEU A 812 28.55 -10.33 -25.05
CA LEU A 812 27.60 -11.24 -25.70
C LEU A 812 26.19 -11.05 -25.10
N TRP A 813 25.16 -10.93 -25.95
CA TRP A 813 23.76 -10.88 -25.53
C TRP A 813 23.09 -12.25 -25.67
N THR A 814 22.33 -12.70 -24.67
CA THR A 814 21.61 -13.99 -24.68
C THR A 814 20.18 -13.83 -24.17
N PRO A 815 19.18 -14.53 -24.71
CA PRO A 815 17.82 -14.55 -24.15
C PRO A 815 17.83 -14.98 -22.68
N ALA A 816 16.97 -14.36 -21.85
CA ALA A 816 16.86 -14.66 -20.42
C ALA A 816 16.04 -15.92 -20.10
N GLY A 817 15.69 -16.71 -21.12
CA GLY A 817 14.90 -17.94 -21.04
C GLY A 817 13.42 -17.75 -21.41
N HIS A 818 12.65 -18.84 -21.30
CA HIS A 818 11.32 -18.97 -21.89
C HIS A 818 10.22 -18.29 -21.06
N LEU A 819 9.12 -17.95 -21.74
CA LEU A 819 7.82 -17.68 -21.12
C LEU A 819 6.89 -18.85 -21.44
N VAL A 820 6.08 -19.27 -20.46
CA VAL A 820 5.22 -20.46 -20.59
C VAL A 820 3.80 -20.15 -20.14
N ASP A 821 2.82 -20.61 -20.93
CA ASP A 821 1.39 -20.47 -20.63
C ASP A 821 0.99 -18.99 -20.47
N VAL A 822 1.09 -18.26 -21.57
CA VAL A 822 0.84 -16.82 -21.63
C VAL A 822 -0.47 -16.58 -22.35
N ARG A 823 -1.40 -15.89 -21.69
CA ARG A 823 -2.71 -15.52 -22.22
C ARG A 823 -2.85 -14.01 -22.30
N LEU A 824 -3.05 -13.49 -23.51
CA LEU A 824 -3.38 -12.10 -23.78
C LEU A 824 -4.83 -12.02 -24.26
N ASP A 825 -5.75 -11.53 -23.42
CA ASP A 825 -7.20 -11.61 -23.68
C ASP A 825 -7.92 -10.25 -23.54
N ARG A 826 -8.71 -9.84 -24.54
CA ARG A 826 -9.56 -8.62 -24.46
C ARG A 826 -8.82 -7.32 -24.13
N ASN A 827 -7.53 -7.20 -24.48
CA ASN A 827 -6.78 -5.96 -24.30
C ASN A 827 -7.02 -4.99 -25.47
N ARG A 828 -6.93 -3.69 -25.19
CA ARG A 828 -6.93 -2.63 -26.19
C ARG A 828 -5.55 -1.97 -26.21
N ILE A 829 -4.83 -2.11 -27.32
CA ILE A 829 -3.45 -1.63 -27.47
C ILE A 829 -3.38 -0.68 -28.66
N SER A 830 -2.90 0.54 -28.45
CA SER A 830 -2.92 1.53 -29.50
C SER A 830 -1.91 2.65 -29.41
N ALA A 831 -1.60 3.27 -30.56
CA ALA A 831 -0.72 4.44 -30.66
C ALA A 831 0.69 4.19 -30.10
N MET A 832 1.15 2.93 -30.12
CA MET A 832 2.50 2.57 -29.71
C MET A 832 3.51 2.90 -30.83
N GLY A 833 4.68 3.38 -30.46
CA GLY A 833 5.76 3.68 -31.40
C GLY A 833 6.23 2.45 -32.17
N LEU A 834 6.31 1.29 -31.52
CA LEU A 834 6.64 0.00 -32.11
C LEU A 834 5.41 -0.92 -32.22
N SER A 835 5.62 -2.25 -32.27
CA SER A 835 4.54 -3.21 -32.36
C SER A 835 3.58 -3.15 -31.16
N GLY A 836 2.31 -3.49 -31.40
CA GLY A 836 1.34 -3.61 -30.32
C GLY A 836 1.72 -4.71 -29.31
N ILE A 837 2.02 -5.91 -29.81
CA ILE A 837 2.51 -7.05 -29.00
C ILE A 837 3.82 -7.55 -29.61
N SER A 838 4.85 -7.76 -28.81
CA SER A 838 6.15 -8.23 -29.32
C SER A 838 6.98 -9.02 -28.32
N THR A 839 7.79 -9.96 -28.81
CA THR A 839 8.91 -10.57 -28.05
C THR A 839 10.21 -9.75 -28.14
N GLY A 840 10.17 -8.54 -28.69
CA GLY A 840 11.33 -7.67 -28.90
C GLY A 840 12.11 -7.96 -30.20
N MET A 841 12.88 -6.97 -30.67
CA MET A 841 13.75 -7.12 -31.85
C MET A 841 15.17 -7.50 -31.42
N MET A 842 15.55 -8.77 -31.49
CA MET A 842 16.95 -9.15 -31.28
C MET A 842 17.71 -9.20 -32.60
N ARG A 843 18.50 -8.16 -32.86
CA ARG A 843 19.49 -8.10 -33.93
C ARG A 843 20.84 -8.59 -33.37
N PHE A 844 21.31 -9.79 -33.73
CA PHE A 844 22.70 -10.19 -33.49
C PHE A 844 23.61 -9.55 -34.52
N SER A 845 23.77 -8.23 -34.48
CA SER A 845 24.83 -7.58 -35.23
C SER A 845 26.16 -7.83 -34.50
N HIS A 846 27.06 -8.64 -35.10
CA HIS A 846 28.47 -8.86 -34.74
C HIS A 846 28.89 -10.06 -33.88
N ILE A 847 28.41 -11.27 -34.17
CA ILE A 847 29.26 -12.47 -33.97
C ILE A 847 29.47 -13.14 -35.33
N MET A 848 30.28 -12.47 -36.15
CA MET A 848 31.03 -13.13 -37.22
C MET A 848 32.28 -13.72 -36.57
N LEU A 849 32.11 -14.74 -35.71
CA LEU A 849 33.18 -15.69 -35.49
C LEU A 849 33.01 -16.72 -36.60
N SER A 850 34.03 -16.83 -37.44
CA SER A 850 34.11 -17.72 -38.58
C SER A 850 33.77 -19.16 -38.21
N GLY A 851 32.52 -19.57 -38.43
CA GLY A 851 31.99 -20.91 -38.24
C GLY A 851 30.46 -20.81 -38.15
N GLY A 852 29.71 -21.47 -39.04
CA GLY A 852 28.25 -21.29 -39.14
C GLY A 852 27.54 -21.48 -37.79
N ASP A 853 26.78 -20.47 -37.36
CA ASP A 853 26.19 -20.41 -36.02
C ASP A 853 24.69 -20.02 -36.04
N VAL A 854 24.00 -20.51 -35.01
CA VAL A 854 22.53 -20.61 -34.83
C VAL A 854 21.92 -19.33 -34.23
N PRO A 855 20.74 -18.87 -34.70
CA PRO A 855 20.06 -17.70 -34.13
C PRO A 855 19.43 -18.00 -32.75
N ALA A 856 19.54 -17.05 -31.80
CA ALA A 856 18.99 -17.19 -30.44
C ALA A 856 17.75 -16.30 -30.22
N PHE A 857 16.62 -16.89 -29.83
CA PHE A 857 15.34 -16.18 -29.73
C PHE A 857 14.83 -16.08 -28.28
N ILE A 858 14.03 -15.06 -28.01
CA ILE A 858 13.08 -15.12 -26.88
C ILE A 858 11.94 -16.03 -27.33
N VAL A 859 11.74 -17.12 -26.58
CA VAL A 859 10.75 -18.16 -26.90
C VAL A 859 9.56 -18.04 -25.97
N VAL A 860 8.35 -18.12 -26.55
CA VAL A 860 7.10 -18.21 -25.79
C VAL A 860 6.40 -19.53 -26.12
N ALA A 861 6.13 -20.34 -25.10
CA ALA A 861 5.41 -21.59 -25.24
C ALA A 861 3.96 -21.47 -24.74
N LYS A 862 3.01 -22.08 -25.45
CA LYS A 862 1.57 -22.06 -25.12
C LYS A 862 1.02 -20.63 -25.03
N LEU A 863 1.31 -19.84 -26.06
CA LEU A 863 0.82 -18.47 -26.17
C LEU A 863 -0.59 -18.46 -26.76
N LEU A 864 -1.55 -17.90 -26.03
CA LEU A 864 -2.90 -17.63 -26.52
C LEU A 864 -3.14 -16.11 -26.60
N ILE A 865 -3.34 -15.59 -27.80
CA ILE A 865 -3.68 -14.20 -28.04
C ILE A 865 -5.09 -14.15 -28.60
N THR A 866 -6.04 -13.63 -27.83
CA THR A 866 -7.44 -13.67 -28.22
C THR A 866 -8.28 -12.45 -27.85
N ASN A 867 -9.27 -12.13 -28.68
CA ASN A 867 -10.22 -11.03 -28.45
C ASN A 867 -9.58 -9.65 -28.25
N ASN A 868 -8.33 -9.44 -28.67
CA ASN A 868 -7.64 -8.16 -28.49
C ASN A 868 -7.99 -7.19 -29.62
N HIS A 869 -7.92 -5.89 -29.32
CA HIS A 869 -8.01 -4.82 -30.31
C HIS A 869 -6.69 -4.06 -30.37
N ILE A 870 -5.94 -4.31 -31.45
CA ILE A 870 -4.58 -3.80 -31.67
C ILE A 870 -4.63 -2.85 -32.85
N HIS A 871 -4.51 -1.53 -32.60
CA HIS A 871 -4.70 -0.56 -33.68
C HIS A 871 -3.76 0.63 -33.64
N ARG A 872 -3.38 1.16 -34.81
CA ARG A 872 -2.55 2.37 -34.91
C ARG A 872 -1.23 2.24 -34.13
N ASN A 873 -0.61 1.06 -34.17
CA ASN A 873 0.75 0.85 -33.63
C ASN A 873 1.76 0.97 -34.77
N LEU A 874 3.06 0.83 -34.48
CA LEU A 874 4.16 1.13 -35.38
C LEU A 874 4.05 2.56 -35.92
N GLN A 875 4.15 3.53 -35.01
CA GLN A 875 4.06 4.96 -35.32
C GLN A 875 5.40 5.60 -35.68
N ILE A 876 6.51 4.90 -35.46
CA ILE A 876 7.84 5.35 -35.89
C ILE A 876 7.98 5.26 -37.42
N THR A 877 8.55 6.30 -38.04
CA THR A 877 8.61 6.45 -39.52
C THR A 877 10.03 6.61 -40.07
N SER A 878 11.06 6.36 -39.25
CA SER A 878 12.46 6.62 -39.59
C SER A 878 13.41 5.62 -38.93
N ILE A 879 12.99 4.35 -38.87
CA ILE A 879 13.91 3.29 -38.46
C ILE A 879 14.96 3.14 -39.59
N ASP A 880 16.24 3.14 -39.24
CA ASP A 880 17.35 2.98 -40.19
C ASP A 880 17.13 1.73 -41.06
N SER A 881 17.20 1.88 -42.39
CA SER A 881 17.05 0.78 -43.34
C SER A 881 18.04 -0.36 -43.08
N ASP A 882 19.20 -0.05 -42.48
CA ASP A 882 20.19 -1.05 -42.08
C ASP A 882 19.67 -2.04 -41.01
N ILE A 883 18.68 -1.65 -40.19
CA ILE A 883 18.07 -2.52 -39.17
C ILE A 883 17.28 -3.67 -39.82
N PHE A 884 16.76 -3.46 -41.03
CA PHE A 884 15.95 -4.43 -41.78
C PHE A 884 16.66 -5.03 -43.00
N ALA A 885 17.86 -4.55 -43.33
CA ALA A 885 18.61 -5.03 -44.48
C ALA A 885 19.13 -6.47 -44.27
N PRO A 886 18.93 -7.39 -45.24
CA PRO A 886 19.44 -8.76 -45.17
C PRO A 886 20.97 -8.78 -45.23
N ARG A 887 21.64 -9.22 -44.16
CA ARG A 887 23.11 -9.35 -44.10
C ARG A 887 23.55 -10.83 -44.18
N GLY A 888 23.36 -11.45 -45.35
CA GLY A 888 23.94 -12.77 -45.70
C GLY A 888 23.22 -14.00 -45.10
N GLU A 889 23.78 -15.19 -45.39
CA GLU A 889 23.29 -16.48 -44.87
C GLU A 889 23.26 -16.48 -43.33
N GLY A 890 22.06 -16.61 -42.75
CA GLY A 890 21.84 -16.70 -41.30
C GLY A 890 21.10 -15.52 -40.65
N CYS A 891 20.78 -14.46 -41.39
CA CYS A 891 20.00 -13.33 -40.88
C CYS A 891 18.47 -13.57 -40.97
N CYS A 892 17.68 -13.08 -40.00
CA CYS A 892 16.22 -13.16 -40.03
C CYS A 892 15.59 -11.84 -40.50
N ASP A 893 14.56 -11.92 -41.33
CA ASP A 893 13.83 -10.75 -41.82
C ASP A 893 12.60 -10.56 -40.92
N LEU A 894 12.58 -9.49 -40.12
CA LEU A 894 11.49 -9.21 -39.18
C LEU A 894 10.65 -8.02 -39.63
N GLY A 895 9.33 -8.22 -39.71
CA GLY A 895 8.36 -7.13 -39.85
C GLY A 895 7.75 -6.71 -38.51
N LEU A 896 7.64 -5.41 -38.27
CA LEU A 896 6.98 -4.83 -37.09
C LEU A 896 5.52 -4.47 -37.40
N GLY A 897 4.66 -4.26 -36.41
CA GLY A 897 3.32 -3.73 -36.69
C GLY A 897 2.27 -4.06 -35.64
N GLY A 898 1.31 -4.91 -35.98
CA GLY A 898 0.29 -5.32 -35.02
C GLY A 898 0.86 -6.21 -33.92
N LEU A 899 1.31 -7.39 -34.32
CA LEU A 899 1.86 -8.43 -33.46
C LEU A 899 3.08 -9.05 -34.12
N THR A 900 4.15 -9.21 -33.36
CA THR A 900 5.42 -9.76 -33.85
C THR A 900 5.99 -10.77 -32.84
N ILE A 901 6.14 -12.04 -33.23
CA ILE A 901 6.71 -13.08 -32.35
C ILE A 901 7.95 -13.69 -33.01
N SER A 902 9.08 -13.64 -32.30
CA SER A 902 10.35 -14.15 -32.79
C SER A 902 10.40 -15.68 -32.75
N ALA A 903 10.06 -16.29 -31.62
CA ALA A 903 9.93 -17.74 -31.54
C ALA A 903 8.75 -18.18 -30.68
N GLY A 904 8.04 -19.21 -31.13
CA GLY A 904 6.86 -19.69 -30.41
C GLY A 904 6.58 -21.18 -30.60
N ILE A 905 6.17 -21.83 -29.51
CA ILE A 905 5.72 -23.23 -29.49
C ILE A 905 4.25 -23.27 -29.11
N ASP A 906 3.43 -23.98 -29.90
CA ASP A 906 2.01 -24.20 -29.61
C ASP A 906 1.24 -22.88 -29.41
N CYS A 907 1.45 -21.96 -30.35
CA CYS A 907 0.90 -20.60 -30.29
C CYS A 907 -0.41 -20.50 -31.06
N THR A 908 -1.41 -19.87 -30.46
CA THR A 908 -2.72 -19.61 -31.07
C THR A 908 -3.03 -18.11 -31.07
N VAL A 909 -3.33 -17.57 -32.24
CA VAL A 909 -3.82 -16.20 -32.43
C VAL A 909 -5.25 -16.29 -32.96
N ALA A 910 -6.22 -15.92 -32.12
CA ALA A 910 -7.63 -16.17 -32.39
C ALA A 910 -8.53 -14.96 -32.11
N GLN A 911 -9.44 -14.59 -33.03
CA GLN A 911 -10.50 -13.60 -32.72
C GLN A 911 -9.99 -12.19 -32.40
N ASN A 912 -8.84 -11.79 -32.94
CA ASN A 912 -8.28 -10.46 -32.71
C ASN A 912 -8.66 -9.49 -33.84
N ARG A 913 -8.75 -8.21 -33.49
CA ARG A 913 -8.89 -7.10 -34.45
C ARG A 913 -7.58 -6.34 -34.53
N ILE A 914 -6.90 -6.41 -35.66
CA ILE A 914 -5.55 -5.85 -35.87
C ILE A 914 -5.59 -4.90 -37.07
N VAL A 915 -5.65 -3.60 -36.80
CA VAL A 915 -6.01 -2.62 -37.83
C VAL A 915 -5.15 -1.36 -37.85
N ASN A 916 -4.86 -0.83 -39.04
CA ASN A 916 -4.17 0.46 -39.22
C ASN A 916 -2.79 0.53 -38.55
N ASN A 917 -2.03 -0.57 -38.49
CA ASN A 917 -0.68 -0.56 -37.94
C ASN A 917 0.36 -0.24 -39.05
N GLY A 918 1.34 0.60 -38.74
CA GLY A 918 2.33 1.13 -39.68
C GLY A 918 1.96 2.54 -40.16
N ALA A 919 2.80 3.53 -39.82
CA ALA A 919 2.59 4.95 -40.15
C ALA A 919 3.34 5.42 -41.40
N ASP A 920 4.18 4.58 -42.01
CA ASP A 920 4.91 4.86 -43.25
C ASP A 920 4.92 3.64 -44.19
N HIS A 921 5.55 3.79 -45.37
CA HIS A 921 5.85 2.69 -46.29
C HIS A 921 7.34 2.31 -46.29
N SER A 922 8.23 3.14 -45.70
CA SER A 922 9.65 2.83 -45.56
C SER A 922 9.91 1.70 -44.58
N THR A 923 9.17 1.64 -43.48
CA THR A 923 9.35 0.61 -42.45
C THR A 923 8.60 -0.68 -42.83
N PRO A 924 9.25 -1.85 -42.86
CA PRO A 924 8.58 -3.13 -43.09
C PRO A 924 7.49 -3.40 -42.04
N SER A 925 6.25 -3.44 -42.50
CA SER A 925 5.08 -3.55 -41.63
C SER A 925 4.30 -4.86 -41.82
N CYS A 926 3.92 -5.48 -40.71
CA CYS A 926 3.12 -6.68 -40.64
C CYS A 926 1.86 -6.50 -39.79
N GLY A 927 0.78 -7.17 -40.17
CA GLY A 927 -0.36 -7.36 -39.27
C GLY A 927 0.02 -8.35 -38.17
N LEU A 928 0.36 -9.57 -38.59
CA LEU A 928 0.89 -10.67 -37.80
C LEU A 928 2.25 -11.10 -38.39
N GLY A 929 3.34 -10.93 -37.63
CA GLY A 929 4.69 -11.31 -38.03
C GLY A 929 5.25 -12.43 -37.15
N PHE A 930 5.81 -13.46 -37.77
CA PHE A 930 6.41 -14.61 -37.09
C PHE A 930 7.74 -15.00 -37.73
N VAL A 931 8.76 -15.28 -36.91
CA VAL A 931 10.05 -15.74 -37.43
C VAL A 931 10.18 -17.26 -37.38
N ALA A 932 10.14 -17.87 -36.19
CA ALA A 932 10.36 -19.30 -36.03
C ALA A 932 9.25 -19.94 -35.19
N MET A 933 8.37 -20.73 -35.80
CA MET A 933 7.17 -21.23 -35.11
C MET A 933 7.03 -22.75 -35.14
N GLN A 934 6.52 -23.32 -34.06
CA GLN A 934 6.07 -24.71 -34.00
C GLN A 934 4.57 -24.80 -33.69
N ASN A 935 3.81 -25.49 -34.55
CA ASN A 935 2.35 -25.69 -34.42
C ASN A 935 1.60 -24.37 -34.22
N LEU A 936 1.71 -23.48 -35.20
CA LEU A 936 1.03 -22.17 -35.18
C LEU A 936 -0.41 -22.29 -35.69
N VAL A 937 -1.34 -21.72 -34.94
CA VAL A 937 -2.74 -21.58 -35.32
C VAL A 937 -3.13 -20.11 -35.41
N VAL A 938 -3.62 -19.68 -36.57
CA VAL A 938 -4.15 -18.34 -36.82
C VAL A 938 -5.60 -18.47 -37.29
N VAL A 939 -6.55 -18.08 -36.44
CA VAL A 939 -7.97 -18.36 -36.67
C VAL A 939 -8.88 -17.17 -36.40
N ASP A 940 -9.86 -16.93 -37.28
CA ASP A 940 -10.97 -15.98 -37.02
C ASP A 940 -10.49 -14.57 -36.66
N ASN A 941 -9.37 -14.11 -37.22
CA ASN A 941 -8.85 -12.75 -36.99
C ASN A 941 -9.28 -11.78 -38.08
N TYR A 942 -9.42 -10.51 -37.70
CA TYR A 942 -9.67 -9.38 -38.59
C TYR A 942 -8.41 -8.51 -38.68
N VAL A 943 -7.58 -8.76 -39.70
CA VAL A 943 -6.25 -8.19 -39.90
C VAL A 943 -6.26 -7.31 -41.16
N VAL A 944 -6.74 -6.08 -41.04
CA VAL A 944 -6.99 -5.21 -42.21
C VAL A 944 -6.31 -3.85 -42.11
N ASP A 945 -6.11 -3.19 -43.24
CA ASP A 945 -5.55 -1.83 -43.33
C ASP A 945 -4.16 -1.69 -42.69
N ASN A 946 -3.39 -2.78 -42.60
CA ASN A 946 -2.02 -2.71 -42.10
C ASN A 946 -1.05 -2.32 -43.22
N GLY A 947 -0.02 -1.56 -42.85
CA GLY A 947 0.88 -0.86 -43.76
C GLY A 947 0.24 0.35 -44.43
N LEU A 948 1.07 1.24 -44.98
CA LEU A 948 0.61 2.30 -45.89
C LEU A 948 0.84 1.92 -47.34
N GLU A 949 0.00 2.46 -48.22
CA GLU A 949 0.11 2.30 -49.66
C GLU A 949 1.35 3.01 -50.22
N ALA A 950 2.11 2.31 -51.06
CA ALA A 950 3.24 2.86 -51.80
C ALA A 950 2.95 2.86 -53.32
N SER A 951 3.42 3.88 -54.03
CA SER A 951 3.22 4.03 -55.48
C SER A 951 4.41 3.54 -56.33
N GLY A 952 5.32 2.75 -55.76
CA GLY A 952 6.57 2.31 -56.39
C GLY A 952 7.36 1.33 -55.53
N SER A 953 8.64 1.10 -55.86
CA SER A 953 9.52 0.20 -55.11
C SER A 953 9.64 0.63 -53.64
N VAL A 954 9.58 -0.36 -52.74
CA VAL A 954 9.72 -0.18 -51.30
C VAL A 954 11.03 -0.81 -50.81
N PRO A 955 11.59 -0.34 -49.67
CA PRO A 955 12.76 -0.96 -49.08
C PRO A 955 12.52 -2.43 -48.75
N GLU A 956 13.58 -3.23 -48.92
CA GLU A 956 13.63 -4.63 -48.53
C GLU A 956 13.12 -4.86 -47.11
N GLY A 957 12.34 -5.91 -46.92
CA GLY A 957 11.90 -6.33 -45.61
C GLY A 957 10.64 -7.19 -45.64
N PHE A 958 10.35 -7.83 -44.52
CA PHE A 958 9.25 -8.76 -44.41
C PHE A 958 7.93 -8.01 -44.21
N ARG A 959 7.12 -7.86 -45.27
CA ARG A 959 5.84 -7.11 -45.28
C ARG A 959 4.67 -8.04 -45.57
N GLY A 960 3.71 -8.12 -44.66
CA GLY A 960 2.47 -8.82 -44.97
C GLY A 960 1.38 -8.80 -43.91
N GLY A 961 0.17 -9.16 -44.32
CA GLY A 961 -0.97 -9.30 -43.41
C GLY A 961 -0.67 -10.37 -42.35
N ILE A 962 -0.31 -11.56 -42.82
CA ILE A 962 0.28 -12.65 -42.05
C ILE A 962 1.60 -13.03 -42.71
N ALA A 963 2.72 -12.79 -42.04
CA ALA A 963 4.05 -13.04 -42.55
C ALA A 963 4.78 -14.01 -41.61
N ILE A 964 5.24 -15.14 -42.15
CA ILE A 964 5.88 -16.25 -41.43
C ILE A 964 7.17 -16.64 -42.15
N GLN A 965 8.31 -16.51 -41.47
CA GLN A 965 9.60 -16.87 -42.05
C GLN A 965 9.78 -18.39 -42.08
N GLU A 966 9.79 -19.07 -40.94
CA GLU A 966 9.81 -20.53 -40.82
C GLU A 966 8.73 -21.06 -39.86
N VAL A 967 8.08 -22.16 -40.26
CA VAL A 967 7.10 -22.86 -39.41
C VAL A 967 7.20 -24.38 -39.57
N THR A 968 7.05 -25.11 -38.45
CA THR A 968 7.09 -26.58 -38.42
C THR A 968 6.07 -27.19 -37.46
N ALA A 969 5.84 -28.49 -37.53
CA ALA A 969 5.01 -29.20 -36.54
C ALA A 969 5.76 -29.34 -35.19
N LEU A 970 5.09 -29.85 -34.15
CA LEU A 970 5.73 -30.01 -32.84
C LEU A 970 6.88 -31.02 -32.94
N ARG A 971 8.09 -30.58 -32.64
CA ARG A 971 9.31 -31.38 -32.82
C ARG A 971 10.14 -31.56 -31.55
N GLY A 972 9.48 -31.47 -30.40
CA GLY A 972 10.16 -31.48 -29.10
C GLY A 972 10.86 -30.15 -28.81
N ASP A 973 11.82 -30.19 -27.92
CA ASP A 973 12.50 -29.02 -27.36
C ASP A 973 13.59 -28.48 -28.31
N THR A 974 13.28 -28.21 -29.59
CA THR A 974 14.32 -27.86 -30.58
C THR A 974 14.94 -26.47 -30.38
N TYR A 975 14.32 -25.60 -29.56
CA TYR A 975 14.93 -24.35 -29.12
C TYR A 975 15.85 -24.51 -27.88
N TYR A 976 15.92 -25.70 -27.26
CA TYR A 976 16.54 -25.91 -25.93
C TYR A 976 18.04 -26.23 -25.95
N ASP A 977 18.54 -26.91 -26.98
CA ASP A 977 19.83 -27.58 -26.87
C ASP A 977 20.97 -26.64 -27.25
N THR A 978 21.52 -25.99 -26.22
CA THR A 978 22.77 -25.21 -26.20
C THR A 978 22.75 -23.85 -26.91
N ILE A 979 22.42 -22.80 -26.15
CA ILE A 979 22.94 -21.45 -26.42
C ILE A 979 24.46 -21.58 -26.61
N HIS A 980 24.94 -21.30 -27.82
CA HIS A 980 26.24 -21.66 -28.43
C HIS A 980 27.51 -21.13 -27.73
N PHE A 981 27.42 -20.69 -26.47
CA PHE A 981 28.47 -19.94 -25.76
C PHE A 981 28.89 -20.58 -24.43
N ASN A 982 28.58 -21.87 -24.23
CA ASN A 982 28.73 -22.59 -22.95
C ASN A 982 27.93 -21.99 -21.77
N ILE A 983 26.95 -21.11 -22.03
CA ILE A 983 26.09 -20.48 -21.00
C ILE A 983 24.80 -21.28 -20.86
N THR A 984 24.48 -21.72 -19.65
CA THR A 984 23.23 -22.42 -19.31
C THR A 984 22.29 -21.48 -18.56
N VAL A 985 21.14 -21.19 -19.16
CA VAL A 985 20.03 -20.46 -18.53
C VAL A 985 19.00 -21.50 -18.04
N PRO A 986 18.55 -21.46 -16.77
CA PRO A 986 17.43 -22.27 -16.29
C PRO A 986 16.20 -22.11 -17.19
N GLN A 987 15.42 -23.16 -17.41
CA GLN A 987 14.20 -23.09 -18.22
C GLN A 987 13.00 -23.66 -17.46
N PRO A 988 11.82 -23.02 -17.53
CA PRO A 988 10.61 -23.59 -16.96
C PRO A 988 10.22 -24.89 -17.67
N SER A 989 9.73 -25.89 -16.94
CA SER A 989 9.25 -27.14 -17.54
C SER A 989 7.86 -26.96 -18.14
N PHE A 990 7.63 -27.47 -19.35
CA PHE A 990 6.29 -27.59 -19.94
C PHE A 990 6.17 -28.84 -20.80
N THR A 991 4.93 -29.27 -21.06
CA THR A 991 4.65 -30.41 -21.94
C THR A 991 4.23 -29.92 -23.32
N VAL A 992 4.89 -30.44 -24.35
CA VAL A 992 4.57 -30.21 -25.76
C VAL A 992 3.52 -31.23 -26.23
N GLY A 993 2.55 -30.81 -27.05
CA GLY A 993 1.56 -31.70 -27.65
C GLY A 993 2.13 -32.62 -28.75
N THR A 994 1.27 -33.43 -29.39
CA THR A 994 1.65 -34.37 -30.49
C THR A 994 1.11 -33.96 -31.87
N GLY A 995 0.88 -32.66 -32.08
CA GLY A 995 0.34 -32.12 -33.34
C GLY A 995 1.25 -32.35 -34.54
N SER A 996 0.66 -32.75 -35.67
CA SER A 996 1.36 -33.08 -36.93
C SER A 996 1.29 -31.99 -38.01
N VAL A 997 0.55 -30.91 -37.76
CA VAL A 997 0.35 -29.80 -38.70
C VAL A 997 1.20 -28.63 -38.24
N ALA A 998 1.96 -28.05 -39.17
CA ALA A 998 2.85 -26.93 -38.85
C ALA A 998 2.08 -25.62 -38.70
N LEU A 999 1.18 -25.36 -39.65
CA LEU A 999 0.46 -24.10 -39.74
C LEU A 999 -1.00 -24.34 -40.11
N LYS A 1000 -1.89 -23.73 -39.33
CA LYS A 1000 -3.32 -23.61 -39.64
C LYS A 1000 -3.69 -22.14 -39.75
N VAL A 1001 -4.17 -21.71 -40.92
CA VAL A 1001 -4.71 -20.37 -41.16
C VAL A 1001 -6.15 -20.53 -41.61
N HIS A 1002 -7.12 -20.21 -40.77
CA HIS A 1002 -8.51 -20.39 -41.17
C HIS A 1002 -9.50 -19.33 -40.67
N LYS A 1003 -10.51 -19.01 -41.49
CA LYS A 1003 -11.58 -18.04 -41.16
C LYS A 1003 -11.10 -16.61 -40.91
N ASN A 1004 -9.91 -16.24 -41.38
CA ASN A 1004 -9.39 -14.88 -41.20
C ASN A 1004 -9.83 -13.96 -42.34
N GLU A 1005 -10.00 -12.68 -42.02
CA GLU A 1005 -10.08 -11.59 -42.99
C GLU A 1005 -8.78 -10.80 -42.94
N VAL A 1006 -8.03 -10.80 -44.04
CA VAL A 1006 -6.68 -10.26 -44.10
C VAL A 1006 -6.55 -9.31 -45.28
N ALA A 1007 -6.29 -8.04 -44.98
CA ALA A 1007 -6.03 -7.01 -45.98
C ALA A 1007 -4.75 -6.23 -45.63
N HIS A 1008 -3.79 -6.20 -46.54
CA HIS A 1008 -2.54 -5.46 -46.38
C HIS A 1008 -2.29 -4.53 -47.57
N ARG A 1009 -1.88 -3.29 -47.29
CA ARG A 1009 -1.80 -2.25 -48.33
C ARG A 1009 -0.56 -2.35 -49.21
N THR A 1010 0.60 -2.68 -48.65
CA THR A 1010 1.88 -2.80 -49.39
C THR A 1010 2.67 -3.95 -48.79
N GLY A 1011 2.59 -5.11 -49.43
CA GLY A 1011 2.99 -6.40 -48.87
C GLY A 1011 1.97 -7.49 -49.20
N LYS A 1012 2.36 -8.76 -49.02
CA LYS A 1012 1.48 -9.91 -49.30
C LYS A 1012 0.41 -10.06 -48.22
N ALA A 1013 -0.79 -10.55 -48.56
CA ALA A 1013 -1.80 -10.84 -47.55
C ALA A 1013 -1.37 -12.02 -46.67
N LEU A 1014 -0.83 -13.08 -47.26
CA LEU A 1014 -0.24 -14.22 -46.57
C LEU A 1014 1.12 -14.56 -47.18
N TRP A 1015 2.17 -14.59 -46.37
CA TRP A 1015 3.52 -14.93 -46.79
C TRP A 1015 4.13 -15.99 -45.88
N VAL A 1016 4.32 -17.19 -46.40
CA VAL A 1016 5.03 -18.29 -45.72
C VAL A 1016 6.27 -18.62 -46.54
N ARG A 1017 7.45 -18.22 -46.04
CA ARG A 1017 8.73 -18.38 -46.75
C ARG A 1017 9.28 -19.81 -46.68
N GLY A 1018 9.08 -20.51 -45.56
CA GLY A 1018 9.48 -21.90 -45.39
C GLY A 1018 8.58 -22.64 -44.42
N ALA A 1019 7.76 -23.56 -44.93
CA ALA A 1019 6.99 -24.48 -44.12
C ALA A 1019 7.59 -25.89 -44.18
N PHE A 1020 7.70 -26.52 -43.02
CA PHE A 1020 8.09 -27.91 -42.85
C PHE A 1020 6.92 -28.63 -42.19
N ASN A 1021 6.49 -29.78 -42.70
CA ASN A 1021 5.18 -30.39 -42.39
C ASN A 1021 3.96 -29.67 -42.97
N ASP A 1022 2.78 -30.24 -42.71
CA ASP A 1022 1.53 -29.87 -43.37
C ASP A 1022 1.12 -28.42 -43.09
N VAL A 1023 0.60 -27.76 -44.12
CA VAL A 1023 0.05 -26.42 -44.06
C VAL A 1023 -1.42 -26.45 -44.51
N GLN A 1024 -2.30 -25.91 -43.68
CA GLN A 1024 -3.74 -25.84 -43.94
C GLN A 1024 -4.20 -24.39 -43.97
N VAL A 1025 -4.70 -23.95 -45.13
CA VAL A 1025 -5.23 -22.59 -45.32
C VAL A 1025 -6.66 -22.67 -45.86
N THR A 1026 -7.64 -22.44 -44.99
CA THR A 1026 -9.05 -22.65 -45.34
C THR A 1026 -10.01 -21.55 -44.91
N GLU A 1027 -11.05 -21.28 -45.71
CA GLU A 1027 -12.13 -20.34 -45.34
C GLU A 1027 -11.66 -18.89 -45.07
N ASN A 1028 -10.55 -18.42 -45.67
CA ASN A 1028 -10.04 -17.05 -45.45
C ASN A 1028 -10.45 -16.09 -46.57
N SER A 1029 -10.40 -14.78 -46.28
CA SER A 1029 -10.47 -13.70 -47.25
C SER A 1029 -9.14 -12.95 -47.27
N PHE A 1030 -8.48 -12.91 -48.43
CA PHE A 1030 -7.19 -12.25 -48.63
C PHE A 1030 -7.32 -11.07 -49.60
N THR A 1031 -6.79 -9.91 -49.23
CA THR A 1031 -6.68 -8.73 -50.09
C THR A 1031 -5.31 -8.10 -49.95
N SER A 1032 -4.66 -7.78 -51.07
CA SER A 1032 -3.31 -7.22 -51.06
C SER A 1032 -3.06 -6.39 -52.31
N LYS A 1033 -2.18 -5.39 -52.21
CA LYS A 1033 -1.63 -4.69 -53.40
C LYS A 1033 -0.26 -5.18 -53.85
N GLY A 1034 0.20 -6.27 -53.24
CA GLY A 1034 1.46 -6.93 -53.50
C GLY A 1034 2.68 -6.27 -52.90
N ASP A 1035 3.80 -6.99 -53.01
CA ASP A 1035 5.12 -6.58 -52.51
C ASP A 1035 6.08 -6.45 -53.69
N THR A 1036 6.73 -5.29 -53.80
CA THR A 1036 7.64 -4.94 -54.90
C THR A 1036 9.10 -4.90 -54.45
N ALA A 1037 9.41 -5.32 -53.23
CA ALA A 1037 10.79 -5.39 -52.77
C ALA A 1037 11.57 -6.47 -53.53
N ASP A 1038 12.84 -6.21 -53.87
CA ASP A 1038 13.68 -7.14 -54.64
C ASP A 1038 13.91 -8.48 -53.90
N ASN A 1039 13.98 -8.45 -52.56
CA ASN A 1039 14.07 -9.65 -51.70
C ASN A 1039 12.75 -10.40 -51.50
N ALA A 1040 11.65 -9.96 -52.13
CA ALA A 1040 10.38 -10.69 -52.11
C ALA A 1040 10.35 -11.87 -53.09
N LEU A 1041 11.38 -11.99 -53.95
CA LEU A 1041 11.58 -13.07 -54.91
C LEU A 1041 12.25 -14.28 -54.26
N ILE A 1042 12.01 -15.46 -54.83
CA ILE A 1042 12.66 -16.71 -54.39
C ILE A 1042 13.98 -16.87 -55.15
N ASP A 1043 15.08 -17.03 -54.41
CA ASP A 1043 16.41 -17.23 -54.97
C ASP A 1043 16.45 -18.43 -55.94
N ASN A 1044 17.31 -18.33 -56.95
CA ASN A 1044 17.54 -19.36 -57.96
C ASN A 1044 16.28 -19.86 -58.71
N SER A 1045 15.19 -19.08 -58.70
CA SER A 1045 13.89 -19.45 -59.27
C SER A 1045 13.35 -18.35 -60.20
N VAL A 1046 13.16 -18.63 -61.50
CA VAL A 1046 12.74 -17.62 -62.49
C VAL A 1046 11.72 -18.17 -63.48
N LEU A 1047 10.49 -17.66 -63.48
CA LEU A 1047 9.46 -17.93 -64.49
C LEU A 1047 9.83 -17.28 -65.83
N ARG A 1048 9.90 -18.05 -66.90
CA ARG A 1048 10.08 -17.48 -68.24
C ARG A 1048 8.88 -17.73 -69.11
N TYR A 1049 8.42 -16.71 -69.83
CA TYR A 1049 7.38 -16.83 -70.86
C TYR A 1049 7.90 -16.16 -72.14
N GLY A 1050 8.23 -16.95 -73.17
CA GLY A 1050 8.93 -16.45 -74.35
C GLY A 1050 10.31 -15.85 -73.99
N SER A 1051 10.52 -14.55 -74.25
CA SER A 1051 11.73 -13.80 -73.87
C SER A 1051 11.63 -13.10 -72.51
N MET A 1052 10.48 -13.12 -71.84
CA MET A 1052 10.31 -12.51 -70.52
C MET A 1052 10.86 -13.42 -69.43
N GLU A 1053 11.53 -12.84 -68.44
CA GLU A 1053 12.02 -13.52 -67.24
C GLU A 1053 11.56 -12.75 -66.00
N HIS A 1054 10.79 -13.40 -65.11
CA HIS A 1054 10.37 -12.83 -63.82
C HIS A 1054 10.77 -13.79 -62.70
N GLY A 1055 11.40 -13.27 -61.65
CA GLY A 1055 11.70 -14.07 -60.46
C GLY A 1055 10.44 -14.69 -59.87
N MET A 1056 10.51 -15.94 -59.43
CA MET A 1056 9.36 -16.61 -58.83
C MET A 1056 9.04 -15.97 -57.48
N GLY A 1057 7.83 -15.45 -57.35
CA GLY A 1057 7.25 -14.94 -56.09
C GLY A 1057 5.75 -14.72 -56.28
N GLY A 1058 5.00 -14.68 -55.18
CA GLY A 1058 3.54 -14.44 -55.19
C GLY A 1058 3.21 -13.02 -54.73
N ALA A 1059 2.35 -12.28 -55.44
CA ALA A 1059 2.00 -10.91 -55.06
C ALA A 1059 1.00 -10.85 -53.89
N CYS A 1060 -0.09 -11.63 -53.91
CA CYS A 1060 -1.11 -11.62 -52.86
C CYS A 1060 -0.85 -12.70 -51.80
N VAL A 1061 -0.61 -13.94 -52.22
CA VAL A 1061 -0.34 -15.08 -51.33
C VAL A 1061 0.87 -15.84 -51.84
N GLN A 1062 1.77 -16.19 -50.91
CA GLN A 1062 2.92 -17.04 -51.19
C GLN A 1062 3.07 -18.07 -50.07
N ILE A 1063 3.10 -19.37 -50.42
CA ILE A 1063 3.35 -20.47 -49.48
C ILE A 1063 4.37 -21.42 -50.11
N ILE A 1064 5.51 -21.58 -49.44
CA ILE A 1064 6.59 -22.48 -49.86
C ILE A 1064 6.77 -23.58 -48.81
N GLY A 1065 6.40 -24.81 -49.19
CA GLY A 1065 6.61 -26.03 -48.43
C GLY A 1065 7.93 -26.68 -48.82
N LEU A 1066 8.85 -26.78 -47.87
CA LEU A 1066 10.21 -27.31 -48.09
C LEU A 1066 10.37 -28.75 -47.56
N SER A 1067 9.31 -29.33 -47.01
CA SER A 1067 9.28 -30.74 -46.60
C SER A 1067 9.22 -31.67 -47.81
N PRO A 1068 10.23 -32.51 -48.04
CA PRO A 1068 10.21 -33.45 -49.16
C PRO A 1068 9.17 -34.55 -48.94
N ALA A 1069 8.50 -34.99 -50.00
CA ALA A 1069 7.58 -36.13 -49.94
C ALA A 1069 8.23 -37.38 -49.36
N SER A 1070 7.57 -38.01 -48.39
CA SER A 1070 7.98 -39.28 -47.78
C SER A 1070 7.87 -40.47 -48.74
N GLU A 1071 7.01 -40.36 -49.75
CA GLU A 1071 6.74 -41.39 -50.76
C GLU A 1071 7.80 -41.41 -51.88
N VAL A 1072 8.65 -40.38 -51.93
CA VAL A 1072 9.65 -40.17 -52.98
C VAL A 1072 11.05 -40.57 -52.48
N ALA A 1073 11.79 -41.34 -53.29
CA ALA A 1073 13.19 -41.66 -53.01
C ALA A 1073 14.14 -40.53 -53.48
N TRP A 1074 14.74 -39.80 -52.55
CA TRP A 1074 15.61 -38.64 -52.79
C TRP A 1074 17.11 -39.00 -52.85
N THR A 1075 17.51 -39.93 -53.72
CA THR A 1075 18.91 -40.39 -53.81
C THR A 1075 19.80 -39.40 -54.58
N GLY A 1076 20.91 -38.96 -53.98
CA GLY A 1076 21.92 -38.15 -54.66
C GLY A 1076 21.62 -36.65 -54.73
N THR A 1077 20.64 -36.17 -53.97
CA THR A 1077 20.19 -34.77 -53.95
C THR A 1077 20.31 -34.19 -52.54
N THR A 1078 20.68 -32.91 -52.43
CA THR A 1078 20.71 -32.19 -51.14
C THR A 1078 19.33 -31.64 -50.82
N LEU A 1079 18.70 -32.14 -49.76
CA LEU A 1079 17.37 -31.71 -49.34
C LEU A 1079 17.42 -30.46 -48.45
N PRO A 1080 16.40 -29.59 -48.51
CA PRO A 1080 16.32 -28.46 -47.59
C PRO A 1080 16.19 -28.92 -46.14
N THR A 1081 16.80 -28.16 -45.24
CA THR A 1081 16.70 -28.35 -43.79
C THR A 1081 16.23 -27.06 -43.13
N MET A 1082 15.60 -27.16 -41.97
CA MET A 1082 15.21 -25.98 -41.18
C MET A 1082 16.45 -25.20 -40.75
N HIS A 1083 16.40 -23.88 -40.86
CA HIS A 1083 17.52 -23.01 -40.50
C HIS A 1083 17.35 -22.41 -39.08
N MET A 1084 16.12 -22.05 -38.68
CA MET A 1084 15.86 -21.26 -37.48
C MET A 1084 15.36 -22.08 -36.30
N VAL A 1085 14.63 -23.18 -36.54
CA VAL A 1085 13.93 -23.93 -35.47
C VAL A 1085 14.77 -25.07 -34.90
N ASP A 1086 15.59 -25.73 -35.74
CA ASP A 1086 16.35 -26.94 -35.38
C ASP A 1086 17.60 -27.10 -36.30
N PRO A 1087 18.55 -26.17 -36.20
CA PRO A 1087 19.69 -26.10 -37.11
C PRO A 1087 20.62 -27.31 -36.98
N GLY A 1088 21.02 -27.87 -38.11
CA GLY A 1088 21.94 -29.02 -38.17
C GLY A 1088 21.28 -30.39 -38.05
N GLN A 1089 19.95 -30.46 -37.85
CA GLN A 1089 19.20 -31.70 -37.97
C GLN A 1089 18.82 -32.03 -39.42
N GLY A 1090 18.57 -33.31 -39.70
CA GLY A 1090 18.19 -33.79 -41.02
C GLY A 1090 16.82 -33.26 -41.52
N PRO A 1091 16.52 -33.42 -42.82
CA PRO A 1091 15.31 -32.90 -43.44
C PRO A 1091 14.03 -33.47 -42.81
N VAL A 1092 12.96 -32.67 -42.83
CA VAL A 1092 11.64 -33.05 -42.31
C VAL A 1092 10.77 -33.56 -43.46
N MET A 1093 10.38 -34.83 -43.40
CA MET A 1093 9.61 -35.49 -44.45
C MET A 1093 8.10 -35.29 -44.28
N GLY A 1094 7.39 -35.22 -45.42
CA GLY A 1094 5.93 -35.06 -45.49
C GLY A 1094 5.48 -33.64 -45.15
N GLY A 1095 4.71 -33.01 -46.04
CA GLY A 1095 4.31 -31.61 -45.90
C GLY A 1095 3.36 -31.14 -47.00
N THR A 1096 2.13 -31.65 -46.97
CA THR A 1096 1.12 -31.27 -47.94
C THR A 1096 0.61 -29.86 -47.67
N ILE A 1097 0.51 -29.03 -48.73
CA ILE A 1097 -0.18 -27.74 -48.67
C ILE A 1097 -1.62 -27.93 -49.13
N SER A 1098 -2.58 -27.61 -48.25
CA SER A 1098 -4.00 -27.55 -48.58
C SER A 1098 -4.49 -26.11 -48.56
N PHE A 1099 -4.85 -25.57 -49.72
CA PHE A 1099 -5.39 -24.23 -49.89
C PHE A 1099 -6.82 -24.31 -50.42
N CYS A 1100 -7.82 -24.26 -49.53
CA CYS A 1100 -9.20 -24.59 -49.86
C CYS A 1100 -10.22 -23.55 -49.39
N ASP A 1101 -11.30 -23.36 -50.15
CA ASP A 1101 -12.45 -22.54 -49.73
C ASP A 1101 -12.09 -21.08 -49.38
N ASN A 1102 -11.02 -20.52 -49.96
CA ASN A 1102 -10.58 -19.14 -49.73
C ASN A 1102 -11.11 -18.18 -50.81
N ARG A 1103 -11.22 -16.90 -50.44
CA ARG A 1103 -11.43 -15.80 -51.37
C ARG A 1103 -10.18 -14.92 -51.41
N GLY A 1104 -9.74 -14.54 -52.60
CA GLY A 1104 -8.57 -13.68 -52.78
C GLY A 1104 -8.86 -12.54 -53.76
N LEU A 1105 -8.28 -11.37 -53.48
CA LEU A 1105 -8.17 -10.24 -54.39
C LEU A 1105 -6.75 -9.67 -54.37
N LEU A 1106 -6.09 -9.67 -55.52
CA LEU A 1106 -4.92 -8.84 -55.77
C LEU A 1106 -5.37 -7.55 -56.47
N ASP A 1107 -5.11 -6.40 -55.84
CA ASP A 1107 -5.32 -5.04 -56.38
C ASP A 1107 -3.95 -4.41 -56.65
N TRP A 1108 -3.38 -4.70 -57.81
CA TRP A 1108 -1.99 -4.38 -58.14
C TRP A 1108 -1.92 -3.17 -59.06
N THR A 1109 -0.99 -2.24 -58.82
CA THR A 1109 -0.88 -0.99 -59.61
C THR A 1109 0.53 -0.73 -60.13
N VAL A 1110 1.44 -1.68 -59.94
CA VAL A 1110 2.87 -1.48 -60.17
C VAL A 1110 3.28 -2.01 -61.54
N ALA A 1111 4.06 -1.23 -62.29
CA ALA A 1111 4.50 -1.58 -63.64
C ALA A 1111 5.63 -2.63 -63.63
N GLY A 1112 5.77 -3.39 -64.71
CA GLY A 1112 6.83 -4.41 -64.88
C GLY A 1112 6.43 -5.83 -64.47
N GLY A 1113 5.24 -6.00 -63.90
CA GLY A 1113 4.58 -7.27 -63.63
C GLY A 1113 5.23 -8.21 -62.61
N HIS A 1114 4.48 -9.23 -62.19
CA HIS A 1114 4.92 -10.23 -61.20
C HIS A 1114 4.70 -11.67 -61.72
N ALA A 1115 5.53 -12.62 -61.30
CA ALA A 1115 5.37 -14.03 -61.67
C ALA A 1115 3.99 -14.64 -61.36
N ALA A 1116 3.43 -14.46 -60.15
CA ALA A 1116 2.11 -14.99 -59.82
C ALA A 1116 1.34 -14.08 -58.84
N ALA A 1117 0.01 -14.05 -58.91
CA ALA A 1117 -0.79 -13.44 -57.84
C ALA A 1117 -0.87 -14.34 -56.61
N TYR A 1118 -1.06 -15.65 -56.82
CA TYR A 1118 -1.07 -16.69 -55.79
C TYR A 1118 0.00 -17.73 -56.12
N LEU A 1119 1.02 -17.86 -55.28
CA LEU A 1119 2.12 -18.82 -55.45
C LEU A 1119 2.04 -19.90 -54.36
N LEU A 1120 1.70 -21.12 -54.74
CA LEU A 1120 1.61 -22.27 -53.84
C LEU A 1120 2.58 -23.34 -54.32
N SER A 1121 3.56 -23.71 -53.51
CA SER A 1121 4.63 -24.63 -53.89
C SER A 1121 4.99 -25.56 -52.74
N SER A 1122 5.08 -26.88 -52.96
CA SER A 1122 5.58 -27.84 -51.95
C SER A 1122 6.54 -28.88 -52.53
N LEU A 1123 7.60 -29.24 -51.81
CA LEU A 1123 8.42 -30.43 -52.13
C LEU A 1123 7.70 -31.76 -51.84
N ASP A 1124 6.48 -31.70 -51.33
CA ASP A 1124 5.56 -32.82 -51.24
C ASP A 1124 4.40 -32.64 -52.23
N SER A 1125 3.18 -32.38 -51.73
CA SER A 1125 1.97 -32.32 -52.52
C SER A 1125 1.23 -31.01 -52.29
N VAL A 1126 0.53 -30.52 -53.30
CA VAL A 1126 -0.30 -29.29 -53.19
C VAL A 1126 -1.72 -29.56 -53.67
N VAL A 1127 -2.68 -29.23 -52.83
CA VAL A 1127 -4.12 -29.32 -53.08
C VAL A 1127 -4.73 -27.92 -53.03
N VAL A 1128 -5.33 -27.51 -54.15
CA VAL A 1128 -5.99 -26.20 -54.30
C VAL A 1128 -7.43 -26.46 -54.72
N SER A 1129 -8.41 -26.15 -53.86
CA SER A 1129 -9.82 -26.40 -54.21
C SER A 1129 -10.86 -25.42 -53.70
N ASN A 1130 -11.92 -25.22 -54.47
CA ASN A 1130 -13.07 -24.37 -54.10
C ASN A 1130 -12.74 -22.91 -53.79
N ASN A 1131 -11.63 -22.38 -54.31
CA ASN A 1131 -11.25 -20.98 -54.08
C ASN A 1131 -11.87 -20.03 -55.11
N PHE A 1132 -12.03 -18.76 -54.75
CA PHE A 1132 -12.37 -17.67 -55.66
C PHE A 1132 -11.23 -16.63 -55.65
N LEU A 1133 -10.43 -16.59 -56.71
CA LEU A 1133 -9.19 -15.81 -56.77
C LEU A 1133 -9.27 -14.77 -57.89
N GLU A 1134 -9.22 -13.50 -57.52
CA GLU A 1134 -9.39 -12.35 -58.41
C GLU A 1134 -8.11 -11.52 -58.50
N VAL A 1135 -7.82 -11.03 -59.71
CA VAL A 1135 -6.70 -10.12 -59.99
C VAL A 1135 -7.22 -8.92 -60.77
N ASP A 1136 -6.92 -7.73 -60.29
CA ASP A 1136 -7.06 -6.44 -60.98
C ASP A 1136 -5.68 -5.77 -60.97
N THR A 1137 -5.15 -5.43 -62.14
CA THR A 1137 -3.85 -4.76 -62.25
C THR A 1137 -3.94 -3.31 -62.71
N HIS A 1138 -5.15 -2.73 -62.76
CA HIS A 1138 -5.37 -1.31 -63.07
C HIS A 1138 -4.50 -0.77 -64.23
N GLN A 1139 -4.66 -1.35 -65.42
CA GLN A 1139 -3.87 -1.06 -66.62
C GLN A 1139 -3.48 0.42 -66.78
N LEU A 1140 -2.17 0.66 -66.87
CA LEU A 1140 -1.59 2.02 -66.88
C LEU A 1140 -1.46 2.64 -68.30
N ALA A 1141 -1.78 1.90 -69.37
CA ALA A 1141 -1.62 2.36 -70.76
C ALA A 1141 -2.90 3.03 -71.33
N GLU A 1142 -2.73 4.10 -72.13
CA GLU A 1142 -3.85 4.93 -72.67
C GLU A 1142 -4.46 4.43 -74.00
N GLU A 1143 -3.72 3.67 -74.83
CA GLU A 1143 -4.20 3.13 -76.13
C GLU A 1143 -4.10 1.60 -76.17
N PHE A 1144 -5.15 0.94 -76.68
CA PHE A 1144 -5.28 -0.52 -76.64
C PHE A 1144 -5.50 -1.10 -78.04
N ASP A 1145 -4.62 -2.01 -78.48
CA ASP A 1145 -4.85 -2.89 -79.63
C ASP A 1145 -5.48 -4.24 -79.17
N GLU A 1146 -5.95 -5.06 -80.12
CA GLU A 1146 -6.61 -6.36 -79.86
C GLU A 1146 -5.64 -7.47 -79.34
N ASP A 1147 -4.33 -7.20 -79.22
CA ASP A 1147 -3.28 -8.22 -78.99
C ASP A 1147 -2.41 -7.97 -77.73
N PHE A 1148 -3.06 -7.86 -76.56
CA PHE A 1148 -2.44 -7.55 -75.26
C PHE A 1148 -1.17 -8.37 -74.92
N VAL A 1149 -1.17 -9.67 -75.21
CA VAL A 1149 -0.03 -10.55 -74.90
C VAL A 1149 1.21 -10.13 -75.68
N ASN A 1150 1.08 -9.83 -76.98
CA ASN A 1150 2.21 -9.41 -77.80
C ASN A 1150 2.73 -8.01 -77.42
N ASP A 1151 1.84 -7.11 -76.99
CA ASP A 1151 2.21 -5.77 -76.53
C ASP A 1151 3.00 -5.80 -75.20
N VAL A 1152 2.55 -6.59 -74.22
CA VAL A 1152 3.29 -6.80 -72.96
C VAL A 1152 4.64 -7.44 -73.22
N MET A 1153 4.71 -8.41 -74.12
CA MET A 1153 5.95 -9.08 -74.51
C MET A 1153 6.98 -8.12 -75.13
N ALA A 1154 6.52 -7.07 -75.84
CA ALA A 1154 7.38 -6.09 -76.47
C ALA A 1154 7.91 -5.02 -75.49
N ALA A 1155 7.13 -4.65 -74.48
CA ALA A 1155 7.47 -3.57 -73.54
C ALA A 1155 6.89 -3.78 -72.12
N PRO A 1156 7.35 -4.80 -71.36
CA PRO A 1156 6.72 -5.20 -70.09
C PRO A 1156 6.75 -4.12 -69.00
N ALA A 1157 7.75 -3.23 -69.00
CA ALA A 1157 7.85 -2.12 -68.04
C ALA A 1157 6.78 -1.02 -68.24
N GLY A 1158 6.03 -1.04 -69.35
CA GLY A 1158 4.94 -0.09 -69.62
C GLY A 1158 3.57 -0.58 -69.15
N TYR A 1159 3.45 -1.83 -68.70
CA TYR A 1159 2.19 -2.46 -68.31
C TYR A 1159 2.24 -2.94 -66.86
N SER A 1160 1.07 -3.05 -66.23
CA SER A 1160 0.89 -3.68 -64.93
C SER A 1160 0.14 -4.99 -65.15
N PHE A 1161 0.74 -6.13 -64.82
CA PHE A 1161 0.20 -7.45 -65.13
C PHE A 1161 0.76 -8.53 -64.20
N VAL A 1162 0.17 -9.72 -64.19
CA VAL A 1162 0.79 -10.94 -63.62
C VAL A 1162 0.99 -12.01 -64.71
N VAL A 1163 2.04 -12.80 -64.61
CA VAL A 1163 2.27 -13.89 -65.60
C VAL A 1163 1.22 -14.99 -65.42
N THR A 1164 0.89 -15.36 -64.19
CA THR A 1164 -0.26 -16.24 -63.90
C THR A 1164 -1.06 -15.72 -62.72
N ASN A 1165 -2.39 -15.88 -62.71
CA ASN A 1165 -3.18 -15.61 -61.51
C ASN A 1165 -2.76 -16.60 -60.41
N CYS A 1166 -2.79 -17.90 -60.67
CA CYS A 1166 -2.34 -18.90 -59.70
C CYS A 1166 -1.24 -19.82 -60.24
N TYR A 1167 -0.14 -19.96 -59.50
CA TYR A 1167 0.87 -20.99 -59.70
C TYR A 1167 0.72 -22.07 -58.63
N VAL A 1168 0.71 -23.32 -59.06
CA VAL A 1168 0.63 -24.50 -58.19
C VAL A 1168 1.76 -25.48 -58.53
N GLY A 1169 2.78 -25.53 -57.70
CA GLY A 1169 3.95 -26.37 -57.89
C GLY A 1169 4.05 -27.49 -56.87
N ALA A 1170 4.38 -28.71 -57.29
CA ALA A 1170 4.75 -29.75 -56.34
C ALA A 1170 5.84 -30.68 -56.88
N ALA A 1171 6.57 -31.36 -56.00
CA ALA A 1171 7.52 -32.40 -56.41
C ALA A 1171 6.91 -33.81 -56.39
N CYS A 1172 5.90 -34.07 -55.55
CA CYS A 1172 5.12 -35.30 -55.58
C CYS A 1172 3.88 -35.16 -56.45
N SER A 1173 2.80 -34.56 -55.95
CA SER A 1173 1.52 -34.46 -56.67
C SER A 1173 0.88 -33.07 -56.61
N VAL A 1174 0.23 -32.67 -57.71
CA VAL A 1174 -0.52 -31.39 -57.81
C VAL A 1174 -1.99 -31.69 -58.08
N GLN A 1175 -2.89 -31.12 -57.28
CA GLN A 1175 -4.33 -31.20 -57.49
C GLN A 1175 -4.98 -29.81 -57.46
N VAL A 1176 -5.58 -29.40 -58.57
CA VAL A 1176 -6.31 -28.14 -58.70
C VAL A 1176 -7.75 -28.45 -59.14
N ARG A 1177 -8.73 -28.20 -58.27
CA ARG A 1177 -10.13 -28.55 -58.58
C ARG A 1177 -11.16 -27.53 -58.13
N ALA A 1178 -12.22 -27.33 -58.92
CA ALA A 1178 -13.37 -26.51 -58.53
C ALA A 1178 -13.04 -25.07 -58.11
N ASN A 1179 -11.93 -24.50 -58.59
CA ASN A 1179 -11.56 -23.12 -58.33
C ASN A 1179 -12.17 -22.18 -59.38
N ARG A 1180 -12.44 -20.95 -58.97
CA ARG A 1180 -12.81 -19.85 -59.86
C ARG A 1180 -11.70 -18.81 -59.87
N PHE A 1181 -11.10 -18.61 -61.03
CA PHE A 1181 -10.14 -17.56 -61.29
C PHE A 1181 -10.86 -16.45 -62.08
N ARG A 1182 -10.70 -15.21 -61.66
CA ARG A 1182 -11.29 -14.05 -62.32
C ARG A 1182 -10.20 -13.04 -62.62
N GLU A 1183 -10.05 -12.70 -63.89
CA GLU A 1183 -9.03 -11.77 -64.36
C GLU A 1183 -9.67 -10.84 -65.39
N GLY A 1184 -9.34 -9.54 -65.38
CA GLY A 1184 -9.67 -8.72 -66.54
C GLY A 1184 -8.94 -9.23 -67.78
N LEU A 1185 -9.48 -8.94 -68.97
CA LEU A 1185 -8.94 -9.32 -70.30
C LEU A 1185 -7.44 -9.00 -70.51
N ARG A 1186 -6.84 -8.20 -69.63
CA ARG A 1186 -5.49 -7.66 -69.73
C ARG A 1186 -4.71 -7.75 -68.40
N ASP A 1187 -5.17 -8.48 -67.39
CA ASP A 1187 -4.53 -8.43 -66.06
C ASP A 1187 -3.61 -9.61 -65.78
N ALA A 1188 -3.87 -10.78 -66.38
CA ALA A 1188 -3.03 -11.96 -66.27
C ALA A 1188 -2.81 -12.63 -67.63
N LEU A 1189 -1.60 -13.16 -67.88
CA LEU A 1189 -1.31 -13.91 -69.11
C LEU A 1189 -1.91 -15.33 -69.07
N LEU A 1190 -1.99 -15.93 -67.89
CA LEU A 1190 -2.53 -17.26 -67.63
C LEU A 1190 -3.42 -17.24 -66.38
N SER A 1191 -4.55 -17.96 -66.37
CA SER A 1191 -5.38 -18.07 -65.16
C SER A 1191 -4.76 -19.02 -64.12
N VAL A 1192 -4.20 -20.14 -64.58
CA VAL A 1192 -3.56 -21.12 -63.70
C VAL A 1192 -2.41 -21.83 -64.39
N LEU A 1193 -1.31 -22.02 -63.67
CA LEU A 1193 -0.14 -22.78 -64.10
C LEU A 1193 0.19 -23.85 -63.05
N ALA A 1194 0.13 -25.11 -63.44
CA ALA A 1194 0.57 -26.24 -62.61
C ALA A 1194 1.92 -26.76 -63.10
N GLY A 1195 2.84 -27.03 -62.18
CA GLY A 1195 4.21 -27.38 -62.54
C GLY A 1195 5.01 -28.05 -61.41
N PRO A 1196 6.35 -28.15 -61.58
CA PRO A 1196 7.25 -28.57 -60.51
C PRO A 1196 7.22 -27.62 -59.32
N ALA A 1197 7.74 -28.07 -58.19
CA ALA A 1197 7.92 -27.22 -57.02
C ALA A 1197 8.89 -26.05 -57.32
N VAL A 1198 8.83 -25.04 -56.48
CA VAL A 1198 9.73 -23.88 -56.46
C VAL A 1198 10.37 -23.86 -55.09
N ALA A 1199 11.70 -23.85 -55.05
CA ALA A 1199 12.50 -23.86 -53.83
C ALA A 1199 13.80 -23.07 -54.07
N PRO A 1200 14.40 -22.49 -53.02
CA PRO A 1200 15.67 -21.74 -53.15
C PRO A 1200 16.91 -22.64 -53.43
N THR A 1201 16.71 -23.95 -53.54
CA THR A 1201 17.74 -25.00 -53.69
C THR A 1201 17.95 -25.41 -55.17
N ASP A 1202 18.70 -26.50 -55.41
CA ASP A 1202 18.99 -26.98 -56.78
C ASP A 1202 17.75 -27.41 -57.58
N ALA A 1203 17.86 -27.45 -58.91
CA ALA A 1203 16.76 -27.81 -59.80
C ALA A 1203 16.24 -29.25 -59.59
N THR A 1204 17.08 -30.18 -59.09
CA THR A 1204 16.76 -31.61 -59.08
C THR A 1204 15.76 -31.99 -58.00
N VAL A 1205 15.64 -31.21 -56.91
CA VAL A 1205 14.59 -31.43 -55.90
C VAL A 1205 13.20 -31.02 -56.36
N THR A 1206 13.11 -30.20 -57.40
CA THR A 1206 11.84 -29.56 -57.78
C THR A 1206 10.98 -30.36 -58.74
N GLU A 1207 11.54 -31.38 -59.40
CA GLU A 1207 10.85 -32.15 -60.44
C GLU A 1207 9.56 -32.81 -59.92
N LEU A 1208 8.46 -32.65 -60.67
CA LEU A 1208 7.19 -33.32 -60.40
C LEU A 1208 7.28 -34.80 -60.79
N ARG A 1209 7.15 -35.70 -59.82
CA ARG A 1209 7.38 -37.14 -60.00
C ARG A 1209 6.10 -37.96 -60.20
N GLU A 1210 5.02 -37.60 -59.51
CA GLU A 1210 3.74 -38.32 -59.57
C GLU A 1210 2.69 -37.51 -60.38
N ALA A 1211 1.40 -37.71 -60.09
CA ALA A 1211 0.31 -37.19 -60.91
C ALA A 1211 0.05 -35.67 -60.75
N SER A 1212 -0.29 -35.03 -61.87
CA SER A 1212 -0.87 -33.68 -61.94
C SER A 1212 -2.34 -33.78 -62.39
N LEU A 1213 -3.26 -33.19 -61.62
CA LEU A 1213 -4.70 -33.20 -61.89
C LEU A 1213 -5.26 -31.78 -61.84
N ILE A 1214 -5.88 -31.34 -62.94
CA ILE A 1214 -6.66 -30.08 -63.00
C ILE A 1214 -8.08 -30.42 -63.47
N THR A 1215 -9.10 -30.17 -62.64
CA THR A 1215 -10.50 -30.55 -62.97
C THR A 1215 -11.53 -29.51 -62.53
N SER A 1216 -12.53 -29.24 -63.37
CA SER A 1216 -13.71 -28.41 -63.02
C SER A 1216 -13.40 -26.98 -62.55
N CYS A 1217 -12.32 -26.35 -63.03
CA CYS A 1217 -12.02 -24.94 -62.75
C CYS A 1217 -12.65 -24.01 -63.80
N VAL A 1218 -12.97 -22.78 -63.42
CA VAL A 1218 -13.48 -21.72 -64.31
C VAL A 1218 -12.49 -20.55 -64.27
N GLY A 1219 -12.05 -20.07 -65.43
CA GLY A 1219 -11.15 -18.92 -65.58
C GLY A 1219 -11.61 -18.01 -66.71
N ASP A 1220 -11.21 -16.73 -66.68
CA ASP A 1220 -11.51 -15.77 -67.76
C ASP A 1220 -10.55 -15.94 -68.96
N HIS A 1221 -9.41 -16.63 -68.77
CA HIS A 1221 -8.47 -17.05 -69.82
C HIS A 1221 -8.25 -18.59 -69.84
N CYS A 1222 -7.58 -19.10 -70.89
CA CYS A 1222 -7.28 -20.53 -71.03
C CYS A 1222 -6.43 -21.06 -69.87
N GLY A 1223 -6.85 -22.16 -69.23
CA GLY A 1223 -5.96 -23.02 -68.45
C GLY A 1223 -5.15 -23.92 -69.38
N THR A 1224 -3.82 -23.85 -69.36
CA THR A 1224 -2.96 -24.68 -70.22
C THR A 1224 -2.20 -25.73 -69.41
N SER A 1225 -2.48 -27.02 -69.64
CA SER A 1225 -1.49 -28.09 -69.43
C SER A 1225 -0.87 -28.44 -70.77
N PHE A 1226 0.44 -28.24 -70.96
CA PHE A 1226 1.07 -28.54 -72.24
C PHE A 1226 1.25 -30.06 -72.42
N SER A 1227 0.62 -30.62 -73.46
CA SER A 1227 0.96 -31.94 -73.99
C SER A 1227 1.87 -31.89 -75.23
N THR A 1228 2.15 -30.71 -75.81
CA THR A 1228 3.17 -30.48 -76.86
C THR A 1228 3.63 -29.00 -76.89
N PRO A 1229 4.88 -28.68 -77.30
CA PRO A 1229 5.39 -27.31 -77.23
C PRO A 1229 4.88 -26.43 -78.40
N PRO A 1230 4.36 -25.21 -78.16
CA PRO A 1230 4.40 -24.14 -79.14
C PRO A 1230 5.82 -23.57 -79.21
N THR A 1231 6.16 -22.94 -80.32
CA THR A 1231 7.44 -22.27 -80.61
C THR A 1231 7.75 -21.05 -79.70
N ALA A 1232 6.93 -20.79 -78.67
CA ALA A 1232 7.20 -19.88 -77.56
C ALA A 1232 7.32 -20.71 -76.27
N ALA A 1233 8.52 -21.21 -75.99
CA ALA A 1233 8.77 -22.05 -74.82
C ALA A 1233 8.78 -21.21 -73.54
N VAL A 1234 7.93 -21.55 -72.57
CA VAL A 1234 8.05 -21.12 -71.18
C VAL A 1234 9.21 -21.92 -70.58
N VAL A 1235 10.41 -21.32 -70.47
CA VAL A 1235 11.63 -22.01 -69.99
C VAL A 1235 12.07 -21.44 -68.65
N VAL A 1236 11.42 -21.81 -67.56
CA VAL A 1236 11.82 -21.38 -66.23
C VAL A 1236 13.24 -21.90 -65.95
N ASN A 1237 14.21 -21.05 -65.59
CA ASN A 1237 15.53 -21.55 -65.18
C ASN A 1237 15.32 -22.38 -63.90
N ASN A 1238 15.72 -23.65 -63.92
CA ASN A 1238 15.42 -24.70 -62.93
C ASN A 1238 14.01 -25.34 -62.96
N VAL A 1239 13.17 -25.09 -63.99
CA VAL A 1239 11.88 -25.79 -64.17
C VAL A 1239 11.64 -26.05 -65.66
N PHE A 1240 11.73 -27.33 -66.03
CA PHE A 1240 11.30 -27.81 -67.35
C PHE A 1240 9.84 -28.27 -67.27
N ILE A 1241 8.95 -27.67 -68.07
CA ILE A 1241 7.67 -28.31 -68.43
C ILE A 1241 8.03 -29.45 -69.39
N ASN A 1242 8.44 -30.60 -68.85
CA ASN A 1242 8.99 -31.68 -69.65
C ASN A 1242 7.91 -32.63 -70.20
N ARG A 1243 8.16 -33.13 -71.41
CA ARG A 1243 7.28 -34.02 -72.18
C ARG A 1243 6.89 -35.26 -71.38
N LEU A 1244 5.59 -35.51 -71.28
CA LEU A 1244 5.03 -36.76 -70.78
C LEU A 1244 5.47 -37.94 -71.67
N ASN A 1245 6.40 -38.75 -71.17
CA ASN A 1245 6.63 -40.13 -71.59
C ASN A 1245 6.39 -41.10 -70.39
N SER A 1246 5.44 -40.74 -69.52
CA SER A 1246 4.95 -41.59 -68.43
C SER A 1246 3.71 -42.35 -68.89
N THR A 1247 3.78 -43.69 -68.86
CA THR A 1247 2.73 -44.62 -69.30
C THR A 1247 1.48 -44.63 -68.40
N TYR A 1248 1.35 -43.70 -67.43
CA TYR A 1248 0.34 -43.77 -66.36
C TYR A 1248 -0.50 -42.48 -66.14
N CYS A 1249 -0.40 -41.45 -66.98
CA CYS A 1249 -1.20 -40.22 -66.83
C CYS A 1249 -2.38 -40.15 -67.81
N VAL A 1250 -3.63 -40.20 -67.31
CA VAL A 1250 -4.87 -39.95 -68.08
C VAL A 1250 -5.39 -38.56 -67.76
N TYR A 1251 -5.40 -37.66 -68.75
CA TYR A 1251 -6.11 -36.38 -68.68
C TYR A 1251 -7.59 -36.55 -69.08
N THR A 1252 -8.51 -35.88 -68.38
CA THR A 1252 -9.87 -35.61 -68.89
C THR A 1252 -10.08 -34.10 -68.88
N THR A 1253 -9.94 -33.46 -70.03
CA THR A 1253 -10.42 -32.10 -70.26
C THR A 1253 -11.92 -32.17 -70.54
N HIS A 1254 -12.72 -31.35 -69.86
CA HIS A 1254 -14.10 -31.07 -70.27
C HIS A 1254 -14.18 -29.57 -70.52
N ASN A 1255 -14.07 -29.19 -71.79
CA ASN A 1255 -14.48 -27.87 -72.25
C ASN A 1255 -16.01 -27.87 -72.32
N HIS A 1256 -16.67 -27.15 -71.41
CA HIS A 1256 -18.10 -26.87 -71.52
C HIS A 1256 -18.28 -25.55 -72.28
N GLU A 1257 -18.41 -25.65 -73.60
CA GLU A 1257 -19.32 -24.74 -74.31
C GLU A 1257 -20.75 -25.27 -74.13
N GLN A 1258 -21.63 -24.37 -73.68
CA GLN A 1258 -23.08 -24.47 -73.61
C GLN A 1258 -23.73 -25.40 -72.56
N LEU A 1259 -24.67 -24.77 -71.83
CA LEU A 1259 -25.65 -25.35 -70.91
C LEU A 1259 -26.42 -26.51 -71.56
N GLY A 1260 -26.43 -27.67 -70.90
CA GLY A 1260 -27.33 -28.77 -71.24
C GLY A 1260 -27.05 -30.07 -70.49
N SER A 1261 -27.87 -30.35 -69.47
CA SER A 1261 -28.08 -31.65 -68.80
C SER A 1261 -26.91 -32.31 -68.04
N LEU A 1262 -27.03 -32.25 -66.71
CA LEU A 1262 -26.36 -33.05 -65.69
C LEU A 1262 -26.76 -34.55 -65.80
N HIS A 1263 -25.79 -35.46 -65.85
CA HIS A 1263 -25.99 -36.89 -65.51
C HIS A 1263 -24.73 -37.47 -64.85
N ILE A 1264 -24.87 -37.88 -63.59
CA ILE A 1264 -23.89 -38.62 -62.78
C ILE A 1264 -24.24 -40.12 -62.84
N VAL A 1265 -23.32 -40.98 -63.32
CA VAL A 1265 -23.20 -42.44 -63.05
C VAL A 1265 -21.79 -42.85 -63.55
N GLY A 1266 -20.91 -43.63 -62.92
CA GLY A 1266 -20.95 -44.42 -61.70
C GLY A 1266 -19.57 -45.07 -61.47
N VAL A 1267 -19.38 -45.56 -60.26
CA VAL A 1267 -18.23 -46.30 -59.71
C VAL A 1267 -17.88 -47.55 -60.54
N THR A 1268 -16.59 -47.85 -60.78
CA THR A 1268 -15.91 -49.10 -60.34
C THR A 1268 -14.44 -49.22 -60.77
N ALA A 1269 -13.65 -49.70 -59.80
CA ALA A 1269 -12.35 -50.38 -59.80
C ALA A 1269 -11.08 -49.55 -60.05
#